data_AF-A0A9P8DRY5-F1
#
_entry.id   AF-A0A9P8DRY5-F1
#
_cell.length_a   1.000
_cell.length_b   1.000
_cell.length_c   1.000
_cell.angle_alpha   90.00
_cell.angle_beta   90.00
_cell.angle_gamma   90.00
#
_symmetry.space_group_name_H-M   'P 1'
#
loop_
_entity.id
_entity.type
_entity.pdbx_description
1 polymer ?
#
loop_
_entity_poly.entity_id
_entity_poly.type
_entity_poly.pdbx_seq_one_letter_code
_entity_poly.pdbx_strand_id
1 'polypeptide(L)'
;MEVLCRNVPQDLSEEGFIQELMPFMKALNITDFYCEKPKGRPRAWIKFLSPGDGYSFLERHGKQQRHDQPQKENINPRYPFKTNFRPKDTPRLHILKTAVFVEKSTRALDKHSIAHLKHEREKKQQKAAAAAAAAATTTKDRQAPDRAFIINSISCGGNTFRGPEQVITFIEHNNLILVGDVIGKFTPQWLTVYDEDGYRMDFHNDTIQDLIASRNDASITLVLTEPPKMYSPHKSDNPNQAWKRVQGLVSWGLIREYSSSCLVYRIFFTSLNDMTEVLRSVKHRDILAVTYHDLPSVLWSYMEPESNHFLGRQQFTEKAKRLLASGNVHFALLFQVQALVWNNYINPASGIELLHILNKVIKDAKEKKVAAPVTTDAMKTLLQKIPYPCPGTDPNELNVVTLMASIMDKEFEARAENPKRDRIYGAKIPDHQIYIFKATVTPTRVLLSGPEPDSKNRVLRKYHENNDYFLRVLFCEEDGQDLNFHPKVDNEPIFARFRNVMDEGITIAGRKFDFLGFSHSSLRSHSAWFSAPFTDSNFERQTPAAILQALGDFSEIRVPAKCAARIGQAFSETPYAIPILETGINCRFIPDVKSEDGTRVFSDGVGTISRDALEEIWPYLSMRAAAPTCLQIRWGGCKGMLSLDTRLTGKVFCIRQESMMKFPSDDLRELGICDASSKPLRLVLNRQMIKILEDMGTSNDWFFRLQNNALDILRNVTADATNTSYFLDYQAIGVNMGLPKLVKQLHKMGIDYRRDKFLKSAVEHVVLRELRLLKHKARIPVDQGVTLFGVMDETGYLNAGEVFVTYDKTHGVYRGRRINSTLKDGRIIVTRSPALHPGDIQIVNQVTPPQGHPLRSLQNCIVFSQKGERDLPSMLSGGDLDGDLYNIIWDPEALPEKYYLPADYPRVTPKPLDRPVKPQDIADFFVNFMRTDILGMIATRHVVLADYYEEGTTHPYCISLAGMHSTAVDFSKTGIPVDVKDLPRNPPFRPDFLATAPPLKMYEKGQIDHLHDEDEDDNADDGMARYKAKYYESDKILGRLYRNVDEKKIWDEDIHRIIKTAGPSVWDQLLTVVESEVNKYKLDVDWTRRSNEAWKIRGLYESTVTDKMWHFSENPRAPLTEVEVFCGFILNKRGAQTRRQGDSSIKLKEEIDRIMTLIVKQIRDRGVGDGAETLSTATDADAAPSRWREDVVELCWACVAVACIRKESAPIVYHGTGELESFRIVAACCLLKELNNLARKMEISAGGGFVGVGRGSRGGRGRGGAGMILPIR
;
A
#
# COMPACT_ATOMS: atom_id res chain seq x y z
N MET A 1 7.38 31.34 -30.34
CA MET A 1 8.43 32.40 -30.37
C MET A 1 8.79 32.78 -28.94
N GLU A 2 10.05 33.11 -28.63
CA GLU A 2 10.45 33.59 -27.29
C GLU A 2 10.89 35.06 -27.35
N VAL A 3 10.46 35.81 -26.34
CA VAL A 3 10.74 37.22 -26.13
C VAL A 3 11.43 37.39 -24.79
N LEU A 4 12.48 38.21 -24.73
CA LEU A 4 13.22 38.56 -23.53
C LEU A 4 12.76 39.92 -23.01
N CYS A 5 12.40 39.97 -21.73
CA CYS A 5 12.11 41.19 -20.97
C CYS A 5 13.29 41.48 -20.03
N ARG A 6 13.98 42.61 -20.23
CA ARG A 6 15.05 43.10 -19.34
C ARG A 6 14.53 44.19 -18.43
N ASN A 7 15.15 44.32 -17.26
CA ASN A 7 14.80 45.29 -16.21
C ASN A 7 13.41 45.05 -15.59
N VAL A 8 13.01 43.78 -15.49
CA VAL A 8 11.81 43.39 -14.73
C VAL A 8 12.12 43.55 -13.23
N PRO A 9 11.18 43.99 -12.38
CA PRO A 9 11.45 44.10 -10.94
C PRO A 9 12.00 42.79 -10.35
N GLN A 10 13.04 42.91 -9.52
CA GLN A 10 13.77 41.74 -9.01
C GLN A 10 12.92 40.93 -8.03
N ASP A 11 12.14 41.62 -7.21
CA ASP A 11 11.26 41.05 -6.18
C ASP A 11 9.95 40.50 -6.75
N LEU A 12 9.66 40.77 -8.03
CA LEU A 12 8.46 40.26 -8.69
C LEU A 12 8.61 38.76 -8.98
N SER A 13 7.66 37.99 -8.42
CA SER A 13 7.51 36.55 -8.66
C SER A 13 7.10 36.25 -10.11
N GLU A 14 7.19 34.99 -10.52
CA GLU A 14 6.72 34.56 -11.85
C GLU A 14 5.20 34.75 -12.00
N GLU A 15 4.41 34.39 -10.99
CA GLU A 15 2.96 34.63 -11.02
C GLU A 15 2.63 36.13 -11.01
N GLY A 16 3.30 36.92 -10.18
CA GLY A 16 3.09 38.38 -10.16
C GLY A 16 3.43 39.01 -11.50
N PHE A 17 4.49 38.55 -12.16
CA PHE A 17 4.85 38.97 -13.51
C PHE A 17 3.79 38.57 -14.55
N ILE A 18 3.21 37.37 -14.44
CA ILE A 18 2.10 36.94 -15.30
C ILE A 18 0.87 37.81 -15.08
N GLN A 19 0.48 38.08 -13.83
CA GLN A 19 -0.66 38.93 -13.50
C GLN A 19 -0.52 40.35 -14.07
N GLU A 20 0.66 40.95 -13.93
CA GLU A 20 0.97 42.26 -14.51
C GLU A 20 0.95 42.26 -16.04
N LEU A 21 1.27 41.13 -16.69
CA LEU A 21 1.22 40.98 -18.14
C LEU A 21 -0.20 40.75 -18.69
N MET A 22 -1.11 40.18 -17.90
CA MET A 22 -2.45 39.78 -18.35
C MET A 22 -3.24 40.90 -19.05
N PRO A 23 -3.28 42.17 -18.57
CA PRO A 23 -3.97 43.25 -19.26
C PRO A 23 -3.43 43.50 -20.68
N PHE A 24 -2.11 43.42 -20.85
CA PHE A 24 -1.45 43.60 -22.15
C PHE A 24 -1.72 42.45 -23.11
N MET A 25 -1.72 41.21 -22.60
CA MET A 25 -2.05 40.02 -23.39
C MET A 25 -3.50 40.05 -23.86
N LYS A 26 -4.45 40.39 -22.97
CA LYS A 26 -5.87 40.56 -23.31
C LYS A 26 -6.08 41.63 -24.38
N ALA A 27 -5.37 42.76 -24.28
CA ALA A 27 -5.46 43.84 -25.27
C ALA A 27 -4.90 43.48 -26.65
N LEU A 28 -4.18 42.36 -26.77
CA LEU A 28 -3.65 41.81 -28.01
C LEU A 28 -4.35 40.50 -28.44
N ASN A 29 -5.40 40.08 -27.72
CA ASN A 29 -6.07 38.77 -27.90
C ASN A 29 -5.11 37.57 -27.82
N ILE A 30 -4.06 37.67 -27.01
CA ILE A 30 -3.10 36.59 -26.80
C ILE A 30 -3.55 35.75 -25.60
N THR A 31 -3.86 34.48 -25.83
CA THR A 31 -4.33 33.53 -24.79
C THR A 31 -3.30 32.45 -24.43
N ASP A 32 -2.38 32.15 -25.35
CA ASP A 32 -1.47 31.01 -25.29
C ASP A 32 -0.01 31.47 -25.09
N PHE A 33 0.32 31.86 -23.86
CA PHE A 33 1.67 32.30 -23.49
C PHE A 33 2.14 31.70 -22.17
N TYR A 34 3.46 31.59 -22.02
CA TYR A 34 4.14 31.11 -20.83
C TYR A 34 5.23 32.09 -20.44
N CYS A 35 5.36 32.39 -19.15
CA CYS A 35 6.41 33.26 -18.65
C CYS A 35 7.42 32.46 -17.82
N GLU A 36 8.70 32.81 -17.95
CA GLU A 36 9.78 32.33 -17.11
C GLU A 36 10.45 33.52 -16.41
N LYS A 37 10.29 33.63 -15.09
CA LYS A 37 10.89 34.73 -14.30
C LYS A 37 11.64 34.17 -13.09
N PRO A 38 12.96 33.96 -13.21
CA PRO A 38 13.77 33.52 -12.08
C PRO A 38 13.75 34.54 -10.92
N LYS A 39 13.61 34.04 -9.69
CA LYS A 39 13.62 34.85 -8.47
C LYS A 39 14.93 35.64 -8.35
N GLY A 40 14.83 36.92 -7.97
CA GLY A 40 15.98 37.82 -7.77
C GLY A 40 16.71 38.24 -9.05
N ARG A 41 16.23 37.88 -10.24
CA ARG A 41 16.84 38.29 -11.51
C ARG A 41 16.03 39.38 -12.20
N PRO A 42 16.66 40.42 -12.76
CA PRO A 42 15.97 41.51 -13.47
C PRO A 42 15.63 41.14 -14.93
N ARG A 43 15.37 39.87 -15.21
CA ARG A 43 15.07 39.35 -16.55
C ARG A 43 13.94 38.34 -16.49
N ALA A 44 13.05 38.39 -17.47
CA ALA A 44 12.01 37.40 -17.69
C ALA A 44 11.99 36.99 -19.17
N TRP A 45 11.45 35.82 -19.47
CA TRP A 45 11.18 35.37 -20.83
C TRP A 45 9.69 35.12 -21.00
N ILE A 46 9.16 35.48 -22.16
CA ILE A 46 7.79 35.18 -22.57
C ILE A 46 7.85 34.28 -23.79
N LYS A 47 7.24 33.10 -23.69
CA LYS A 47 7.15 32.11 -24.76
C LYS A 47 5.72 32.10 -25.28
N PHE A 48 5.57 32.28 -26.58
CA PHE A 48 4.28 32.27 -27.28
C PHE A 48 4.16 30.99 -28.10
N LEU A 49 2.99 30.35 -28.06
CA LEU A 49 2.69 29.17 -28.86
C LEU A 49 2.68 29.52 -30.36
N SER A 50 2.00 30.60 -30.74
CA SER A 50 2.02 31.14 -32.10
C SER A 50 3.14 32.18 -32.28
N PRO A 51 3.94 32.11 -33.36
CA PRO A 51 4.87 33.19 -33.70
C PRO A 51 4.19 34.54 -33.95
N GLY A 52 2.96 34.54 -34.48
CA GLY A 52 2.19 35.76 -34.75
C GLY A 52 1.91 36.57 -33.49
N ASP A 53 1.58 35.89 -32.39
CA ASP A 53 1.34 36.52 -31.07
C ASP A 53 2.62 37.18 -30.55
N GLY A 54 3.76 36.51 -30.72
CA GLY A 54 5.07 37.05 -30.34
C GLY A 54 5.46 38.29 -31.15
N TYR A 55 5.17 38.30 -32.45
CA TYR A 55 5.39 39.48 -33.29
C TYR A 55 4.46 40.63 -32.91
N SER A 56 3.17 40.35 -32.68
CA SER A 56 2.18 41.35 -32.24
C SER A 56 2.58 41.97 -30.90
N PHE A 57 3.09 41.15 -29.98
CA PHE A 57 3.62 41.62 -28.69
C PHE A 57 4.85 42.51 -28.87
N LEU A 58 5.81 42.14 -29.71
CA LEU A 58 6.99 42.96 -30.00
C LEU A 58 6.65 44.26 -30.74
N GLU A 59 5.69 44.23 -31.66
CA GLU A 59 5.27 45.43 -32.39
C GLU A 59 4.68 46.48 -31.45
N ARG A 60 3.94 46.05 -30.42
CA ARG A 60 3.34 46.95 -29.43
C ARG A 60 4.26 47.32 -28.27
N HIS A 61 5.07 46.38 -27.79
CA HIS A 61 5.82 46.50 -26.53
C HIS A 61 7.35 46.37 -26.69
N GLY A 62 7.84 46.01 -27.87
CA GLY A 62 9.26 45.90 -28.18
C GLY A 62 10.00 47.23 -28.02
N LYS A 63 11.26 47.16 -27.58
CA LYS A 63 12.11 48.34 -27.43
C LYS A 63 12.32 49.03 -28.79
N GLN A 64 12.32 50.36 -28.78
CA GLN A 64 12.56 51.14 -29.98
C GLN A 64 14.03 51.56 -30.03
N GLN A 65 14.76 51.14 -31.07
CA GLN A 65 16.10 51.65 -31.35
C GLN A 65 15.98 53.08 -31.87
N ARG A 66 16.66 54.04 -31.23
CA ARG A 66 16.86 55.37 -31.84
C ARG A 66 17.87 55.22 -32.97
N HIS A 67 17.43 55.39 -34.22
CA HIS A 67 18.36 55.64 -35.32
C HIS A 67 18.98 57.03 -35.14
N ASP A 68 20.31 57.09 -35.17
CA ASP A 68 21.10 58.31 -35.03
C ASP A 68 20.64 59.37 -36.05
N GLN A 69 20.08 60.48 -35.55
CA GLN A 69 20.11 61.74 -36.29
C GLN A 69 21.47 62.42 -35.99
N PRO A 70 22.17 62.95 -37.00
CA PRO A 70 23.44 63.65 -36.79
C PRO A 70 23.16 64.96 -36.05
N GLN A 71 23.46 65.01 -34.75
CA GLN A 71 23.46 66.27 -34.01
C GLN A 71 24.74 67.05 -34.34
N LYS A 72 24.53 68.28 -34.81
CA LYS A 72 25.56 69.31 -35.03
C LYS A 72 26.50 69.40 -33.83
N GLU A 73 27.78 69.46 -34.16
CA GLU A 73 28.88 69.76 -33.26
C GLU A 73 28.58 71.03 -32.45
N ASN A 74 28.57 70.90 -31.12
CA ASN A 74 28.93 71.99 -30.23
C ASN A 74 30.13 71.53 -29.42
N ILE A 75 31.30 71.89 -29.94
CA ILE A 75 32.60 71.73 -29.28
C ILE A 75 32.57 72.58 -28.02
N ASN A 76 32.64 71.93 -26.86
CA ASN A 76 32.98 72.59 -25.60
C ASN A 76 34.21 71.86 -25.03
N PRO A 77 35.41 72.49 -25.00
CA PRO A 77 36.66 71.81 -24.71
C PRO A 77 36.91 71.83 -23.20
N ARG A 78 36.55 70.76 -22.50
CA ARG A 78 37.16 70.37 -21.22
C ARG A 78 36.69 68.94 -20.85
N TYR A 79 37.67 68.08 -20.56
CA TYR A 79 37.62 66.65 -20.22
C TYR A 79 37.76 65.65 -21.38
N PRO A 80 38.93 64.99 -21.50
CA PRO A 80 39.10 63.81 -22.34
C PRO A 80 38.76 62.52 -21.56
N PHE A 81 38.19 61.56 -22.28
CA PHE A 81 38.11 60.10 -22.04
C PHE A 81 36.77 59.44 -21.65
N LYS A 82 36.34 58.57 -22.59
CA LYS A 82 35.44 57.39 -22.54
C LYS A 82 33.93 57.62 -22.65
N THR A 83 33.49 57.94 -23.87
CA THR A 83 32.13 57.73 -24.37
C THR A 83 31.96 56.33 -24.97
N ASN A 84 31.46 55.37 -24.17
CA ASN A 84 30.74 54.22 -24.72
C ASN A 84 29.28 54.64 -24.97
N PHE A 85 29.03 55.34 -26.08
CA PHE A 85 27.66 55.59 -26.53
C PHE A 85 27.04 54.27 -27.01
N ARG A 86 26.31 53.59 -26.11
CA ARG A 86 25.30 52.63 -26.54
C ARG A 86 24.02 53.43 -26.84
N PRO A 87 23.30 53.15 -27.94
CA PRO A 87 22.00 53.77 -28.19
C PRO A 87 21.08 53.52 -26.99
N LYS A 88 20.48 54.58 -26.44
CA LYS A 88 19.47 54.48 -25.38
C LYS A 88 18.17 53.98 -26.02
N ASP A 89 17.98 52.66 -26.03
CA ASP A 89 16.71 52.03 -26.37
C ASP A 89 15.57 52.68 -25.55
N THR A 90 14.41 52.94 -26.16
CA THR A 90 13.24 53.46 -25.43
C THR A 90 12.31 52.30 -25.05
N PRO A 91 11.92 52.14 -23.76
CA PRO A 91 11.05 51.05 -23.31
C PRO A 91 9.57 51.38 -23.60
N ARG A 92 8.82 50.40 -24.12
CA ARG A 92 7.38 50.51 -24.44
C ARG A 92 6.48 49.66 -23.54
N LEU A 93 7.05 48.97 -22.55
CA LEU A 93 6.35 48.20 -21.53
C LEU A 93 6.72 48.72 -20.14
N HIS A 94 5.73 48.94 -19.29
CA HIS A 94 5.95 49.31 -17.89
C HIS A 94 5.20 48.34 -16.99
N ILE A 95 5.91 47.75 -16.03
CA ILE A 95 5.36 46.80 -15.04
C ILE A 95 5.62 47.40 -13.66
N LEU A 96 4.57 47.61 -12.86
CA LEU A 96 4.66 48.28 -11.55
C LEU A 96 5.50 49.58 -11.60
N LYS A 97 5.27 50.42 -12.63
CA LYS A 97 6.02 51.67 -12.92
C LYS A 97 7.50 51.48 -13.30
N THR A 98 7.99 50.26 -13.38
CA THR A 98 9.35 49.94 -13.84
C THR A 98 9.38 49.78 -15.35
N ALA A 99 10.31 50.48 -16.01
CA ALA A 99 10.47 50.41 -17.45
C ALA A 99 11.15 49.10 -17.90
N VAL A 100 10.44 48.30 -18.69
CA VAL A 100 10.85 46.97 -19.16
C VAL A 100 11.24 47.03 -20.63
N PHE A 101 12.43 46.55 -20.97
CA PHE A 101 12.94 46.51 -22.33
C PHE A 101 12.70 45.14 -22.95
N VAL A 102 11.82 45.09 -23.95
CA VAL A 102 11.37 43.86 -24.58
C VAL A 102 12.06 43.68 -25.94
N GLU A 103 12.63 42.51 -26.20
CA GLU A 103 13.28 42.18 -27.48
C GLU A 103 13.12 40.70 -27.81
N LYS A 104 13.32 40.31 -29.09
CA LYS A 104 13.31 38.90 -29.49
C LYS A 104 14.47 38.16 -28.81
N SER A 105 14.18 37.01 -28.20
CA SER A 105 15.21 36.19 -27.57
C SER A 105 16.11 35.53 -28.61
N THR A 106 17.39 35.38 -28.29
CA THR A 106 18.37 34.63 -29.10
C THR A 106 18.51 33.16 -28.67
N ARG A 107 17.78 32.74 -27.62
CA ARG A 107 17.79 31.34 -27.16
C ARG A 107 17.03 30.45 -28.15
N ALA A 108 17.55 29.24 -28.37
CA ALA A 108 16.79 28.20 -29.04
C ALA A 108 15.52 27.90 -28.23
N LEU A 109 14.38 27.75 -28.91
CA LEU A 109 13.11 27.44 -28.26
C LEU A 109 13.18 26.04 -27.65
N ASP A 110 12.91 25.95 -26.35
CA ASP A 110 12.82 24.67 -25.65
C ASP A 110 11.56 23.91 -26.12
N LYS A 111 11.74 22.75 -26.76
CA LYS A 111 10.66 21.92 -27.31
C LYS A 111 9.61 21.57 -26.25
N HIS A 112 10.03 21.35 -25.00
CA HIS A 112 9.15 20.94 -23.90
C HIS A 112 8.27 22.09 -23.42
N SER A 113 8.79 23.32 -23.42
CA SER A 113 7.99 24.50 -23.12
C SER A 113 6.87 24.74 -24.14
N ILE A 114 7.10 24.41 -25.42
CA ILE A 114 6.08 24.47 -26.47
C ILE A 114 5.06 23.34 -26.28
N ALA A 115 5.53 22.12 -25.99
CA ALA A 115 4.66 20.98 -25.71
C ALA A 115 3.76 21.22 -24.47
N HIS A 116 4.29 21.82 -23.42
CA HIS A 116 3.51 22.28 -22.26
C HIS A 116 2.43 23.30 -22.65
N LEU A 117 2.76 24.29 -23.48
CA LEU A 117 1.78 25.27 -23.96
C LEU A 117 0.66 24.65 -24.79
N LYS A 118 0.96 23.66 -25.63
CA LYS A 118 -0.05 22.88 -26.36
C LYS A 118 -0.95 22.12 -25.39
N HIS A 119 -0.35 21.41 -24.43
CA HIS A 119 -1.07 20.66 -23.42
C HIS A 119 -2.02 21.56 -22.60
N GLU A 120 -1.57 22.72 -22.14
CA GLU A 120 -2.40 23.68 -21.42
C GLU A 120 -3.56 24.22 -22.28
N ARG A 121 -3.31 24.50 -23.56
CA ARG A 121 -4.37 24.92 -24.49
C ARG A 121 -5.44 23.83 -24.65
N GLU A 122 -5.04 22.59 -24.86
CA GLU A 122 -5.97 21.46 -24.99
C GLU A 122 -6.77 21.25 -23.71
N LYS A 123 -6.13 21.32 -22.54
CA LYS A 123 -6.82 21.27 -21.24
C LYS A 123 -7.85 22.39 -21.10
N LYS A 124 -7.53 23.62 -21.50
CA LYS A 124 -8.48 24.75 -21.53
C LYS A 124 -9.66 24.48 -22.47
N GLN A 125 -9.40 23.93 -23.66
CA GLN A 125 -10.46 23.58 -24.62
C GLN A 125 -11.38 22.47 -24.10
N GLN A 126 -10.81 21.41 -23.51
CA GLN A 126 -11.56 20.33 -22.88
C GLN A 126 -12.42 20.84 -21.73
N LYS A 127 -11.87 21.71 -20.87
CA LYS A 127 -12.63 22.37 -19.79
C LYS A 127 -13.75 23.24 -20.33
N ALA A 128 -13.50 24.03 -21.37
CA ALA A 128 -14.53 24.87 -21.99
C ALA A 128 -15.66 24.01 -22.58
N ALA A 129 -15.33 22.89 -23.24
CA ALA A 129 -16.31 21.94 -23.76
C ALA A 129 -17.10 21.25 -22.63
N ALA A 130 -16.43 20.82 -21.56
CA ALA A 130 -17.07 20.22 -20.39
C ALA A 130 -17.96 21.22 -19.63
N ALA A 131 -17.51 22.47 -19.47
CA ALA A 131 -18.30 23.54 -18.86
C ALA A 131 -19.53 23.89 -19.72
N ALA A 132 -19.39 23.94 -21.06
CA ALA A 132 -20.51 24.12 -21.96
C ALA A 132 -21.52 22.96 -21.88
N ALA A 133 -21.04 21.71 -21.73
CA ALA A 133 -21.89 20.54 -21.54
C ALA A 133 -22.59 20.54 -20.15
N ALA A 134 -21.90 20.94 -19.08
CA ALA A 134 -22.45 21.03 -17.73
C ALA A 134 -23.46 22.18 -17.57
N ALA A 135 -23.22 23.30 -18.26
CA ALA A 135 -24.16 24.43 -18.33
C ALA A 135 -25.50 24.05 -18.96
N ALA A 136 -25.55 22.95 -19.72
CA ALA A 136 -26.79 22.42 -20.29
C ALA A 136 -27.60 21.53 -19.33
N THR A 137 -27.05 21.14 -18.16
CA THR A 137 -27.69 20.15 -17.27
C THR A 137 -27.93 20.57 -15.82
N THR A 138 -27.30 21.60 -15.26
CA THR A 138 -27.78 22.24 -14.01
C THR A 138 -27.00 23.51 -13.67
N THR A 139 -27.72 24.53 -13.20
CA THR A 139 -27.21 25.76 -12.58
C THR A 139 -26.70 25.51 -11.16
N LYS A 140 -25.39 25.32 -10.97
CA LYS A 140 -24.74 25.59 -9.67
C LYS A 140 -23.45 26.38 -9.92
N ASP A 141 -23.52 27.68 -9.65
CA ASP A 141 -22.36 28.57 -9.55
C ASP A 141 -21.41 28.02 -8.48
N ARG A 142 -20.22 27.55 -8.88
CA ARG A 142 -19.15 27.10 -7.96
C ARG A 142 -18.13 28.19 -7.61
N GLN A 143 -18.36 29.45 -7.99
CA GLN A 143 -17.41 30.55 -7.79
C GLN A 143 -17.66 31.37 -6.51
N ALA A 144 -17.54 30.76 -5.33
CA ALA A 144 -17.27 31.53 -4.10
C ALA A 144 -15.76 31.53 -3.87
N PRO A 145 -15.08 32.66 -3.60
CA PRO A 145 -13.63 32.71 -3.36
C PRO A 145 -13.25 32.19 -1.96
N ASP A 146 -11.99 31.75 -1.81
CA ASP A 146 -11.41 31.43 -0.52
C ASP A 146 -11.47 32.66 0.39
N ARG A 147 -11.94 32.48 1.63
CA ARG A 147 -12.02 33.58 2.59
C ARG A 147 -11.18 33.27 3.83
N ALA A 148 -10.16 34.09 4.01
CA ALA A 148 -9.42 34.19 5.27
C ALA A 148 -10.27 34.93 6.32
N PHE A 149 -10.12 34.57 7.59
CA PHE A 149 -10.82 35.17 8.73
C PHE A 149 -9.88 35.32 9.92
N ILE A 150 -10.16 36.29 10.79
CA ILE A 150 -9.34 36.55 11.98
C ILE A 150 -9.81 35.63 13.12
N ILE A 151 -8.84 35.05 13.82
CA ILE A 151 -9.07 34.19 14.98
C ILE A 151 -8.78 34.98 16.24
N ASN A 152 -9.75 35.02 17.15
CA ASN A 152 -9.62 35.71 18.44
C ASN A 152 -8.82 34.88 19.46
N SER A 153 -9.17 33.60 19.57
CA SER A 153 -8.46 32.65 20.45
C SER A 153 -8.70 31.22 19.98
N ILE A 154 -7.86 30.30 20.44
CA ILE A 154 -8.04 28.87 20.23
C ILE A 154 -7.89 28.19 21.58
N SER A 155 -8.72 27.20 21.88
CA SER A 155 -8.50 26.31 23.03
C SER A 155 -8.51 24.86 22.59
N CYS A 156 -7.81 24.01 23.35
CA CYS A 156 -7.81 22.57 23.12
C CYS A 156 -8.28 21.82 24.38
N GLY A 157 -8.99 20.72 24.15
CA GLY A 157 -9.73 20.04 25.20
C GLY A 157 -10.27 18.67 24.78
N GLY A 158 -11.36 18.28 25.45
CA GLY A 158 -12.15 17.10 25.11
C GLY A 158 -13.62 17.31 25.46
N ASN A 159 -14.52 16.65 24.74
CA ASN A 159 -15.95 16.69 25.05
C ASN A 159 -16.32 15.57 26.03
N THR A 160 -17.20 15.87 26.99
CA THR A 160 -17.77 14.88 27.92
C THR A 160 -19.20 15.23 28.29
N PHE A 161 -20.02 14.22 28.59
CA PHE A 161 -21.37 14.42 29.10
C PHE A 161 -21.36 14.70 30.61
N ARG A 162 -22.14 15.68 31.07
CA ARG A 162 -22.17 16.12 32.49
C ARG A 162 -23.57 16.40 33.02
N GLY A 163 -23.69 16.28 34.33
CA GLY A 163 -24.90 16.61 35.09
C GLY A 163 -26.00 15.54 35.01
N PRO A 164 -27.11 15.74 35.74
CA PRO A 164 -28.25 14.80 35.71
C PRO A 164 -28.84 14.62 34.32
N GLU A 165 -28.82 15.68 33.52
CA GLU A 165 -29.34 15.71 32.14
C GLU A 165 -28.33 15.23 31.09
N GLN A 166 -27.10 14.86 31.49
CA GLN A 166 -26.05 14.39 30.59
C GLN A 166 -25.82 15.32 29.40
N VAL A 167 -25.63 16.61 29.67
CA VAL A 167 -25.39 17.62 28.62
C VAL A 167 -23.95 17.51 28.13
N ILE A 168 -23.76 17.48 26.81
CA ILE A 168 -22.43 17.50 26.20
C ILE A 168 -21.72 18.82 26.53
N THR A 169 -20.51 18.74 27.06
CA THR A 169 -19.74 19.89 27.54
C THR A 169 -18.31 19.79 27.06
N PHE A 170 -17.77 20.89 26.54
CA PHE A 170 -16.35 21.02 26.20
C PHE A 170 -15.54 21.29 27.47
N ILE A 171 -14.62 20.39 27.80
CA ILE A 171 -13.67 20.57 28.89
C ILE A 171 -12.42 21.22 28.33
N GLU A 172 -12.22 22.47 28.68
CA GLU A 172 -11.06 23.24 28.26
C GLU A 172 -9.85 22.84 29.10
N HIS A 173 -8.85 22.21 28.47
CA HIS A 173 -7.61 21.81 29.14
C HIS A 173 -6.54 22.90 29.05
N ASN A 174 -6.45 23.55 27.90
CA ASN A 174 -5.45 24.57 27.65
C ASN A 174 -5.98 25.62 26.68
N ASN A 175 -5.89 26.88 27.08
CA ASN A 175 -6.15 28.02 26.22
C ASN A 175 -4.84 28.42 25.53
N LEU A 176 -4.89 28.63 24.22
CA LEU A 176 -3.72 28.98 23.42
C LEU A 176 -3.54 30.50 23.47
N ILE A 177 -2.38 30.94 23.96
CA ILE A 177 -2.05 32.37 24.02
C ILE A 177 -1.58 32.78 22.63
N LEU A 178 -2.48 33.38 21.85
CA LEU A 178 -2.19 33.89 20.52
C LEU A 178 -1.53 35.26 20.62
N VAL A 179 -0.45 35.48 19.85
CA VAL A 179 0.27 36.76 19.78
C VAL A 179 0.14 37.30 18.36
N GLY A 180 -0.34 38.53 18.20
CA GLY A 180 -0.58 39.15 16.89
C GLY A 180 -1.88 38.73 16.21
N ASP A 181 -2.06 39.17 14.97
CA ASP A 181 -3.23 38.84 14.16
C ASP A 181 -3.10 37.41 13.59
N VAL A 182 -3.84 36.46 14.18
CA VAL A 182 -3.88 35.07 13.73
C VAL A 182 -5.00 34.90 12.70
N ILE A 183 -4.66 34.31 11.56
CA ILE A 183 -5.55 34.14 10.41
C ILE A 183 -5.89 32.66 10.22
N GLY A 184 -7.18 32.37 10.07
CA GLY A 184 -7.70 31.08 9.61
C GLY A 184 -8.14 31.13 8.16
N LYS A 185 -7.92 30.05 7.40
CA LYS A 185 -8.39 29.90 6.00
C LYS A 185 -8.88 28.48 5.74
N PHE A 186 -10.12 28.34 5.27
CA PHE A 186 -10.62 27.06 4.74
C PHE A 186 -10.31 26.94 3.25
N THR A 187 -9.69 25.83 2.88
CA THR A 187 -9.46 25.35 1.51
C THR A 187 -10.24 24.05 1.30
N PRO A 188 -10.31 23.50 0.08
CA PRO A 188 -10.98 22.21 -0.15
C PRO A 188 -10.42 21.05 0.68
N GLN A 189 -9.12 21.07 0.99
CA GLN A 189 -8.44 19.98 1.71
C GLN A 189 -8.08 20.31 3.16
N TRP A 190 -7.90 21.59 3.50
CA TRP A 190 -7.33 22.01 4.78
C TRP A 190 -8.06 23.21 5.38
N LEU A 191 -8.15 23.23 6.70
CA LEU A 191 -8.20 24.46 7.47
C LEU A 191 -6.78 24.79 7.95
N THR A 192 -6.24 25.91 7.49
CA THR A 192 -4.92 26.40 7.89
C THR A 192 -5.08 27.59 8.82
N VAL A 193 -4.36 27.56 9.94
CA VAL A 193 -4.25 28.65 10.92
C VAL A 193 -2.80 29.10 10.99
N TYR A 194 -2.53 30.39 10.86
CA TYR A 194 -1.17 30.93 10.89
C TYR A 194 -1.12 32.36 11.41
N ASP A 195 0.05 32.77 11.92
CA ASP A 195 0.33 34.15 12.36
C ASP A 195 1.37 34.84 11.47
N GLU A 196 1.59 36.14 11.71
CA GLU A 196 2.58 36.95 10.98
C GLU A 196 4.03 36.52 11.28
N ASP A 197 4.28 35.94 12.45
CA ASP A 197 5.60 35.44 12.87
C ASP A 197 5.97 34.10 12.17
N GLY A 198 5.04 33.52 11.42
CA GLY A 198 5.24 32.33 10.60
C GLY A 198 4.97 31.00 11.33
N TYR A 199 4.35 31.02 12.51
CA TYR A 199 3.80 29.82 13.15
C TYR A 199 2.54 29.38 12.42
N ARG A 200 2.34 28.07 12.30
CA ARG A 200 1.25 27.50 11.49
C ARG A 200 0.73 26.19 12.07
N MET A 201 -0.58 26.00 11.99
CA MET A 201 -1.31 24.80 12.36
C MET A 201 -2.30 24.41 11.24
N ASP A 202 -2.14 23.22 10.68
CA ASP A 202 -2.95 22.70 9.58
C ASP A 202 -3.84 21.55 10.05
N PHE A 203 -5.15 21.68 9.82
CA PHE A 203 -6.15 20.65 10.02
C PHE A 203 -6.58 20.12 8.66
N HIS A 204 -6.48 18.81 8.44
CA HIS A 204 -6.99 18.21 7.21
C HIS A 204 -8.52 18.08 7.33
N ASN A 205 -9.28 18.47 6.30
CA ASN A 205 -10.74 18.46 6.39
C ASN A 205 -11.29 17.04 6.65
N ASP A 206 -10.77 16.01 5.97
CA ASP A 206 -11.15 14.60 6.22
C ASP A 206 -10.90 14.10 7.67
N THR A 207 -10.09 14.78 8.48
CA THR A 207 -9.87 14.37 9.88
C THR A 207 -10.86 15.04 10.84
N ILE A 208 -11.69 15.97 10.37
CA ILE A 208 -12.74 16.61 11.14
C ILE A 208 -13.98 15.71 11.10
N GLN A 209 -14.20 14.97 12.19
CA GLN A 209 -15.36 14.11 12.37
C GLN A 209 -16.65 14.93 12.50
N ASP A 210 -16.61 16.03 13.23
CA ASP A 210 -17.73 16.95 13.39
C ASP A 210 -17.21 18.40 13.53
N LEU A 211 -17.94 19.33 12.90
CA LEU A 211 -17.72 20.76 13.00
C LEU A 211 -18.94 21.38 13.68
N ILE A 212 -18.80 21.63 14.99
CA ILE A 212 -19.87 22.11 15.84
C ILE A 212 -19.81 23.64 15.91
N ALA A 213 -20.82 24.32 15.38
CA ALA A 213 -20.94 25.77 15.42
C ALA A 213 -21.81 26.21 16.61
N SER A 214 -21.22 26.97 17.54
CA SER A 214 -21.86 27.55 18.71
C SER A 214 -22.08 29.05 18.50
N ARG A 215 -23.33 29.50 18.58
CA ARG A 215 -23.66 30.92 18.31
C ARG A 215 -23.46 31.79 19.53
N ASN A 216 -23.68 31.23 20.73
CA ASN A 216 -23.64 31.97 21.98
C ASN A 216 -22.28 32.63 22.26
N ASP A 217 -21.20 32.00 21.80
CA ASP A 217 -19.84 32.48 22.00
C ASP A 217 -19.05 32.64 20.69
N ALA A 218 -19.76 32.70 19.56
CA ALA A 218 -19.20 32.87 18.21
C ALA A 218 -17.98 31.95 17.96
N SER A 219 -18.16 30.65 18.13
CA SER A 219 -17.08 29.67 18.05
C SER A 219 -17.42 28.46 17.19
N ILE A 220 -16.39 27.84 16.62
CA ILE A 220 -16.48 26.51 16.03
C ILE A 220 -15.63 25.54 16.84
N THR A 221 -16.17 24.35 17.12
CA THR A 221 -15.46 23.25 17.78
C THR A 221 -15.24 22.13 16.77
N LEU A 222 -13.97 21.78 16.56
CA LEU A 222 -13.53 20.71 15.67
C LEU A 222 -13.29 19.46 16.52
N VAL A 223 -14.03 18.38 16.23
CA VAL A 223 -13.77 17.06 16.79
C VAL A 223 -12.92 16.28 15.79
N LEU A 224 -11.68 15.97 16.15
CA LEU A 224 -10.68 15.42 15.23
C LEU A 224 -10.45 13.92 15.43
N THR A 225 -10.13 13.24 14.33
CA THR A 225 -9.62 11.87 14.35
C THR A 225 -8.09 11.82 14.52
N GLU A 226 -7.40 12.84 14.01
CA GLU A 226 -5.94 13.00 14.02
C GLU A 226 -5.58 14.42 14.49
N PRO A 227 -4.46 14.61 15.21
CA PRO A 227 -4.04 15.94 15.66
C PRO A 227 -3.56 16.79 14.46
N PRO A 228 -3.63 18.13 14.57
CA PRO A 228 -3.19 19.01 13.48
C PRO A 228 -1.68 18.97 13.26
N LYS A 229 -1.26 19.29 12.04
CA LYS A 229 0.17 19.45 11.71
C LYS A 229 0.62 20.84 12.12
N MET A 230 1.65 20.91 12.93
CA MET A 230 2.18 22.15 13.51
C MET A 230 3.58 22.46 12.99
N TYR A 231 3.81 23.75 12.73
CA TYR A 231 5.03 24.29 12.16
C TYR A 231 5.47 25.56 12.89
N SER A 232 6.77 25.69 13.12
CA SER A 232 7.39 26.92 13.63
C SER A 232 8.34 27.52 12.58
N PRO A 233 8.59 28.85 12.61
CA PRO A 233 9.48 29.49 11.67
C PRO A 233 10.93 28.97 11.81
N HIS A 234 11.59 28.74 10.68
CA HIS A 234 12.98 28.27 10.65
C HIS A 234 13.96 29.45 10.63
N LYS A 235 14.64 29.71 11.74
CA LYS A 235 15.61 30.83 11.90
C LYS A 235 17.01 30.57 11.31
N SER A 236 17.16 29.88 10.16
CA SER A 236 18.50 29.59 9.61
C SER A 236 18.87 30.39 8.36
N ASP A 237 20.17 30.48 8.09
CA ASP A 237 20.76 31.10 6.90
C ASP A 237 20.43 30.36 5.58
N ASN A 238 19.69 29.24 5.63
CA ASN A 238 19.29 28.51 4.42
C ASN A 238 17.94 29.04 3.91
N PRO A 239 17.91 29.91 2.89
CA PRO A 239 16.69 30.58 2.42
C PRO A 239 15.65 29.61 1.80
N ASN A 240 15.99 28.32 1.66
CA ASN A 240 15.10 27.31 1.13
C ASN A 240 14.20 26.63 2.19
N GLN A 241 14.56 26.69 3.47
CA GLN A 241 13.76 26.13 4.58
C GLN A 241 13.10 27.26 5.36
N ALA A 242 11.78 27.32 5.33
CA ALA A 242 11.01 28.36 5.99
C ALA A 242 10.35 27.89 7.29
N TRP A 243 10.10 26.59 7.44
CA TRP A 243 9.42 26.01 8.60
C TRP A 243 10.15 24.80 9.19
N LYS A 244 9.90 24.54 10.46
CA LYS A 244 10.23 23.29 11.17
C LYS A 244 8.95 22.57 11.53
N ARG A 245 8.83 21.28 11.22
CA ARG A 245 7.73 20.43 11.71
C ARG A 245 7.96 20.16 13.20
N VAL A 246 7.02 20.56 14.05
CA VAL A 246 7.17 20.49 15.52
C VAL A 246 6.07 19.67 16.17
N GLN A 247 6.33 19.22 17.40
CA GLN A 247 5.42 18.39 18.18
C GLN A 247 4.41 19.22 18.98
N GLY A 248 4.59 20.54 19.05
CA GLY A 248 3.76 21.49 19.78
C GLY A 248 4.18 22.93 19.42
N LEU A 249 3.25 23.87 19.55
CA LEU A 249 3.48 25.31 19.33
C LEU A 249 3.63 26.00 20.68
N VAL A 250 4.82 25.89 21.29
CA VAL A 250 5.10 26.46 22.62
C VAL A 250 4.83 27.98 22.67
N SER A 251 5.10 28.69 21.57
CA SER A 251 4.80 30.12 21.45
C SER A 251 3.31 30.45 21.52
N TRP A 252 2.44 29.52 21.11
CA TRP A 252 0.99 29.64 21.29
C TRP A 252 0.52 29.02 22.61
N GLY A 253 1.44 28.61 23.50
CA GLY A 253 1.11 27.89 24.74
C GLY A 253 0.76 26.40 24.55
N LEU A 254 0.96 25.82 23.35
CA LEU A 254 0.70 24.40 23.08
C LEU A 254 1.94 23.54 23.27
N ILE A 255 2.10 22.92 24.44
CA ILE A 255 3.15 21.92 24.66
C ILE A 255 2.79 20.56 24.00
N ARG A 256 3.79 19.70 23.85
CA ARG A 256 3.67 18.36 23.24
C ARG A 256 2.61 17.51 23.94
N GLU A 257 2.56 17.61 25.26
CA GLU A 257 1.70 16.79 26.11
C GLU A 257 0.22 17.03 25.80
N TYR A 258 -0.18 18.28 25.61
CA TYR A 258 -1.56 18.63 25.21
C TYR A 258 -1.84 18.28 23.75
N SER A 259 -0.94 18.61 22.82
CA SER A 259 -1.15 18.25 21.40
C SER A 259 -1.18 16.74 21.14
N SER A 260 -0.51 15.93 21.97
CA SER A 260 -0.56 14.46 21.91
C SER A 260 -1.84 13.85 22.52
N SER A 261 -2.65 14.64 23.22
CA SER A 261 -3.76 14.13 24.03
C SER A 261 -5.11 14.78 23.74
N CYS A 262 -5.12 16.03 23.27
CA CYS A 262 -6.34 16.75 22.90
C CYS A 262 -6.62 16.59 21.41
N LEU A 263 -7.81 16.09 21.07
CA LEU A 263 -8.31 16.02 19.68
C LEU A 263 -9.55 16.90 19.47
N VAL A 264 -9.91 17.72 20.45
CA VAL A 264 -10.99 18.70 20.29
C VAL A 264 -10.39 20.10 20.39
N TYR A 265 -10.59 20.89 19.35
CA TYR A 265 -10.08 22.25 19.23
C TYR A 265 -11.25 23.22 19.03
N ARG A 266 -11.32 24.26 19.84
CA ARG A 266 -12.34 25.31 19.72
C ARG A 266 -11.69 26.60 19.24
N ILE A 267 -12.20 27.16 18.15
CA ILE A 267 -11.70 28.38 17.52
C ILE A 267 -12.77 29.46 17.70
N PHE A 268 -12.38 30.58 18.31
CA PHE A 268 -13.25 31.72 18.58
C PHE A 268 -13.06 32.79 17.51
N PHE A 269 -14.17 33.32 17.00
CA PHE A 269 -14.19 34.38 15.98
C PHE A 269 -14.30 35.75 16.63
N THR A 270 -13.82 36.78 15.94
CA THR A 270 -13.97 38.18 16.37
C THR A 270 -15.42 38.66 16.34
N SER A 271 -16.23 38.14 15.40
CA SER A 271 -17.66 38.44 15.33
C SER A 271 -18.50 37.26 14.84
N LEU A 272 -19.78 37.24 15.24
CA LEU A 272 -20.76 36.25 14.77
C LEU A 272 -21.02 36.35 13.26
N ASN A 273 -20.89 37.55 12.68
CA ASN A 273 -21.07 37.77 11.26
C ASN A 273 -19.96 37.06 10.46
N ASP A 274 -18.70 37.19 10.88
CA ASP A 274 -17.55 36.54 10.24
C ASP A 274 -17.71 35.02 10.27
N MET A 275 -18.06 34.46 11.44
CA MET A 275 -18.34 33.03 11.57
C MET A 275 -19.45 32.58 10.62
N THR A 276 -20.55 33.33 10.53
CA THR A 276 -21.69 32.99 9.67
C THR A 276 -21.32 32.99 8.19
N GLU A 277 -20.49 33.94 7.76
CA GLU A 277 -19.99 33.99 6.38
C GLU A 277 -19.05 32.83 6.04
N VAL A 278 -18.15 32.48 6.96
CA VAL A 278 -17.24 31.34 6.79
C VAL A 278 -18.02 30.02 6.70
N LEU A 279 -18.97 29.77 7.62
CA LEU A 279 -19.80 28.56 7.60
C LEU A 279 -20.67 28.47 6.33
N ARG A 280 -21.15 29.61 5.81
CA ARG A 280 -21.87 29.64 4.53
C ARG A 280 -20.97 29.21 3.36
N SER A 281 -19.71 29.64 3.35
CA SER A 281 -18.73 29.23 2.34
C SER A 281 -18.44 27.73 2.41
N VAL A 282 -18.19 27.21 3.62
CA VAL A 282 -17.94 25.77 3.86
C VAL A 282 -19.10 24.91 3.36
N LYS A 283 -20.35 25.31 3.68
CA LYS A 283 -21.56 24.60 3.25
C LYS A 283 -21.81 24.70 1.73
N HIS A 284 -21.58 25.87 1.13
CA HIS A 284 -21.81 26.10 -0.29
C HIS A 284 -20.87 25.28 -1.18
N ARG A 285 -19.61 25.13 -0.74
CA ARG A 285 -18.57 24.36 -1.43
C ARG A 285 -18.58 22.87 -1.09
N ASP A 286 -19.50 22.41 -0.24
CA ASP A 286 -19.57 21.01 0.21
C ASP A 286 -18.25 20.52 0.81
N ILE A 287 -17.55 21.39 1.56
CA ILE A 287 -16.25 21.08 2.18
C ILE A 287 -16.47 20.17 3.39
N LEU A 288 -17.36 20.56 4.31
CA LEU A 288 -17.68 19.84 5.54
C LEU A 288 -19.15 20.01 5.92
N ALA A 289 -19.70 18.99 6.57
CA ALA A 289 -20.98 19.10 7.26
C ALA A 289 -20.82 20.01 8.50
N VAL A 290 -21.85 20.80 8.79
CA VAL A 290 -21.86 21.75 9.92
C VAL A 290 -23.00 21.42 10.86
N THR A 291 -22.67 21.15 12.12
CA THR A 291 -23.61 20.86 13.21
C THR A 291 -23.84 22.14 14.01
N TYR A 292 -25.08 22.65 14.04
CA TYR A 292 -25.41 23.82 14.86
C TYR A 292 -25.87 23.37 16.24
N HIS A 293 -25.04 23.59 17.26
CA HIS A 293 -25.32 23.23 18.64
C HIS A 293 -24.53 24.12 19.59
N ASP A 294 -25.20 24.76 20.55
CA ASP A 294 -24.52 25.56 21.56
C ASP A 294 -23.84 24.63 22.57
N LEU A 295 -22.50 24.62 22.56
CA LEU A 295 -21.69 23.71 23.35
C LEU A 295 -21.13 24.44 24.58
N PRO A 296 -21.63 24.17 25.80
CA PRO A 296 -21.09 24.77 27.03
C PRO A 296 -19.62 24.42 27.23
N SER A 297 -18.85 25.31 27.88
CA SER A 297 -17.45 25.07 28.24
C SER A 297 -17.24 25.12 29.76
N VAL A 298 -16.31 24.30 30.26
CA VAL A 298 -15.84 24.34 31.65
C VAL A 298 -14.32 24.20 31.68
N LEU A 299 -13.66 25.03 32.48
CA LEU A 299 -12.21 24.90 32.73
C LEU A 299 -11.92 23.64 33.56
N TRP A 300 -10.91 22.88 33.15
CA TRP A 300 -10.51 21.65 33.84
C TRP A 300 -10.12 21.87 35.31
N SER A 301 -9.67 23.08 35.67
CA SER A 301 -9.28 23.44 37.04
C SER A 301 -10.43 23.43 38.04
N TYR A 302 -11.68 23.45 37.56
CA TYR A 302 -12.88 23.24 38.38
C TYR A 302 -13.29 21.76 38.47
N MET A 303 -12.45 20.84 38.01
CA MET A 303 -12.68 19.40 37.98
C MET A 303 -11.52 18.65 38.63
N GLU A 304 -11.73 17.35 38.84
CA GLU A 304 -10.67 16.46 39.32
C GLU A 304 -9.56 16.28 38.26
N PRO A 305 -8.28 16.12 38.67
CA PRO A 305 -7.14 16.03 37.75
C PRO A 305 -7.26 14.96 36.66
N GLU A 306 -7.98 13.87 36.95
CA GLU A 306 -8.26 12.77 36.03
C GLU A 306 -9.03 13.22 34.78
N SER A 307 -9.75 14.33 34.88
CA SER A 307 -10.56 14.92 33.79
C SER A 307 -9.69 15.63 32.76
N ASN A 308 -8.50 16.11 33.17
CA ASN A 308 -7.52 16.69 32.25
C ASN A 308 -6.80 15.56 31.50
N HIS A 309 -6.78 15.61 30.17
CA HIS A 309 -6.26 14.50 29.37
C HIS A 309 -4.78 14.18 29.60
N PHE A 310 -3.95 15.18 29.94
CA PHE A 310 -2.54 14.98 30.23
C PHE A 310 -2.33 14.41 31.64
N LEU A 311 -2.84 15.09 32.67
CA LEU A 311 -2.67 14.67 34.07
C LEU A 311 -3.35 13.32 34.35
N GLY A 312 -4.55 13.13 33.82
CA GLY A 312 -5.29 11.88 33.95
C GLY A 312 -4.57 10.69 33.30
N ARG A 313 -3.85 10.88 32.17
CA ARG A 313 -3.02 9.82 31.57
C ARG A 313 -1.87 9.40 32.50
N GLN A 314 -1.28 10.31 33.26
CA GLN A 314 -0.23 9.97 34.23
C GLN A 314 -0.80 9.14 35.38
N GLN A 315 -1.92 9.58 35.98
CA GLN A 315 -2.60 8.84 37.04
C GLN A 315 -3.09 7.46 36.57
N PHE A 316 -3.64 7.38 35.36
CA PHE A 316 -4.03 6.13 34.71
C PHE A 316 -2.84 5.17 34.63
N THR A 317 -1.69 5.65 34.15
CA THR A 317 -0.49 4.84 33.95
C THR A 317 0.03 4.29 35.28
N GLU A 318 0.05 5.11 36.34
CA GLU A 318 0.43 4.66 37.68
C GLU A 318 -0.55 3.62 38.25
N LYS A 319 -1.85 3.77 38.01
CA LYS A 319 -2.85 2.77 38.41
C LYS A 319 -2.67 1.45 37.67
N ALA A 320 -2.48 1.49 36.34
CA ALA A 320 -2.22 0.31 35.52
C ALA A 320 -0.94 -0.42 35.98
N LYS A 321 0.13 0.32 36.26
CA LYS A 321 1.38 -0.21 36.80
C LYS A 321 1.20 -0.94 38.13
N ARG A 322 0.44 -0.36 39.07
CA ARG A 322 0.12 -1.02 40.36
C ARG A 322 -0.68 -2.31 40.16
N LEU A 323 -1.63 -2.31 39.22
CA LEU A 323 -2.42 -3.51 38.91
C LEU A 323 -1.55 -4.61 38.29
N LEU A 324 -0.65 -4.27 37.36
CA LEU A 324 0.31 -5.22 36.79
C LEU A 324 1.22 -5.80 37.88
N ALA A 325 1.79 -4.95 38.73
CA ALA A 325 2.70 -5.36 39.81
C ALA A 325 2.04 -6.29 40.83
N SER A 326 0.73 -6.13 41.06
CA SER A 326 -0.03 -6.99 41.96
C SER A 326 -0.32 -8.40 41.41
N GLY A 327 -0.05 -8.66 40.12
CA GLY A 327 -0.41 -9.92 39.44
C GLY A 327 -1.93 -10.16 39.32
N ASN A 328 -2.75 -9.18 39.68
CA ASN A 328 -4.20 -9.34 39.68
C ASN A 328 -4.78 -9.36 38.26
N VAL A 329 -4.29 -8.48 37.38
CA VAL A 329 -4.78 -8.30 36.00
C VAL A 329 -3.65 -8.61 35.03
N HIS A 330 -3.94 -9.39 34.00
CA HIS A 330 -2.96 -9.75 32.96
C HIS A 330 -2.55 -8.52 32.13
N PHE A 331 -1.27 -8.43 31.73
CA PHE A 331 -0.74 -7.31 30.92
C PHE A 331 -1.58 -7.04 29.68
N ALA A 332 -1.96 -8.09 28.95
CA ALA A 332 -2.74 -7.99 27.72
C ALA A 332 -4.07 -7.22 27.90
N LEU A 333 -4.75 -7.36 29.05
CA LEU A 333 -5.99 -6.64 29.34
C LEU A 333 -5.72 -5.18 29.73
N LEU A 334 -4.66 -4.93 30.50
CA LEU A 334 -4.22 -3.56 30.83
C LEU A 334 -3.82 -2.79 29.57
N PHE A 335 -3.15 -3.47 28.63
CA PHE A 335 -2.81 -2.92 27.32
C PHE A 335 -4.06 -2.43 26.58
N GLN A 336 -5.15 -3.22 26.56
CA GLN A 336 -6.40 -2.82 25.89
C GLN A 336 -7.00 -1.56 26.51
N VAL A 337 -7.06 -1.48 27.84
CA VAL A 337 -7.60 -0.27 28.50
C VAL A 337 -6.71 0.95 28.23
N GLN A 338 -5.37 0.77 28.25
CA GLN A 338 -4.46 1.85 27.90
C GLN A 338 -4.62 2.30 26.45
N ALA A 339 -4.86 1.37 25.52
CA ALA A 339 -5.14 1.67 24.12
C ALA A 339 -6.40 2.54 23.97
N LEU A 340 -7.47 2.24 24.70
CA LEU A 340 -8.70 3.07 24.70
C LEU A 340 -8.41 4.53 25.10
N VAL A 341 -7.56 4.75 26.11
CA VAL A 341 -7.21 6.10 26.59
C VAL A 341 -6.21 6.81 25.67
N TRP A 342 -5.16 6.12 25.23
CA TRP A 342 -4.08 6.72 24.42
C TRP A 342 -4.55 7.02 23.00
N ASN A 343 -5.40 6.17 22.44
CA ASN A 343 -6.00 6.38 21.12
C ASN A 343 -7.19 7.36 21.16
N ASN A 344 -7.58 7.83 22.35
CA ASN A 344 -8.65 8.81 22.58
C ASN A 344 -10.07 8.30 22.25
N TYR A 345 -10.35 7.03 22.59
CA TYR A 345 -11.71 6.48 22.56
C TYR A 345 -12.50 6.89 23.80
N ILE A 346 -11.84 6.90 24.96
CA ILE A 346 -12.41 7.36 26.23
C ILE A 346 -11.44 8.30 26.91
N ASN A 347 -11.97 9.20 27.74
CA ASN A 347 -11.14 10.09 28.54
C ASN A 347 -10.38 9.30 29.65
N PRO A 348 -9.31 9.85 30.24
CA PRO A 348 -8.53 9.12 31.24
C PRO A 348 -9.31 8.78 32.52
N ALA A 349 -10.24 9.65 32.96
CA ALA A 349 -11.08 9.39 34.13
C ALA A 349 -11.92 8.11 33.93
N SER A 350 -12.60 7.99 32.79
CA SER A 350 -13.33 6.79 32.38
C SER A 350 -12.40 5.57 32.27
N GLY A 351 -11.18 5.73 31.76
CA GLY A 351 -10.18 4.66 31.74
C GLY A 351 -9.78 4.17 33.14
N ILE A 352 -9.61 5.10 34.09
CA ILE A 352 -9.28 4.80 35.50
C ILE A 352 -10.42 4.03 36.17
N GLU A 353 -11.67 4.41 35.89
CA GLU A 353 -12.85 3.71 36.38
C GLU A 353 -12.97 2.31 35.74
N LEU A 354 -12.75 2.19 34.44
CA LEU A 354 -12.76 0.91 33.73
C LEU A 354 -11.71 -0.06 34.28
N LEU A 355 -10.50 0.42 34.63
CA LEU A 355 -9.49 -0.38 35.34
C LEU A 355 -9.96 -0.87 36.72
N HIS A 356 -10.75 -0.06 37.43
CA HIS A 356 -11.31 -0.46 38.73
C HIS A 356 -12.34 -1.59 38.55
N ILE A 357 -13.27 -1.42 37.61
CA ILE A 357 -14.29 -2.42 37.30
C ILE A 357 -13.63 -3.72 36.82
N LEU A 358 -12.68 -3.63 35.88
CA LEU A 358 -11.94 -4.78 35.36
C LEU A 358 -11.26 -5.59 36.48
N ASN A 359 -10.58 -4.91 37.40
CA ASN A 359 -9.95 -5.55 38.55
C ASN A 359 -10.98 -6.24 39.46
N LYS A 360 -12.14 -5.62 39.70
CA LYS A 360 -13.22 -6.21 40.50
C LYS A 360 -13.79 -7.46 39.84
N VAL A 361 -14.06 -7.41 38.53
CA VAL A 361 -14.56 -8.54 37.74
C VAL A 361 -13.57 -9.72 37.77
N ILE A 362 -12.27 -9.44 37.61
CA ILE A 362 -11.24 -10.50 37.64
C ILE A 362 -11.10 -11.11 39.04
N LYS A 363 -11.17 -10.29 40.11
CA LYS A 363 -11.15 -10.79 41.48
C LYS A 363 -12.35 -11.68 41.79
N ASP A 364 -13.55 -11.23 41.43
CA ASP A 364 -14.79 -12.01 41.61
C ASP A 364 -14.73 -13.35 40.85
N ALA A 365 -14.22 -13.36 39.62
CA ALA A 365 -14.04 -14.59 38.86
C ALA A 365 -13.03 -15.55 39.51
N LYS A 366 -11.91 -15.03 40.03
CA LYS A 366 -10.90 -15.80 40.77
C LYS A 366 -11.48 -16.41 42.05
N GLU A 367 -12.22 -15.62 42.83
CA GLU A 367 -12.88 -16.05 44.07
C GLU A 367 -13.91 -17.15 43.81
N LYS A 368 -14.72 -16.99 42.75
CA LYS A 368 -15.70 -17.98 42.30
C LYS A 368 -15.09 -19.18 41.57
N LYS A 369 -13.78 -19.19 41.33
CA LYS A 369 -13.05 -20.21 40.54
C LYS A 369 -13.64 -20.43 39.14
N VAL A 370 -14.13 -19.36 38.52
CA VAL A 370 -14.64 -19.36 37.14
C VAL A 370 -13.67 -18.61 36.23
N ALA A 371 -13.74 -18.88 34.92
CA ALA A 371 -12.93 -18.15 33.95
C ALA A 371 -13.38 -16.69 33.89
N ALA A 372 -12.43 -15.75 33.87
CA ALA A 372 -12.73 -14.33 33.76
C ALA A 372 -13.62 -14.09 32.53
N PRO A 373 -14.70 -13.30 32.66
CA PRO A 373 -15.61 -13.01 31.55
C PRO A 373 -15.05 -11.89 30.65
N VAL A 374 -13.74 -11.81 30.48
CA VAL A 374 -13.06 -10.74 29.73
C VAL A 374 -11.83 -11.30 29.01
N THR A 375 -11.69 -10.94 27.74
CA THR A 375 -10.62 -11.35 26.82
C THR A 375 -10.23 -10.17 25.93
N THR A 376 -9.04 -10.18 25.33
CA THR A 376 -8.58 -9.08 24.48
C THR A 376 -9.38 -8.95 23.19
N ASP A 377 -9.84 -10.05 22.60
CA ASP A 377 -10.67 -10.01 21.40
C ASP A 377 -12.07 -9.41 21.69
N ALA A 378 -12.69 -9.77 22.81
CA ALA A 378 -13.93 -9.13 23.26
C ALA A 378 -13.73 -7.62 23.50
N MET A 379 -12.63 -7.22 24.14
CA MET A 379 -12.30 -5.80 24.35
C MET A 379 -12.03 -5.04 23.05
N LYS A 380 -11.40 -5.66 22.04
CA LYS A 380 -11.15 -5.04 20.73
C LYS A 380 -12.44 -4.64 20.02
N THR A 381 -13.57 -5.31 20.30
CA THR A 381 -14.87 -4.90 19.74
C THR A 381 -15.30 -3.50 20.19
N LEU A 382 -14.80 -3.01 21.33
CA LEU A 382 -15.07 -1.64 21.77
C LEU A 382 -14.44 -0.59 20.86
N LEU A 383 -13.24 -0.86 20.33
CA LEU A 383 -12.55 0.05 19.41
C LEU A 383 -13.40 0.31 18.14
N GLN A 384 -14.25 -0.66 17.78
CA GLN A 384 -15.10 -0.60 16.59
C GLN A 384 -16.42 0.15 16.82
N LYS A 385 -16.85 0.27 18.08
CA LYS A 385 -18.22 0.70 18.43
C LYS A 385 -18.30 1.99 19.24
N ILE A 386 -17.21 2.39 19.91
CA ILE A 386 -17.23 3.59 20.75
C ILE A 386 -17.42 4.84 19.88
N PRO A 387 -18.54 5.59 20.04
CA PRO A 387 -18.81 6.78 19.27
C PRO A 387 -17.89 7.94 19.69
N TYR A 388 -17.90 9.02 18.91
CA TYR A 388 -17.31 10.28 19.34
C TYR A 388 -18.28 11.01 20.29
N PRO A 389 -17.78 11.71 21.32
CA PRO A 389 -18.61 12.60 22.14
C PRO A 389 -18.96 13.87 21.34
N CYS A 390 -20.02 13.78 20.53
CA CYS A 390 -20.57 14.85 19.69
C CYS A 390 -22.07 15.04 19.97
N PRO A 391 -22.69 16.15 19.54
CA PRO A 391 -24.13 16.34 19.62
C PRO A 391 -24.87 15.18 18.93
N GLY A 392 -25.80 14.54 19.64
CA GLY A 392 -26.57 13.38 19.14
C GLY A 392 -26.05 12.02 19.59
N THR A 393 -24.87 11.92 20.18
CA THR A 393 -24.36 10.67 20.78
C THR A 393 -25.12 10.32 22.07
N ASP A 394 -25.51 9.06 22.26
CA ASP A 394 -26.14 8.60 23.51
C ASP A 394 -25.07 8.49 24.62
N PRO A 395 -25.22 9.20 25.75
CA PRO A 395 -24.29 9.11 26.88
C PRO A 395 -24.06 7.69 27.41
N ASN A 396 -25.05 6.79 27.30
CA ASN A 396 -24.94 5.41 27.76
C ASN A 396 -23.93 4.60 26.95
N GLU A 397 -23.69 4.95 25.68
CA GLU A 397 -22.71 4.29 24.81
C GLU A 397 -21.25 4.57 25.26
N LEU A 398 -21.04 5.63 26.03
CA LEU A 398 -19.74 5.99 26.60
C LEU A 398 -19.61 5.65 28.10
N ASN A 399 -20.68 5.13 28.72
CA ASN A 399 -20.68 4.76 30.13
C ASN A 399 -19.84 3.50 30.37
N VAL A 400 -18.88 3.56 31.30
CA VAL A 400 -17.91 2.48 31.53
C VAL A 400 -18.53 1.18 32.05
N VAL A 401 -19.67 1.25 32.73
CA VAL A 401 -20.41 0.07 33.20
C VAL A 401 -21.04 -0.64 32.00
N THR A 402 -21.68 0.12 31.10
CA THR A 402 -22.23 -0.40 29.84
C THR A 402 -21.13 -0.99 28.95
N LEU A 403 -19.97 -0.32 28.85
CA LEU A 403 -18.82 -0.83 28.10
C LEU A 403 -18.32 -2.16 28.67
N MET A 404 -18.17 -2.28 29.99
CA MET A 404 -17.77 -3.54 30.62
C MET A 404 -18.82 -4.64 30.42
N ALA A 405 -20.11 -4.32 30.57
CA ALA A 405 -21.19 -5.26 30.31
C ALA A 405 -21.13 -5.79 28.87
N SER A 406 -20.94 -4.91 27.89
CA SER A 406 -20.79 -5.31 26.48
C SER A 406 -19.57 -6.22 26.23
N ILE A 407 -18.45 -6.00 26.94
CA ILE A 407 -17.29 -6.90 26.86
C ILE A 407 -17.65 -8.27 27.41
N MET A 408 -18.29 -8.31 28.57
CA MET A 408 -18.67 -9.55 29.26
C MET A 408 -19.68 -10.35 28.45
N ASP A 409 -20.68 -9.69 27.87
CA ASP A 409 -21.67 -10.31 27.00
C ASP A 409 -21.01 -10.89 25.75
N LYS A 410 -20.06 -10.16 25.13
CA LYS A 410 -19.34 -10.70 23.98
C LYS A 410 -18.45 -11.88 24.30
N GLU A 411 -17.75 -11.88 25.43
CA GLU A 411 -17.00 -13.07 25.84
C GLU A 411 -17.93 -14.23 26.21
N PHE A 412 -19.09 -13.96 26.81
CA PHE A 412 -20.09 -14.98 27.12
C PHE A 412 -20.60 -15.68 25.86
N GLU A 413 -21.03 -14.91 24.85
CA GLU A 413 -21.45 -15.43 23.54
C GLU A 413 -20.32 -16.22 22.87
N ALA A 414 -19.12 -15.63 22.80
CA ALA A 414 -17.98 -16.25 22.12
C ALA A 414 -17.51 -17.55 22.81
N ARG A 415 -17.67 -17.66 24.13
CA ARG A 415 -17.36 -18.86 24.91
C ARG A 415 -18.44 -19.93 24.79
N ALA A 416 -19.70 -19.56 24.60
CA ALA A 416 -20.77 -20.49 24.28
C ALA A 416 -20.51 -21.18 22.92
N GLU A 417 -19.96 -20.45 21.95
CA GLU A 417 -19.59 -20.98 20.63
C GLU A 417 -18.29 -21.81 20.65
N ASN A 418 -17.27 -21.35 21.37
CA ASN A 418 -15.98 -22.05 21.50
C ASN A 418 -15.54 -22.18 22.97
N PRO A 419 -15.94 -23.26 23.66
CA PRO A 419 -15.59 -23.47 25.07
C PRO A 419 -14.08 -23.64 25.33
N LYS A 420 -13.29 -23.97 24.30
CA LYS A 420 -11.84 -24.21 24.39
C LYS A 420 -11.01 -22.98 23.98
N ARG A 421 -11.63 -21.80 23.85
CA ARG A 421 -10.95 -20.54 23.54
C ARG A 421 -9.94 -20.15 24.63
N ASP A 422 -8.92 -19.39 24.24
CA ASP A 422 -7.90 -18.86 25.13
C ASP A 422 -8.52 -17.90 26.16
N ARG A 423 -8.09 -17.99 27.42
CA ARG A 423 -8.69 -17.24 28.53
C ARG A 423 -8.30 -15.77 28.58
N ILE A 424 -7.28 -15.37 27.81
CA ILE A 424 -6.76 -14.01 27.78
C ILE A 424 -6.96 -13.42 26.39
N TYR A 425 -6.55 -14.13 25.35
CA TYR A 425 -6.54 -13.66 23.97
C TYR A 425 -7.83 -13.98 23.20
N GLY A 426 -8.61 -14.95 23.67
CA GLY A 426 -9.85 -15.39 23.04
C GLY A 426 -9.63 -16.43 21.94
N ALA A 427 -9.79 -16.06 20.66
CA ALA A 427 -9.70 -17.04 19.57
C ALA A 427 -8.35 -17.81 19.53
N LYS A 428 -8.39 -19.12 19.24
CA LYS A 428 -7.17 -19.91 18.99
C LYS A 428 -6.66 -19.60 17.59
N ILE A 429 -5.36 -19.35 17.46
CA ILE A 429 -4.68 -19.08 16.18
C ILE A 429 -3.89 -20.30 15.72
N PRO A 430 -3.56 -20.41 14.42
CA PRO A 430 -2.70 -21.46 13.89
C PRO A 430 -1.31 -21.48 14.56
N ASP A 431 -0.68 -22.66 14.64
CA ASP A 431 0.59 -22.85 15.36
C ASP A 431 1.77 -22.06 14.76
N HIS A 432 1.69 -21.68 13.48
CA HIS A 432 2.71 -20.85 12.82
C HIS A 432 2.51 -19.33 13.06
N GLN A 433 1.45 -18.93 13.76
CA GLN A 433 1.16 -17.54 14.13
C GLN A 433 1.28 -17.34 15.65
N ILE A 434 1.47 -16.10 16.05
CA ILE A 434 1.55 -15.70 17.46
C ILE A 434 0.90 -14.32 17.66
N TYR A 435 0.30 -14.09 18.82
CA TYR A 435 -0.29 -12.81 19.16
C TYR A 435 0.79 -11.77 19.47
N ILE A 436 0.82 -10.67 18.71
CA ILE A 436 1.80 -9.59 18.85
C ILE A 436 1.11 -8.24 19.10
N PHE A 437 1.61 -7.52 20.10
CA PHE A 437 1.20 -6.16 20.42
C PHE A 437 1.89 -5.14 19.51
N LYS A 438 1.21 -4.04 19.19
CA LYS A 438 1.71 -3.01 18.28
C LYS A 438 1.64 -1.61 18.90
N ALA A 439 2.64 -0.79 18.61
CA ALA A 439 2.64 0.64 18.92
C ALA A 439 2.99 1.47 17.68
N THR A 440 2.23 2.51 17.39
CA THR A 440 2.48 3.44 16.28
C THR A 440 2.92 4.78 16.83
N VAL A 441 4.09 5.23 16.41
CA VAL A 441 4.79 6.41 16.90
C VAL A 441 4.68 7.48 15.82
N THR A 442 3.83 8.48 16.05
CA THR A 442 3.59 9.62 15.16
C THR A 442 4.33 10.87 15.64
N PRO A 443 4.36 12.02 14.92
CA PRO A 443 5.03 13.23 15.40
C PRO A 443 4.58 13.70 16.79
N THR A 444 3.32 13.51 17.15
CA THR A 444 2.79 13.94 18.45
C THR A 444 2.43 12.76 19.36
N ARG A 445 1.95 11.62 18.83
CA ARG A 445 1.30 10.56 19.62
C ARG A 445 2.05 9.22 19.64
N VAL A 446 1.66 8.39 20.60
CA VAL A 446 1.91 6.93 20.59
C VAL A 446 0.54 6.26 20.64
N LEU A 447 0.19 5.55 19.58
CA LEU A 447 -1.06 4.81 19.45
C LEU A 447 -0.79 3.33 19.73
N LEU A 448 -1.71 2.66 20.42
CA LEU A 448 -1.58 1.24 20.75
C LEU A 448 -2.61 0.41 19.98
N SER A 449 -2.19 -0.74 19.45
CA SER A 449 -3.07 -1.67 18.73
C SER A 449 -2.65 -3.13 18.95
N GLY A 450 -3.54 -4.05 18.57
CA GLY A 450 -3.39 -5.47 18.84
C GLY A 450 -3.82 -5.90 20.25
N PRO A 451 -3.49 -7.13 20.69
CA PRO A 451 -2.64 -8.08 20.00
C PRO A 451 -3.31 -8.66 18.75
N GLU A 452 -2.50 -8.87 17.72
CA GLU A 452 -2.93 -9.41 16.43
C GLU A 452 -2.10 -10.65 16.07
N PRO A 453 -2.70 -11.63 15.37
CA PRO A 453 -1.93 -12.76 14.86
C PRO A 453 -0.90 -12.27 13.83
N ASP A 454 0.36 -12.57 14.07
CA ASP A 454 1.47 -12.33 13.15
C ASP A 454 2.23 -13.64 12.92
N SER A 455 2.84 -13.80 11.75
CA SER A 455 3.63 -14.99 11.45
C SER A 455 4.85 -15.05 12.35
N LYS A 456 5.12 -16.24 12.94
CA LYS A 456 6.30 -16.41 13.79
C LYS A 456 7.58 -16.22 12.97
N ASN A 457 8.48 -15.40 13.49
CA ASN A 457 9.90 -15.38 13.08
C ASN A 457 10.73 -16.25 14.03
N ARG A 458 12.04 -16.35 13.80
CA ARG A 458 12.91 -17.23 14.61
C ARG A 458 12.89 -16.84 16.09
N VAL A 459 12.96 -15.54 16.40
CA VAL A 459 12.93 -15.04 17.78
C VAL A 459 11.61 -15.40 18.45
N LEU A 460 10.49 -15.16 17.77
CA LEU A 460 9.15 -15.44 18.30
C LEU A 460 8.86 -16.94 18.44
N ARG A 461 9.49 -17.81 17.64
CA ARG A 461 9.43 -19.27 17.86
C ARG A 461 10.19 -19.68 19.11
N LYS A 462 11.41 -19.16 19.27
CA LYS A 462 12.29 -19.46 20.41
C LYS A 462 11.67 -19.06 21.75
N TYR A 463 10.96 -17.92 21.79
CA TYR A 463 10.33 -17.36 22.99
C TYR A 463 8.80 -17.32 22.91
N HIS A 464 8.19 -18.36 22.34
CA HIS A 464 6.75 -18.38 22.04
C HIS A 464 5.83 -18.30 23.26
N GLU A 465 6.31 -18.66 24.45
CA GLU A 465 5.56 -18.57 25.71
C GLU A 465 5.53 -17.14 26.30
N ASN A 466 6.39 -16.23 25.81
CA ASN A 466 6.58 -14.88 26.34
C ASN A 466 6.18 -13.79 25.33
N ASN A 467 5.17 -14.07 24.49
CA ASN A 467 4.78 -13.18 23.40
C ASN A 467 4.37 -11.77 23.85
N ASP A 468 3.85 -11.62 25.08
CA ASP A 468 3.45 -10.35 25.67
C ASP A 468 4.61 -9.43 26.09
N TYR A 469 5.85 -9.93 25.96
CA TYR A 469 7.07 -9.16 26.16
C TYR A 469 7.67 -8.63 24.86
N PHE A 470 7.04 -8.89 23.70
CA PHE A 470 7.44 -8.34 22.41
C PHE A 470 6.43 -7.31 21.91
N LEU A 471 6.96 -6.21 21.37
CA LEU A 471 6.18 -5.11 20.83
C LEU A 471 6.70 -4.75 19.44
N ARG A 472 5.80 -4.71 18.45
CA ARG A 472 6.12 -4.21 17.11
C ARG A 472 5.83 -2.71 17.05
N VAL A 473 6.86 -1.91 16.80
CA VAL A 473 6.79 -0.44 16.80
C VAL A 473 6.88 0.09 15.37
N LEU A 474 5.94 0.94 14.96
CA LEU A 474 5.89 1.59 13.65
C LEU A 474 6.15 3.09 13.81
N PHE A 475 6.94 3.70 12.91
CA PHE A 475 7.19 5.14 12.87
C PHE A 475 6.56 5.73 11.61
N CYS A 476 5.75 6.79 11.75
CA CYS A 476 4.97 7.35 10.65
C CYS A 476 4.49 8.78 10.91
N GLU A 477 3.85 9.41 9.93
CA GLU A 477 3.07 10.63 10.09
C GLU A 477 1.72 10.33 10.79
N GLU A 478 1.00 11.37 11.25
CA GLU A 478 -0.31 11.20 11.93
C GLU A 478 -1.35 10.42 11.11
N ASP A 479 -1.29 10.51 9.78
CA ASP A 479 -2.17 9.83 8.83
C ASP A 479 -1.72 8.39 8.50
N GLY A 480 -0.73 7.87 9.23
CA GLY A 480 -0.19 6.53 9.02
C GLY A 480 0.75 6.40 7.81
N GLN A 481 1.04 7.48 7.07
CA GLN A 481 1.96 7.45 5.93
C GLN A 481 3.42 7.71 6.33
N ASP A 482 4.35 7.60 5.40
CA ASP A 482 5.75 7.97 5.64
C ASP A 482 5.89 9.50 5.80
N LEU A 483 6.88 9.95 6.58
CA LEU A 483 7.21 11.37 6.69
C LEU A 483 7.67 11.90 5.34
N ASN A 484 6.82 12.69 4.70
CA ASN A 484 7.12 13.26 3.39
C ASN A 484 8.20 14.35 3.47
N PHE A 485 9.17 14.30 2.56
CA PHE A 485 10.10 15.40 2.36
C PHE A 485 9.38 16.60 1.72
N HIS A 486 9.50 17.78 2.35
CA HIS A 486 9.08 19.04 1.77
C HIS A 486 10.27 20.02 1.79
N PRO A 487 10.66 20.63 0.66
CA PRO A 487 11.87 21.48 0.60
C PRO A 487 11.88 22.62 1.63
N LYS A 488 10.70 23.17 1.95
CA LYS A 488 10.54 24.28 2.89
C LYS A 488 10.39 23.85 4.35
N VAL A 489 10.31 22.56 4.64
CA VAL A 489 10.07 22.03 5.99
C VAL A 489 11.28 21.22 6.44
N ASP A 490 11.81 21.58 7.59
CA ASP A 490 12.75 20.74 8.33
C ASP A 490 11.99 19.78 9.26
N ASN A 491 12.22 18.48 9.07
CA ASN A 491 11.62 17.40 9.88
C ASN A 491 12.55 16.91 11.00
N GLU A 492 13.72 17.53 11.21
CA GLU A 492 14.67 17.10 12.24
C GLU A 492 14.07 16.99 13.65
N PRO A 493 13.18 17.90 14.12
CA PRO A 493 12.54 17.75 15.43
C PRO A 493 11.69 16.47 15.56
N ILE A 494 11.19 15.93 14.45
CA ILE A 494 10.42 14.69 14.41
C ILE A 494 11.34 13.48 14.39
N PHE A 495 12.43 13.52 13.61
CA PHE A 495 13.44 12.46 13.64
C PHE A 495 14.10 12.34 15.01
N ALA A 496 14.40 13.46 15.68
CA ALA A 496 14.88 13.48 17.05
C ALA A 496 13.90 12.80 18.02
N ARG A 497 12.60 13.03 17.86
CA ARG A 497 11.57 12.34 18.65
C ARG A 497 11.61 10.83 18.44
N PHE A 498 11.67 10.38 17.19
CA PHE A 498 11.72 8.95 16.86
C PHE A 498 12.98 8.32 17.44
N ARG A 499 14.10 9.02 17.35
CA ARG A 499 15.36 8.59 17.95
C ARG A 499 15.28 8.47 19.48
N ASN A 500 14.67 9.45 20.15
CA ASN A 500 14.47 9.42 21.59
C ASN A 500 13.61 8.23 22.03
N VAL A 501 12.55 7.89 21.27
CA VAL A 501 11.74 6.69 21.54
C VAL A 501 12.57 5.40 21.43
N MET A 502 13.55 5.34 20.53
CA MET A 502 14.46 4.19 20.44
C MET A 502 15.45 4.09 21.61
N ASP A 503 15.87 5.22 22.20
CA ASP A 503 16.74 5.24 23.38
C ASP A 503 15.98 4.96 24.68
N GLU A 504 14.85 5.63 24.86
CA GLU A 504 14.07 5.59 26.11
C GLU A 504 13.13 4.39 26.18
N GLY A 505 12.77 3.80 25.04
CA GLY A 505 11.77 2.75 24.97
C GLY A 505 10.34 3.27 25.14
N ILE A 506 9.37 2.34 25.21
CA ILE A 506 7.95 2.65 25.40
C ILE A 506 7.46 1.95 26.67
N THR A 507 6.85 2.69 27.58
CA THR A 507 6.25 2.13 28.80
C THR A 507 4.74 1.95 28.64
N ILE A 508 4.27 0.71 28.79
CA ILE A 508 2.86 0.32 28.66
C ILE A 508 2.46 -0.47 29.90
N ALA A 509 1.41 -0.06 30.61
CA ALA A 509 0.93 -0.65 31.86
C ALA A 509 2.05 -0.84 32.92
N GLY A 510 3.08 0.00 32.91
CA GLY A 510 4.26 -0.10 33.78
C GLY A 510 5.36 -1.04 33.29
N ARG A 511 5.16 -1.78 32.19
CA ARG A 511 6.19 -2.58 31.52
C ARG A 511 6.94 -1.73 30.48
N LYS A 512 8.27 -1.71 30.57
CA LYS A 512 9.14 -0.97 29.65
C LYS A 512 9.63 -1.88 28.52
N PHE A 513 9.37 -1.48 27.29
CA PHE A 513 9.85 -2.15 26.08
C PHE A 513 11.01 -1.36 25.50
N ASP A 514 12.19 -1.98 25.40
CA ASP A 514 13.40 -1.37 24.85
C ASP A 514 13.65 -1.87 23.42
N PHE A 515 14.37 -1.09 22.61
CA PHE A 515 14.68 -1.42 21.22
C PHE A 515 15.45 -2.75 21.12
N LEU A 516 15.01 -3.63 20.20
CA LEU A 516 15.59 -4.96 19.99
C LEU A 516 16.25 -5.10 18.61
N GLY A 517 15.56 -4.73 17.52
CA GLY A 517 16.09 -4.87 16.16
C GLY A 517 15.03 -4.80 15.07
N PHE A 518 15.41 -4.95 13.81
CA PHE A 518 14.48 -4.92 12.68
C PHE A 518 14.98 -5.77 11.51
N SER A 519 14.06 -6.34 10.74
CA SER A 519 14.38 -7.01 9.47
C SER A 519 14.55 -5.98 8.32
N HIS A 520 14.99 -6.43 7.15
CA HIS A 520 15.09 -5.58 5.96
C HIS A 520 13.73 -5.02 5.51
N SER A 521 12.67 -5.85 5.56
CA SER A 521 11.31 -5.40 5.28
C SER A 521 10.81 -4.41 6.33
N SER A 522 11.12 -4.65 7.61
CA SER A 522 10.79 -3.74 8.70
C SER A 522 11.47 -2.38 8.55
N LEU A 523 12.77 -2.32 8.21
CA LEU A 523 13.48 -1.06 7.94
C LEU A 523 12.78 -0.26 6.85
N ARG A 524 12.42 -0.93 5.75
CA ARG A 524 11.76 -0.32 4.59
C ARG A 524 10.32 0.11 4.86
N SER A 525 9.67 -0.47 5.86
CA SER A 525 8.33 -0.09 6.33
C SER A 525 8.38 0.84 7.55
N HIS A 526 9.56 1.33 7.92
CA HIS A 526 9.80 2.13 9.12
C HIS A 526 9.25 1.48 10.41
N SER A 527 9.40 0.16 10.55
CA SER A 527 9.04 -0.61 11.75
C SER A 527 10.24 -1.28 12.41
N ALA A 528 10.11 -1.56 13.71
CA ALA A 528 11.12 -2.24 14.52
C ALA A 528 10.49 -3.10 15.62
N TRP A 529 11.26 -4.06 16.11
CA TRP A 529 10.93 -4.88 17.28
C TRP A 529 11.51 -4.24 18.53
N PHE A 530 10.69 -4.22 19.58
CA PHE A 530 11.05 -3.86 20.94
C PHE A 530 10.72 -5.05 21.85
N SER A 531 11.45 -5.20 22.95
CA SER A 531 11.19 -6.23 23.94
C SER A 531 11.36 -5.73 25.37
N ALA A 532 10.54 -6.24 26.27
CA ALA A 532 10.67 -6.04 27.70
C ALA A 532 11.43 -7.23 28.33
N PRO A 533 12.19 -7.04 29.43
CA PRO A 533 12.85 -8.15 30.10
C PRO A 533 11.85 -9.19 30.68
N PHE A 534 12.16 -10.48 30.55
CA PHE A 534 11.39 -11.59 31.12
C PHE A 534 12.29 -12.73 31.61
N THR A 535 11.68 -13.70 32.27
CA THR A 535 12.32 -14.99 32.60
C THR A 535 11.68 -16.06 31.73
N ASP A 536 12.49 -16.83 31.02
CA ASP A 536 11.99 -17.90 30.13
C ASP A 536 11.74 -19.22 30.88
N SER A 537 11.34 -20.25 30.14
CA SER A 537 11.05 -21.60 30.65
C SER A 537 12.26 -22.29 31.30
N ASN A 538 13.48 -21.85 30.98
CA ASN A 538 14.72 -22.39 31.54
C ASN A 538 15.18 -21.60 32.77
N PHE A 539 14.34 -20.69 33.28
CA PHE A 539 14.63 -19.79 34.39
C PHE A 539 15.76 -18.79 34.11
N GLU A 540 16.06 -18.52 32.82
CA GLU A 540 17.06 -17.56 32.41
C GLU A 540 16.44 -16.18 32.20
N ARG A 541 17.15 -15.13 32.64
CA ARG A 541 16.70 -13.75 32.45
C ARG A 541 17.01 -13.29 31.02
N GLN A 542 15.97 -13.16 30.22
CA GLN A 542 16.04 -12.65 28.86
C GLN A 542 15.91 -11.12 28.86
N THR A 543 16.96 -10.45 28.41
CA THR A 543 16.99 -9.01 28.12
C THR A 543 17.19 -8.83 26.61
N PRO A 544 16.93 -7.65 26.02
CA PRO A 544 17.22 -7.42 24.60
C PRO A 544 18.64 -7.84 24.20
N ALA A 545 19.64 -7.55 25.04
CA ALA A 545 21.03 -7.95 24.80
C ALA A 545 21.23 -9.48 24.84
N ALA A 546 20.63 -10.16 25.82
CA ALA A 546 20.71 -11.63 25.92
C ALA A 546 20.02 -12.33 24.73
N ILE A 547 18.85 -11.82 24.31
CA ILE A 547 18.13 -12.31 23.13
C ILE A 547 19.02 -12.19 21.89
N LEU A 548 19.66 -11.03 21.67
CA LEU A 548 20.55 -10.83 20.53
C LEU A 548 21.77 -11.74 20.58
N GLN A 549 22.41 -11.89 21.74
CA GLN A 549 23.54 -12.80 21.91
C GLN A 549 23.17 -14.25 21.57
N ALA A 550 21.95 -14.67 21.90
CA ALA A 550 21.44 -16.00 21.62
C ALA A 550 21.14 -16.25 20.12
N LEU A 551 21.23 -15.25 19.25
CA LEU A 551 21.06 -15.39 17.79
C LEU A 551 22.37 -15.72 17.07
N GLY A 552 23.51 -15.28 17.61
CA GLY A 552 24.83 -15.51 17.04
C GLY A 552 25.84 -14.42 17.42
N ASP A 553 27.04 -14.55 16.89
CA ASP A 553 28.13 -13.61 17.16
C ASP A 553 28.17 -12.49 16.12
N PHE A 554 27.84 -11.28 16.57
CA PHE A 554 27.92 -10.05 15.77
C PHE A 554 29.14 -9.20 16.13
N SER A 555 29.97 -9.68 17.07
CA SER A 555 31.04 -8.90 17.69
C SER A 555 32.02 -8.39 16.67
N GLU A 556 32.31 -9.13 15.59
CA GLU A 556 33.23 -8.80 14.48
C GLU A 556 32.65 -7.84 13.42
N ILE A 557 31.35 -7.54 13.47
CA ILE A 557 30.73 -6.63 12.51
C ILE A 557 30.88 -5.18 12.98
N ARG A 558 31.78 -4.43 12.33
CA ARG A 558 32.09 -3.03 12.68
C ARG A 558 31.23 -1.97 11.96
N VAL A 559 30.29 -2.37 11.11
CA VAL A 559 29.44 -1.46 10.33
C VAL A 559 28.00 -1.54 10.85
N PRO A 560 27.41 -0.45 11.40
CA PRO A 560 26.07 -0.50 12.01
C PRO A 560 24.98 -1.03 11.09
N ALA A 561 24.90 -0.54 9.85
CA ALA A 561 23.92 -1.01 8.86
C ALA A 561 24.06 -2.51 8.56
N LYS A 562 25.30 -2.99 8.38
CA LYS A 562 25.58 -4.41 8.15
C LYS A 562 25.20 -5.25 9.38
N CYS A 563 25.54 -4.79 10.58
CA CYS A 563 25.21 -5.46 11.85
C CYS A 563 23.70 -5.57 12.02
N ALA A 564 22.98 -4.46 11.86
CA ALA A 564 21.51 -4.41 11.87
C ALA A 564 20.89 -5.37 10.86
N ALA A 565 21.40 -5.39 9.62
CA ALA A 565 20.94 -6.31 8.59
C ALA A 565 21.19 -7.79 8.95
N ARG A 566 22.25 -8.11 9.70
CA ARG A 566 22.55 -9.49 10.14
C ARG A 566 21.66 -9.94 11.28
N ILE A 567 21.47 -9.09 12.29
CA ILE A 567 20.48 -9.27 13.36
C ILE A 567 19.07 -9.45 12.75
N GLY A 568 18.73 -8.60 11.77
CA GLY A 568 17.45 -8.59 11.06
C GLY A 568 17.06 -9.89 10.36
N GLN A 569 18.01 -10.79 10.10
CA GLN A 569 17.72 -12.09 9.51
C GLN A 569 16.88 -12.98 10.44
N ALA A 570 17.06 -12.88 11.76
CA ALA A 570 16.27 -13.62 12.73
C ALA A 570 14.81 -13.10 12.84
N PHE A 571 14.59 -11.85 12.47
CA PHE A 571 13.27 -11.19 12.44
C PHE A 571 12.55 -11.32 11.10
N SER A 572 13.13 -12.03 10.13
CA SER A 572 12.46 -12.31 8.85
C SER A 572 11.32 -13.31 9.05
N GLU A 573 10.19 -13.05 8.41
CA GLU A 573 9.06 -13.99 8.38
C GLU A 573 9.54 -15.30 7.72
N THR A 574 9.41 -16.40 8.44
CA THR A 574 9.78 -17.75 8.00
C THR A 574 8.59 -18.65 8.30
N PRO A 575 7.61 -18.71 7.39
CA PRO A 575 6.34 -19.39 7.64
C PRO A 575 6.50 -20.88 7.96
N TYR A 576 7.58 -21.49 7.50
CA TYR A 576 7.91 -22.88 7.79
C TYR A 576 9.27 -22.96 8.51
N ALA A 577 9.33 -23.80 9.54
CA ALA A 577 10.54 -24.08 10.30
C ALA A 577 10.71 -25.60 10.37
N ILE A 578 11.79 -26.11 9.77
CA ILE A 578 12.05 -27.54 9.66
C ILE A 578 13.02 -27.94 10.78
N PRO A 579 12.64 -28.88 11.67
CA PRO A 579 13.54 -29.38 12.71
C PRO A 579 14.60 -30.30 12.10
N ILE A 580 15.81 -29.76 11.88
CA ILE A 580 16.86 -30.46 11.14
C ILE A 580 17.35 -31.72 11.86
N LEU A 581 17.43 -31.66 13.19
CA LEU A 581 17.86 -32.81 14.01
C LEU A 581 16.86 -33.97 13.95
N GLU A 582 15.56 -33.68 13.97
CA GLU A 582 14.50 -34.69 13.97
C GLU A 582 14.31 -35.34 12.59
N THR A 583 14.52 -34.57 11.52
CA THR A 583 14.42 -35.05 10.13
C THR A 583 15.62 -35.89 9.68
N GLY A 584 16.72 -35.87 10.45
CA GLY A 584 17.97 -36.56 10.11
C GLY A 584 18.68 -35.98 8.87
N ILE A 585 18.37 -34.73 8.52
CA ILE A 585 19.00 -34.02 7.40
C ILE A 585 20.35 -33.49 7.85
N ASN A 586 21.41 -33.80 7.09
CA ASN A 586 22.76 -33.34 7.38
C ASN A 586 23.14 -32.10 6.57
N CYS A 587 23.96 -31.23 7.14
CA CYS A 587 24.56 -30.09 6.44
C CYS A 587 25.99 -30.43 5.98
N ARG A 588 26.37 -30.00 4.78
CA ARG A 588 27.75 -30.01 4.29
C ARG A 588 28.18 -28.62 3.83
N PHE A 589 29.39 -28.21 4.16
CA PHE A 589 29.96 -26.99 3.60
C PHE A 589 30.68 -27.30 2.29
N ILE A 590 30.46 -26.47 1.26
CA ILE A 590 31.09 -26.56 -0.05
C ILE A 590 31.72 -25.20 -0.43
N PRO A 591 32.80 -25.16 -1.23
CA PRO A 591 33.46 -23.91 -1.61
C PRO A 591 32.59 -23.12 -2.61
N ASP A 592 32.73 -21.81 -2.69
CA ASP A 592 32.09 -21.03 -3.77
C ASP A 592 32.71 -21.31 -5.14
N VAL A 593 31.89 -21.25 -6.20
CA VAL A 593 32.34 -21.30 -7.59
C VAL A 593 32.69 -19.89 -8.03
N LYS A 594 33.95 -19.68 -8.43
CA LYS A 594 34.51 -18.39 -8.77
C LYS A 594 35.08 -18.39 -10.19
N SER A 595 35.28 -17.20 -10.75
CA SER A 595 36.09 -17.02 -11.97
C SER A 595 37.51 -17.54 -11.75
N GLU A 596 38.24 -17.77 -12.84
CA GLU A 596 39.62 -18.28 -12.81
C GLU A 596 40.57 -17.36 -12.01
N ASP A 597 40.33 -16.05 -12.05
CA ASP A 597 41.06 -15.02 -11.28
C ASP A 597 40.52 -14.82 -9.85
N GLY A 598 39.42 -15.48 -9.48
CA GLY A 598 38.77 -15.37 -8.18
C GLY A 598 38.00 -14.06 -7.92
N THR A 599 37.90 -13.15 -8.89
CA THR A 599 37.30 -11.82 -8.68
C THR A 599 35.77 -11.80 -8.72
N ARG A 600 35.16 -12.78 -9.39
CA ARG A 600 33.69 -12.93 -9.51
C ARG A 600 33.25 -14.25 -8.90
N VAL A 601 32.06 -14.25 -8.30
CA VAL A 601 31.46 -15.42 -7.63
C VAL A 601 30.19 -15.81 -8.38
N PHE A 602 30.20 -16.96 -9.05
CA PHE A 602 29.07 -17.46 -9.83
C PHE A 602 27.98 -18.08 -8.96
N SER A 603 28.35 -18.52 -7.75
CA SER A 603 27.46 -19.17 -6.80
C SER A 603 27.00 -18.26 -5.65
N ASP A 604 27.10 -16.93 -5.78
CA ASP A 604 26.85 -15.99 -4.68
C ASP A 604 25.43 -16.15 -4.13
N GLY A 605 25.32 -16.79 -2.96
CA GLY A 605 24.05 -16.97 -2.26
C GLY A 605 23.28 -18.25 -2.59
N VAL A 606 23.81 -19.21 -3.36
CA VAL A 606 23.11 -20.47 -3.69
C VAL A 606 23.90 -21.73 -3.32
N GLY A 607 23.21 -22.67 -2.66
CA GLY A 607 23.68 -24.02 -2.39
C GLY A 607 22.77 -25.08 -3.01
N THR A 608 22.97 -26.33 -2.58
CA THR A 608 22.28 -27.50 -3.15
C THR A 608 21.55 -28.31 -2.10
N ILE A 609 20.52 -29.04 -2.49
CA ILE A 609 19.80 -29.98 -1.63
C ILE A 609 19.53 -31.28 -2.37
N SER A 610 19.66 -32.40 -1.66
CA SER A 610 19.34 -33.74 -2.18
C SER A 610 17.84 -33.95 -2.34
N ARG A 611 17.47 -34.93 -3.17
CA ARG A 611 16.06 -35.36 -3.32
C ARG A 611 15.50 -35.88 -2.00
N ASP A 612 16.24 -36.75 -1.32
CA ASP A 612 15.81 -37.36 -0.05
C ASP A 612 15.55 -36.29 1.03
N ALA A 613 16.36 -35.22 1.09
CA ALA A 613 16.11 -34.12 2.03
C ALA A 613 14.90 -33.25 1.64
N LEU A 614 14.66 -33.03 0.34
CA LEU A 614 13.47 -32.31 -0.11
C LEU A 614 12.19 -33.07 0.19
N GLU A 615 12.19 -34.39 0.03
CA GLU A 615 11.06 -35.27 0.34
C GLU A 615 10.68 -35.24 1.83
N GLU A 616 11.65 -35.02 2.73
CA GLU A 616 11.40 -34.78 4.16
C GLU A 616 10.88 -33.38 4.47
N ILE A 617 11.20 -32.38 3.62
CA ILE A 617 10.75 -31.00 3.79
C ILE A 617 9.33 -30.80 3.27
N TRP A 618 8.96 -31.44 2.16
CA TRP A 618 7.67 -31.25 1.50
C TRP A 618 6.43 -31.41 2.40
N PRO A 619 6.38 -32.34 3.37
CA PRO A 619 5.25 -32.45 4.30
C PRO A 619 5.02 -31.19 5.16
N TYR A 620 6.06 -30.41 5.42
CA TYR A 620 5.97 -29.16 6.17
C TYR A 620 5.48 -27.99 5.32
N LEU A 621 5.59 -28.09 3.98
CA LEU A 621 5.15 -27.06 3.06
C LEU A 621 3.67 -27.25 2.74
N SER A 622 2.90 -26.16 2.70
CA SER A 622 1.50 -26.22 2.27
C SER A 622 1.43 -26.42 0.75
N MET A 623 1.49 -27.68 0.29
CA MET A 623 1.57 -28.03 -1.13
C MET A 623 0.22 -27.90 -1.84
N ARG A 624 -0.12 -26.68 -2.28
CA ARG A 624 -1.24 -26.41 -3.21
C ARG A 624 -0.84 -26.51 -4.70
N ALA A 625 0.43 -26.78 -4.99
CA ALA A 625 1.05 -26.84 -6.32
C ALA A 625 2.11 -27.96 -6.38
N ALA A 626 2.79 -28.12 -7.53
CA ALA A 626 3.88 -29.08 -7.70
C ALA A 626 4.96 -28.93 -6.61
N ALA A 627 5.55 -30.06 -6.22
CA ALA A 627 6.55 -30.13 -5.16
C ALA A 627 7.77 -29.24 -5.51
N PRO A 628 8.08 -28.19 -4.72
CA PRO A 628 9.09 -27.21 -5.09
C PRO A 628 10.49 -27.80 -5.03
N THR A 629 11.34 -27.41 -5.99
CA THR A 629 12.72 -27.91 -6.13
C THR A 629 13.79 -26.89 -5.75
N CYS A 630 13.38 -25.64 -5.50
CA CYS A 630 14.24 -24.56 -5.03
C CYS A 630 13.59 -23.86 -3.84
N LEU A 631 14.36 -23.65 -2.77
CA LEU A 631 13.91 -23.11 -1.48
C LEU A 631 14.75 -21.90 -1.09
N GLN A 632 14.13 -20.80 -0.69
CA GLN A 632 14.82 -19.69 -0.05
C GLN A 632 14.90 -19.93 1.46
N ILE A 633 16.10 -19.87 2.04
CA ILE A 633 16.35 -20.35 3.40
C ILE A 633 17.00 -19.33 4.35
N ARG A 634 16.82 -19.60 5.65
CA ARG A 634 17.55 -19.01 6.78
C ARG A 634 17.92 -20.11 7.77
N TRP A 635 19.21 -20.35 7.98
CA TRP A 635 19.71 -21.38 8.90
C TRP A 635 20.92 -20.87 9.69
N GLY A 636 20.82 -20.76 11.02
CA GLY A 636 21.81 -20.04 11.83
C GLY A 636 22.08 -18.65 11.24
N GLY A 637 23.35 -18.32 11.00
CA GLY A 637 23.75 -17.09 10.30
C GLY A 637 23.81 -17.19 8.77
N CYS A 638 23.33 -18.28 8.18
CA CYS A 638 23.31 -18.51 6.73
C CYS A 638 22.01 -18.01 6.07
N LYS A 639 22.15 -17.36 4.92
CA LYS A 639 21.06 -16.90 4.04
C LYS A 639 21.37 -17.27 2.58
N GLY A 640 20.37 -17.77 1.87
CA GLY A 640 20.46 -17.95 0.42
C GLY A 640 19.37 -18.86 -0.15
N MET A 641 19.63 -19.40 -1.34
CA MET A 641 18.80 -20.41 -2.00
C MET A 641 19.41 -21.81 -1.85
N LEU A 642 18.57 -22.84 -1.80
CA LEU A 642 18.94 -24.24 -2.01
C LEU A 642 18.23 -24.74 -3.26
N SER A 643 18.97 -25.37 -4.18
CA SER A 643 18.44 -25.96 -5.40
C SER A 643 18.63 -27.47 -5.44
N LEU A 644 17.67 -28.22 -5.98
CA LEU A 644 17.77 -29.67 -6.10
C LEU A 644 18.98 -30.07 -6.96
N ASP A 645 19.86 -30.90 -6.40
CA ASP A 645 20.89 -31.63 -7.13
C ASP A 645 20.67 -33.13 -6.97
N THR A 646 20.19 -33.77 -8.05
CA THR A 646 19.89 -35.21 -8.06
C THR A 646 21.14 -36.10 -8.02
N ARG A 647 22.35 -35.53 -8.08
CA ARG A 647 23.61 -36.27 -7.93
C ARG A 647 23.98 -36.47 -6.45
N LEU A 648 23.36 -35.72 -5.53
CA LEU A 648 23.57 -35.88 -4.10
C LEU A 648 22.85 -37.13 -3.58
N THR A 649 23.54 -37.90 -2.74
CA THR A 649 23.01 -39.11 -2.11
C THR A 649 22.76 -38.90 -0.61
N GLY A 650 21.65 -39.47 -0.11
CA GLY A 650 21.22 -39.35 1.28
C GLY A 650 20.58 -37.99 1.60
N LYS A 651 20.09 -37.83 2.83
CA LYS A 651 19.43 -36.61 3.32
C LYS A 651 20.45 -35.52 3.65
N VAL A 652 20.83 -34.73 2.65
CA VAL A 652 21.84 -33.66 2.77
C VAL A 652 21.39 -32.37 2.11
N PHE A 653 21.74 -31.22 2.71
CA PHE A 653 21.86 -29.94 2.02
C PHE A 653 23.28 -29.38 2.16
N CYS A 654 23.70 -28.60 1.17
CA CYS A 654 25.04 -28.03 1.09
C CYS A 654 24.99 -26.50 1.14
N ILE A 655 25.84 -25.89 1.96
CA ILE A 655 25.97 -24.45 2.14
C ILE A 655 27.33 -23.98 1.65
N ARG A 656 27.34 -22.86 0.90
CA ARG A 656 28.58 -22.18 0.52
C ARG A 656 28.98 -21.20 1.60
N GLN A 657 30.04 -21.52 2.34
CA GLN A 657 30.34 -20.82 3.58
C GLN A 657 30.67 -19.35 3.34
N GLU A 658 31.47 -19.02 2.32
CA GLU A 658 31.92 -17.63 2.09
C GLU A 658 30.77 -16.73 1.64
N SER A 659 29.95 -17.16 0.68
CA SER A 659 28.85 -16.37 0.16
C SER A 659 27.58 -16.44 1.03
N MET A 660 27.25 -17.57 1.67
CA MET A 660 25.96 -17.72 2.38
C MET A 660 26.05 -17.44 3.89
N MET A 661 27.18 -17.74 4.57
CA MET A 661 27.31 -17.53 6.02
C MET A 661 27.64 -16.07 6.31
N LYS A 662 26.67 -15.34 6.85
CA LYS A 662 26.78 -13.90 7.05
C LYS A 662 27.33 -13.51 8.44
N PHE A 663 27.21 -14.41 9.42
CA PHE A 663 27.78 -14.33 10.76
C PHE A 663 27.79 -15.74 11.41
N PRO A 664 28.66 -16.02 12.39
CA PRO A 664 28.66 -17.29 13.13
C PRO A 664 27.44 -17.41 14.06
N SER A 665 26.87 -18.60 14.19
CA SER A 665 25.72 -18.85 15.06
C SER A 665 25.65 -20.33 15.46
N ASP A 666 25.37 -20.58 16.73
CA ASP A 666 25.13 -21.92 17.28
C ASP A 666 23.64 -22.32 17.23
N ASP A 667 22.76 -21.42 16.79
CA ASP A 667 21.32 -21.66 16.66
C ASP A 667 21.00 -22.41 15.35
N LEU A 668 21.36 -23.69 15.33
CA LEU A 668 21.31 -24.57 14.15
C LEU A 668 20.12 -25.56 14.13
N ARG A 669 19.22 -25.48 15.11
CA ARG A 669 18.14 -26.46 15.33
C ARG A 669 17.10 -26.49 14.21
N GLU A 670 16.81 -25.34 13.62
CA GLU A 670 15.74 -25.17 12.64
C GLU A 670 16.25 -24.55 11.33
N LEU A 671 15.81 -25.11 10.20
CA LEU A 671 15.92 -24.50 8.88
C LEU A 671 14.63 -23.72 8.59
N GLY A 672 14.72 -22.39 8.58
CA GLY A 672 13.61 -21.54 8.22
C GLY A 672 13.47 -21.41 6.70
N ILE A 673 12.29 -21.66 6.15
CA ILE A 673 11.99 -21.47 4.73
C ILE A 673 11.21 -20.16 4.59
N CYS A 674 11.76 -19.22 3.81
CA CYS A 674 11.14 -17.93 3.53
C CYS A 674 10.14 -18.03 2.38
N ASP A 675 10.53 -18.65 1.28
CA ASP A 675 9.70 -18.86 0.10
C ASP A 675 10.20 -20.09 -0.68
N ALA A 676 9.39 -20.58 -1.62
CA ALA A 676 9.68 -21.74 -2.44
C ALA A 676 9.19 -21.54 -3.89
N SER A 677 9.90 -22.15 -4.83
CA SER A 677 9.60 -22.20 -6.28
C SER A 677 8.36 -23.04 -6.65
N SER A 678 7.27 -22.87 -5.90
CA SER A 678 6.04 -23.66 -6.03
C SER A 678 5.22 -23.33 -7.29
N LYS A 679 5.33 -22.11 -7.82
CA LYS A 679 4.60 -21.65 -9.01
C LYS A 679 5.40 -20.60 -9.78
N PRO A 680 5.26 -20.54 -11.12
CA PRO A 680 5.84 -19.44 -11.89
C PRO A 680 5.08 -18.13 -11.64
N LEU A 681 5.81 -17.01 -11.60
CA LEU A 681 5.23 -15.67 -11.46
C LEU A 681 5.04 -15.04 -12.84
N ARG A 682 3.99 -14.22 -12.97
CA ARG A 682 3.69 -13.55 -14.24
C ARG A 682 4.60 -12.34 -14.40
N LEU A 683 5.11 -12.16 -15.61
CA LEU A 683 5.84 -10.95 -15.97
C LEU A 683 4.84 -9.83 -16.30
N VAL A 684 5.07 -8.67 -15.69
CA VAL A 684 4.44 -7.41 -16.07
C VAL A 684 5.53 -6.40 -16.36
N LEU A 685 5.36 -5.63 -17.42
CA LEU A 685 6.19 -4.47 -17.69
C LEU A 685 5.96 -3.42 -16.60
N ASN A 686 6.97 -2.60 -16.38
CA ASN A 686 6.89 -1.40 -15.57
C ASN A 686 7.55 -0.24 -16.35
N ARG A 687 7.37 0.99 -15.85
CA ARG A 687 7.86 2.21 -16.52
C ARG A 687 9.35 2.16 -16.85
N GLN A 688 10.18 1.67 -15.92
CA GLN A 688 11.62 1.63 -16.11
C GLN A 688 12.02 0.62 -17.19
N MET A 689 11.45 -0.58 -17.15
CA MET A 689 11.69 -1.63 -18.15
C MET A 689 11.24 -1.17 -19.54
N ILE A 690 10.05 -0.55 -19.65
CA ILE A 690 9.55 0.01 -20.92
C ILE A 690 10.49 1.08 -21.44
N LYS A 691 10.95 2.00 -20.58
CA LYS A 691 11.83 3.09 -21.00
C LYS A 691 13.18 2.57 -21.52
N ILE A 692 13.76 1.56 -20.86
CA ILE A 692 15.01 0.93 -21.32
C ILE A 692 14.79 0.21 -22.66
N LEU A 693 13.75 -0.63 -22.77
CA LEU A 693 13.47 -1.37 -24.01
C LEU A 693 13.16 -0.42 -25.19
N GLU A 694 12.44 0.68 -24.94
CA GLU A 694 12.24 1.76 -25.92
C GLU A 694 13.59 2.32 -26.41
N ASP A 695 14.50 2.67 -25.50
CA ASP A 695 15.80 3.28 -25.87
C ASP A 695 16.75 2.25 -26.52
N MET A 696 16.56 0.96 -26.23
CA MET A 696 17.22 -0.14 -26.93
C MET A 696 16.62 -0.40 -28.34
N GLY A 697 15.51 0.25 -28.71
CA GLY A 697 14.89 0.13 -30.02
C GLY A 697 13.92 -1.04 -30.16
N THR A 698 13.31 -1.52 -29.07
CA THR A 698 12.19 -2.46 -29.16
C THR A 698 11.01 -1.83 -29.91
N SER A 699 10.33 -2.61 -30.75
CA SER A 699 9.21 -2.13 -31.58
C SER A 699 8.10 -1.46 -30.75
N ASN A 700 7.68 -0.27 -31.18
CA ASN A 700 6.56 0.45 -30.58
C ASN A 700 5.26 -0.36 -30.63
N ASP A 701 5.03 -1.07 -31.75
CA ASP A 701 3.83 -1.87 -31.97
C ASP A 701 3.72 -3.02 -30.98
N TRP A 702 4.85 -3.53 -30.48
CA TRP A 702 4.87 -4.56 -29.44
C TRP A 702 4.22 -4.04 -28.15
N PHE A 703 4.63 -2.86 -27.67
CA PHE A 703 4.05 -2.25 -26.48
C PHE A 703 2.56 -1.94 -26.65
N PHE A 704 2.18 -1.37 -27.81
CA PHE A 704 0.78 -1.05 -28.08
C PHE A 704 -0.07 -2.31 -28.20
N ARG A 705 0.43 -3.38 -28.84
CA ARG A 705 -0.26 -4.67 -28.91
C ARG A 705 -0.52 -5.25 -27.53
N LEU A 706 0.49 -5.25 -26.65
CA LEU A 706 0.33 -5.73 -25.28
C LEU A 706 -0.68 -4.89 -24.48
N GLN A 707 -0.61 -3.57 -24.57
CA GLN A 707 -1.57 -2.69 -23.90
C GLN A 707 -2.99 -2.86 -24.45
N ASN A 708 -3.15 -2.92 -25.77
CA ASN A 708 -4.45 -3.07 -26.43
C ASN A 708 -5.08 -4.41 -26.05
N ASN A 709 -4.31 -5.51 -26.03
CA ASN A 709 -4.78 -6.79 -25.52
C ASN A 709 -5.27 -6.70 -24.08
N ALA A 710 -4.54 -5.99 -23.20
CA ALA A 710 -4.96 -5.78 -21.83
C ALA A 710 -6.24 -4.91 -21.74
N LEU A 711 -6.34 -3.84 -22.53
CA LEU A 711 -7.52 -2.98 -22.60
C LEU A 711 -8.74 -3.72 -23.14
N ASP A 712 -8.58 -4.53 -24.18
CA ASP A 712 -9.66 -5.31 -24.79
C ASP A 712 -10.20 -6.33 -23.81
N ILE A 713 -9.33 -6.94 -22.99
CA ILE A 713 -9.78 -7.78 -21.87
C ILE A 713 -10.62 -6.94 -20.90
N LEU A 714 -10.11 -5.78 -20.45
CA LEU A 714 -10.77 -4.90 -19.47
C LEU A 714 -12.14 -4.37 -19.94
N ARG A 715 -12.24 -3.91 -21.20
CA ARG A 715 -13.48 -3.40 -21.82
C ARG A 715 -14.55 -4.48 -21.96
N ASN A 716 -14.12 -5.72 -22.21
CA ASN A 716 -15.03 -6.84 -22.42
C ASN A 716 -15.38 -7.62 -21.15
N VAL A 717 -14.78 -7.31 -19.99
CA VAL A 717 -15.03 -8.01 -18.71
C VAL A 717 -16.51 -7.99 -18.36
N THR A 718 -17.14 -6.81 -18.41
CA THR A 718 -18.54 -6.60 -18.01
C THR A 718 -19.53 -6.84 -19.15
N ALA A 719 -19.05 -7.14 -20.37
CA ALA A 719 -19.91 -7.36 -21.53
C ALA A 719 -20.64 -8.70 -21.45
N ASP A 720 -19.92 -9.78 -21.13
CA ASP A 720 -20.45 -11.13 -20.97
C ASP A 720 -19.87 -11.84 -19.74
N ALA A 721 -20.69 -12.68 -19.11
CA ALA A 721 -20.33 -13.44 -17.93
C ALA A 721 -19.16 -14.41 -18.14
N THR A 722 -18.96 -14.91 -19.37
CA THR A 722 -17.81 -15.75 -19.70
C THR A 722 -16.52 -14.96 -19.59
N ASN A 723 -16.49 -13.73 -20.11
CA ASN A 723 -15.34 -12.84 -20.00
C ASN A 723 -15.09 -12.43 -18.54
N THR A 724 -16.15 -12.13 -17.79
CA THR A 724 -16.06 -11.86 -16.35
C THR A 724 -15.43 -13.04 -15.61
N SER A 725 -15.89 -14.27 -15.87
CA SER A 725 -15.34 -15.48 -15.27
C SER A 725 -13.85 -15.63 -15.57
N TYR A 726 -13.44 -15.46 -16.84
CA TYR A 726 -12.03 -15.56 -17.20
C TYR A 726 -11.19 -14.46 -16.53
N PHE A 727 -11.70 -13.23 -16.45
CA PHE A 727 -11.02 -12.11 -15.81
C PHE A 727 -10.84 -12.32 -14.30
N LEU A 728 -11.87 -12.75 -13.57
CA LEU A 728 -11.77 -13.01 -12.13
C LEU A 728 -10.79 -14.14 -11.83
N ASP A 729 -10.78 -15.19 -12.64
CA ASP A 729 -9.81 -16.28 -12.51
C ASP A 729 -8.38 -15.80 -12.82
N TYR A 730 -8.24 -14.98 -13.87
CA TYR A 730 -6.98 -14.33 -14.23
C TYR A 730 -6.46 -13.44 -13.10
N GLN A 731 -7.29 -12.63 -12.46
CA GLN A 731 -6.91 -11.76 -11.33
C GLN A 731 -6.86 -12.50 -9.98
N ALA A 732 -7.10 -13.81 -9.98
CA ALA A 732 -7.15 -14.67 -8.79
C ALA A 732 -8.16 -14.19 -7.72
N ILE A 733 -9.29 -13.62 -8.15
CA ILE A 733 -10.35 -13.13 -7.27
C ILE A 733 -11.37 -14.23 -7.02
N GLY A 734 -11.55 -14.61 -5.75
CA GLY A 734 -12.51 -15.63 -5.34
C GLY A 734 -12.29 -17.03 -5.94
N VAL A 735 -11.08 -17.35 -6.43
CA VAL A 735 -10.79 -18.65 -7.05
C VAL A 735 -10.97 -19.81 -6.07
N ASN A 736 -10.57 -19.63 -4.81
CA ASN A 736 -10.68 -20.67 -3.78
C ASN A 736 -12.14 -21.00 -3.44
N MET A 737 -13.05 -20.02 -3.52
CA MET A 737 -14.49 -20.25 -3.34
C MET A 737 -15.19 -20.70 -4.63
N GLY A 738 -14.60 -20.45 -5.81
CA GLY A 738 -15.20 -20.80 -7.10
C GLY A 738 -16.03 -19.69 -7.74
N LEU A 739 -15.81 -18.42 -7.37
CA LEU A 739 -16.52 -17.26 -7.90
C LEU A 739 -16.52 -17.19 -9.45
N PRO A 740 -15.40 -17.41 -10.16
CA PRO A 740 -15.43 -17.48 -11.63
C PRO A 740 -16.46 -18.48 -12.17
N LYS A 741 -16.53 -19.67 -11.55
CA LYS A 741 -17.45 -20.74 -11.97
C LYS A 741 -18.90 -20.37 -11.68
N LEU A 742 -19.17 -19.72 -10.54
CA LEU A 742 -20.50 -19.21 -10.20
C LEU A 742 -21.01 -18.26 -11.29
N VAL A 743 -20.21 -17.25 -11.67
CA VAL A 743 -20.60 -16.29 -12.71
C VAL A 743 -20.93 -16.99 -14.03
N LYS A 744 -20.11 -17.96 -14.44
CA LYS A 744 -20.36 -18.76 -15.64
C LYS A 744 -21.62 -19.63 -15.54
N GLN A 745 -21.92 -20.18 -14.37
CA GLN A 745 -23.10 -21.03 -14.16
C GLN A 745 -24.39 -20.22 -14.11
N LEU A 746 -24.40 -19.05 -13.46
CA LEU A 746 -25.55 -18.15 -13.46
C LEU A 746 -25.94 -17.79 -14.90
N HIS A 747 -24.97 -17.47 -15.74
CA HIS A 747 -25.22 -17.22 -17.15
C HIS A 747 -25.85 -18.40 -17.90
N LYS A 748 -25.36 -19.63 -17.66
CA LYS A 748 -25.97 -20.85 -18.23
C LYS A 748 -27.41 -21.06 -17.79
N MET A 749 -27.78 -20.57 -16.61
CA MET A 749 -29.14 -20.61 -16.07
C MET A 749 -30.01 -19.44 -16.56
N GLY A 750 -29.48 -18.55 -17.41
CA GLY A 750 -30.18 -17.34 -17.85
C GLY A 750 -30.22 -16.21 -16.80
N ILE A 751 -29.41 -16.31 -15.74
CA ILE A 751 -29.38 -15.35 -14.63
C ILE A 751 -28.23 -14.36 -14.82
N ASP A 752 -28.56 -13.07 -14.94
CA ASP A 752 -27.55 -12.01 -15.03
C ASP A 752 -27.03 -11.62 -13.64
N TYR A 753 -25.78 -12.01 -13.34
CA TYR A 753 -25.12 -11.71 -12.07
C TYR A 753 -25.06 -10.20 -11.75
N ARG A 754 -25.07 -9.34 -12.78
CA ARG A 754 -24.93 -7.88 -12.61
C ARG A 754 -26.18 -7.24 -12.00
N ARG A 755 -27.29 -7.99 -11.90
CA ARG A 755 -28.49 -7.58 -11.15
C ARG A 755 -28.25 -7.58 -9.64
N ASP A 756 -27.20 -8.24 -9.16
CA ASP A 756 -26.73 -8.18 -7.77
C ASP A 756 -25.73 -7.03 -7.58
N LYS A 757 -26.04 -6.12 -6.64
CA LYS A 757 -25.23 -4.91 -6.42
C LYS A 757 -23.81 -5.23 -5.96
N PHE A 758 -23.65 -6.18 -5.04
CA PHE A 758 -22.35 -6.57 -4.52
C PHE A 758 -21.49 -7.27 -5.56
N LEU A 759 -22.02 -8.27 -6.29
CA LEU A 759 -21.27 -8.94 -7.36
C LEU A 759 -20.85 -7.95 -8.46
N LYS A 760 -21.73 -7.02 -8.85
CA LYS A 760 -21.41 -5.95 -9.78
C LYS A 760 -20.25 -5.09 -9.23
N SER A 761 -20.40 -4.59 -8.00
CA SER A 761 -19.39 -3.75 -7.35
C SER A 761 -18.03 -4.44 -7.23
N ALA A 762 -17.99 -5.72 -6.84
CA ALA A 762 -16.75 -6.49 -6.73
C ALA A 762 -16.02 -6.62 -8.09
N VAL A 763 -16.76 -6.86 -9.19
CA VAL A 763 -16.17 -6.91 -10.53
C VAL A 763 -15.66 -5.52 -10.96
N GLU A 764 -16.48 -4.48 -10.83
CA GLU A 764 -16.12 -3.10 -11.19
C GLU A 764 -14.88 -2.62 -10.40
N HIS A 765 -14.77 -2.99 -9.13
CA HIS A 765 -13.65 -2.64 -8.26
C HIS A 765 -12.33 -3.25 -8.73
N VAL A 766 -12.34 -4.53 -9.14
CA VAL A 766 -11.16 -5.22 -9.71
C VAL A 766 -10.77 -4.60 -11.05
N VAL A 767 -11.76 -4.28 -11.90
CA VAL A 767 -11.51 -3.62 -13.19
C VAL A 767 -10.88 -2.25 -12.99
N LEU A 768 -11.40 -1.42 -12.06
CA LEU A 768 -10.84 -0.11 -11.77
C LEU A 768 -9.38 -0.18 -11.32
N ARG A 769 -9.07 -1.12 -10.40
CA ARG A 769 -7.70 -1.34 -9.94
C ARG A 769 -6.76 -1.63 -11.11
N GLU A 770 -7.11 -2.58 -11.96
CA GLU A 770 -6.25 -2.97 -13.08
C GLU A 770 -6.13 -1.85 -14.13
N LEU A 771 -7.20 -1.11 -14.39
CA LEU A 771 -7.20 0.05 -15.27
C LEU A 771 -6.26 1.16 -14.76
N ARG A 772 -6.31 1.46 -13.45
CA ARG A 772 -5.42 2.43 -12.81
C ARG A 772 -3.96 1.97 -12.77
N LEU A 773 -3.70 0.68 -12.55
CA LEU A 773 -2.36 0.11 -12.63
C LEU A 773 -1.81 0.18 -14.06
N LEU A 774 -2.64 -0.06 -15.05
CA LEU A 774 -2.27 0.06 -16.47
C LEU A 774 -1.92 1.51 -16.82
N LYS A 775 -2.76 2.48 -16.46
CA LYS A 775 -2.56 3.91 -16.75
C LYS A 775 -1.42 4.53 -15.95
N HIS A 776 -1.47 4.45 -14.61
CA HIS A 776 -0.58 5.21 -13.72
C HIS A 776 0.67 4.44 -13.26
N LYS A 777 0.83 3.17 -13.63
CA LYS A 777 2.06 2.40 -13.34
C LYS A 777 2.63 1.70 -14.57
N ALA A 778 1.95 1.78 -15.73
CA ALA A 778 2.32 1.05 -16.94
C ALA A 778 2.50 -0.45 -16.67
N ARG A 779 1.65 -1.02 -15.81
CA ARG A 779 1.68 -2.44 -15.42
C ARG A 779 1.05 -3.29 -16.52
N ILE A 780 1.80 -3.54 -17.60
CA ILE A 780 1.32 -4.23 -18.80
C ILE A 780 1.72 -5.71 -18.74
N PRO A 781 0.80 -6.68 -18.74
CA PRO A 781 1.13 -8.11 -18.77
C PRO A 781 1.86 -8.53 -20.06
N VAL A 782 2.77 -9.51 -19.95
CA VAL A 782 3.48 -10.10 -21.10
C VAL A 782 3.22 -11.61 -21.13
N ASP A 783 2.49 -12.08 -22.14
CA ASP A 783 2.11 -13.50 -22.26
C ASP A 783 3.32 -14.40 -22.59
N GLN A 784 4.25 -13.90 -23.42
CA GLN A 784 5.53 -14.54 -23.71
C GLN A 784 6.62 -14.07 -22.73
N GLY A 785 6.26 -14.03 -21.44
CA GLY A 785 7.16 -13.66 -20.36
C GLY A 785 6.84 -14.37 -19.04
N VAL A 786 7.87 -14.58 -18.22
CA VAL A 786 7.76 -15.22 -16.90
C VAL A 786 8.77 -14.63 -15.92
N THR A 787 8.44 -14.62 -14.64
CA THR A 787 9.33 -14.22 -13.55
C THR A 787 9.64 -15.43 -12.67
N LEU A 788 10.92 -15.74 -12.45
CA LEU A 788 11.39 -16.98 -11.81
C LEU A 788 12.56 -16.74 -10.85
N PHE A 789 12.76 -17.63 -9.88
CA PHE A 789 13.95 -17.63 -9.02
C PHE A 789 15.22 -17.97 -9.81
N GLY A 790 16.33 -17.31 -9.48
CA GLY A 790 17.65 -17.65 -10.01
C GLY A 790 18.34 -18.76 -9.23
N VAL A 791 18.95 -19.71 -9.94
CA VAL A 791 19.86 -20.73 -9.39
C VAL A 791 21.07 -20.94 -10.31
N MET A 792 22.11 -21.63 -9.85
CA MET A 792 23.31 -21.91 -10.65
C MET A 792 23.27 -23.32 -11.25
N ASP A 793 23.90 -23.50 -12.41
CA ASP A 793 24.20 -24.81 -13.00
C ASP A 793 25.38 -25.49 -12.29
N GLU A 794 25.05 -26.35 -11.32
CA GLU A 794 26.01 -27.18 -10.57
C GLU A 794 26.68 -28.28 -11.41
N THR A 795 26.24 -28.50 -12.65
CA THR A 795 26.78 -29.53 -13.55
C THR A 795 27.84 -29.00 -14.50
N GLY A 796 27.87 -27.68 -14.74
CA GLY A 796 28.75 -27.06 -15.74
C GLY A 796 28.37 -27.38 -17.18
N TYR A 797 27.11 -27.76 -17.43
CA TYR A 797 26.58 -28.03 -18.76
C TYR A 797 26.49 -26.76 -19.61
N LEU A 798 25.91 -25.68 -19.06
CA LEU A 798 25.68 -24.42 -19.78
C LEU A 798 26.98 -23.68 -20.08
N ASN A 799 27.12 -23.10 -21.27
CA ASN A 799 28.22 -22.21 -21.64
C ASN A 799 27.99 -20.77 -21.19
N ALA A 800 29.03 -19.93 -21.29
CA ALA A 800 28.91 -18.51 -21.01
C ALA A 800 27.84 -17.87 -21.92
N GLY A 801 26.91 -17.11 -21.34
CA GLY A 801 25.78 -16.53 -22.07
C GLY A 801 24.61 -17.50 -22.35
N GLU A 802 24.66 -18.73 -21.85
CA GLU A 802 23.56 -19.70 -21.91
C GLU A 802 22.84 -19.82 -20.56
N VAL A 803 21.53 -20.00 -20.63
CA VAL A 803 20.65 -20.24 -19.47
C VAL A 803 19.69 -21.40 -19.74
N PHE A 804 19.24 -22.09 -18.70
CA PHE A 804 18.12 -23.02 -18.81
C PHE A 804 16.92 -22.50 -18.02
N VAL A 805 15.78 -22.36 -18.69
CA VAL A 805 14.54 -21.84 -18.11
C VAL A 805 13.53 -22.96 -18.02
N THR A 806 13.04 -23.25 -16.81
CA THR A 806 12.08 -24.31 -16.55
C THR A 806 10.94 -23.79 -15.68
N TYR A 807 9.71 -24.03 -16.10
CA TYR A 807 8.51 -23.64 -15.36
C TYR A 807 7.35 -24.57 -15.70
N ASP A 808 6.39 -24.65 -14.78
CA ASP A 808 5.15 -25.40 -14.98
C ASP A 808 4.29 -24.75 -16.07
N LYS A 809 4.32 -25.33 -17.27
CA LYS A 809 3.53 -24.93 -18.44
C LYS A 809 2.02 -25.23 -18.26
N THR A 810 1.65 -26.15 -17.37
CA THR A 810 0.26 -26.54 -17.13
C THR A 810 -0.47 -25.58 -16.19
N HIS A 811 0.29 -24.83 -15.38
CA HIS A 811 -0.23 -23.75 -14.55
C HIS A 811 -1.02 -22.71 -15.35
N GLY A 812 -0.69 -22.56 -16.64
CA GLY A 812 -1.41 -21.75 -17.62
C GLY A 812 -2.82 -22.26 -17.93
N VAL A 813 -2.88 -23.50 -18.39
CA VAL A 813 -3.97 -24.07 -19.19
C VAL A 813 -5.29 -24.21 -18.42
N TYR A 814 -5.26 -24.39 -17.09
CA TYR A 814 -6.45 -24.71 -16.29
C TYR A 814 -7.10 -23.55 -15.53
N ARG A 815 -6.50 -22.34 -15.52
CA ARG A 815 -6.95 -21.19 -14.69
C ARG A 815 -6.94 -19.82 -15.40
N GLY A 816 -7.22 -19.80 -16.71
CA GLY A 816 -7.28 -18.55 -17.49
C GLY A 816 -5.94 -17.81 -17.63
N ARG A 817 -4.81 -18.44 -17.26
CA ARG A 817 -3.46 -17.86 -17.31
C ARG A 817 -2.81 -18.27 -18.62
N ARG A 818 -2.27 -17.40 -19.45
CA ARG A 818 -1.39 -17.86 -20.54
C ARG A 818 -0.03 -17.23 -20.40
N ILE A 819 0.75 -17.73 -19.43
CA ILE A 819 2.19 -17.83 -19.67
C ILE A 819 2.31 -18.78 -20.85
N ASN A 820 2.75 -18.27 -21.98
CA ASN A 820 2.74 -18.99 -23.22
C ASN A 820 3.72 -20.17 -23.15
N SER A 821 3.31 -21.39 -23.54
CA SER A 821 4.18 -22.56 -23.49
C SER A 821 5.22 -22.63 -24.63
N THR A 822 5.26 -21.59 -25.48
CA THR A 822 6.08 -21.50 -26.72
C THR A 822 7.56 -21.28 -26.52
N LEU A 823 8.07 -21.19 -25.28
CA LEU A 823 9.51 -21.07 -25.04
C LEU A 823 10.25 -22.25 -25.70
N LYS A 824 11.22 -21.90 -26.55
CA LYS A 824 12.11 -22.77 -27.32
C LYS A 824 13.53 -22.24 -27.22
N ASP A 825 14.49 -23.12 -27.49
CA ASP A 825 15.90 -22.76 -27.51
C ASP A 825 16.17 -21.61 -28.48
N GLY A 826 17.01 -20.66 -28.04
CA GLY A 826 17.31 -19.45 -28.80
C GLY A 826 17.39 -18.20 -27.93
N ARG A 827 17.41 -17.03 -28.58
CA ARG A 827 17.60 -15.73 -27.91
C ARG A 827 16.39 -15.36 -27.07
N ILE A 828 16.65 -15.00 -25.81
CA ILE A 828 15.68 -14.48 -24.86
C ILE A 828 16.24 -13.24 -24.17
N ILE A 829 15.36 -12.39 -23.66
CA ILE A 829 15.71 -11.22 -22.86
C ILE A 829 15.58 -11.61 -21.38
N VAL A 830 16.60 -11.27 -20.58
CA VAL A 830 16.60 -11.48 -19.13
C VAL A 830 16.96 -10.18 -18.42
N THR A 831 16.24 -9.87 -17.35
CA THR A 831 16.50 -8.71 -16.49
C THR A 831 16.01 -8.94 -15.06
N ARG A 832 16.36 -8.04 -14.15
CA ARG A 832 15.90 -8.03 -12.76
C ARG A 832 15.25 -6.68 -12.46
N SER A 833 14.14 -6.70 -11.75
CA SER A 833 13.50 -5.46 -11.30
C SER A 833 14.09 -5.00 -9.96
N PRO A 834 14.34 -3.69 -9.76
CA PRO A 834 14.25 -2.61 -10.74
C PRO A 834 15.50 -2.50 -11.64
N ALA A 835 15.30 -2.34 -12.96
CA ALA A 835 16.38 -2.06 -13.93
C ALA A 835 16.37 -0.56 -14.28
N LEU A 836 17.52 0.11 -14.27
CA LEU A 836 17.62 1.54 -14.64
C LEU A 836 18.67 1.78 -15.71
N HIS A 837 19.84 1.15 -15.60
CA HIS A 837 20.88 1.28 -16.60
C HIS A 837 20.47 0.51 -17.86
N PRO A 838 20.75 1.01 -19.07
CA PRO A 838 20.36 0.33 -20.30
C PRO A 838 20.97 -1.09 -20.43
N GLY A 839 22.14 -1.31 -19.84
CA GLY A 839 22.78 -2.62 -19.73
C GLY A 839 22.22 -3.55 -18.63
N ASP A 840 21.21 -3.15 -17.85
CA ASP A 840 20.58 -4.05 -16.87
C ASP A 840 19.62 -5.07 -17.54
N ILE A 841 19.36 -4.90 -18.84
CA ILE A 841 18.61 -5.84 -19.68
C ILE A 841 19.59 -6.52 -20.64
N GLN A 842 19.72 -7.85 -20.55
CA GLN A 842 20.67 -8.63 -21.34
C GLN A 842 19.95 -9.64 -22.24
N ILE A 843 20.57 -9.93 -23.38
CA ILE A 843 20.13 -11.01 -24.28
C ILE A 843 21.04 -12.21 -24.10
N VAL A 844 20.41 -13.35 -23.87
CA VAL A 844 21.10 -14.63 -23.64
C VAL A 844 20.42 -15.75 -24.42
N ASN A 845 21.11 -16.89 -24.51
CA ASN A 845 20.56 -18.05 -25.20
C ASN A 845 19.93 -19.00 -24.20
N GLN A 846 18.64 -19.27 -24.36
CA GLN A 846 17.99 -20.38 -23.68
C GLN A 846 18.41 -21.68 -24.36
N VAL A 847 18.93 -22.64 -23.58
CA VAL A 847 19.35 -23.96 -24.05
C VAL A 847 18.67 -25.04 -23.21
N THR A 848 18.12 -26.06 -23.87
CA THR A 848 17.46 -27.19 -23.19
C THR A 848 18.45 -28.32 -22.98
N PRO A 849 18.71 -28.76 -21.72
CA PRO A 849 19.52 -29.94 -21.45
C PRO A 849 18.87 -31.23 -21.99
N PRO A 850 19.67 -32.25 -22.36
CA PRO A 850 19.16 -33.51 -22.89
C PRO A 850 18.28 -34.25 -21.88
N GLN A 851 17.46 -35.18 -22.37
CA GLN A 851 16.57 -35.96 -21.51
C GLN A 851 17.37 -36.79 -20.49
N GLY A 852 16.91 -36.79 -19.24
CA GLY A 852 17.60 -37.44 -18.12
C GLY A 852 18.70 -36.60 -17.45
N HIS A 853 19.06 -35.44 -18.00
CA HIS A 853 20.03 -34.55 -17.37
C HIS A 853 19.55 -34.02 -16.01
N PRO A 854 20.39 -33.91 -14.96
CA PRO A 854 19.99 -33.47 -13.62
C PRO A 854 19.20 -32.16 -13.60
N LEU A 855 19.61 -31.17 -14.40
CA LEU A 855 18.91 -29.87 -14.50
C LEU A 855 17.43 -29.99 -14.91
N ARG A 856 17.03 -31.05 -15.62
CA ARG A 856 15.63 -31.28 -16.02
C ARG A 856 14.73 -31.64 -14.83
N SER A 857 15.31 -31.94 -13.67
CA SER A 857 14.58 -32.17 -12.43
C SER A 857 14.18 -30.89 -11.71
N LEU A 858 14.75 -29.73 -12.10
CA LEU A 858 14.41 -28.43 -11.54
C LEU A 858 13.10 -27.90 -12.15
N GLN A 859 12.34 -27.16 -11.35
CA GLN A 859 11.08 -26.53 -11.74
C GLN A 859 10.99 -25.08 -11.25
N ASN A 860 10.32 -24.25 -12.05
CA ASN A 860 10.01 -22.84 -11.75
C ASN A 860 11.24 -21.99 -11.38
N CYS A 861 12.33 -22.16 -12.12
CA CYS A 861 13.57 -21.41 -11.94
C CYS A 861 14.25 -21.10 -13.28
N ILE A 862 15.14 -20.12 -13.26
CA ILE A 862 16.16 -19.90 -14.30
C ILE A 862 17.50 -20.36 -13.75
N VAL A 863 18.19 -21.19 -14.53
CA VAL A 863 19.51 -21.76 -14.20
C VAL A 863 20.57 -20.99 -14.99
N PHE A 864 21.51 -20.40 -14.27
CA PHE A 864 22.62 -19.62 -14.82
C PHE A 864 23.89 -20.46 -14.97
N SER A 865 24.64 -20.25 -16.05
CA SER A 865 25.94 -20.89 -16.23
C SER A 865 26.94 -20.48 -15.13
N GLN A 866 27.80 -21.42 -14.74
CA GLN A 866 28.96 -21.18 -13.90
C GLN A 866 30.23 -20.80 -14.70
N LYS A 867 30.08 -20.48 -16.00
CA LYS A 867 31.19 -20.15 -16.92
C LYS A 867 31.05 -18.71 -17.42
N GLY A 868 32.19 -18.11 -17.78
CA GLY A 868 32.29 -16.76 -18.35
C GLY A 868 33.26 -15.88 -17.57
N GLU A 869 33.44 -14.64 -18.02
CA GLU A 869 34.29 -13.66 -17.31
C GLU A 869 33.58 -13.03 -16.10
N ARG A 870 32.24 -12.92 -16.16
CA ARG A 870 31.39 -12.37 -15.10
C ARG A 870 30.09 -13.17 -15.04
N ASP A 871 29.56 -13.35 -13.84
CA ASP A 871 28.31 -14.04 -13.60
C ASP A 871 27.13 -13.22 -14.17
N LEU A 872 26.21 -13.88 -14.88
CA LEU A 872 25.06 -13.22 -15.49
C LEU A 872 24.15 -12.52 -14.45
N PRO A 873 23.84 -13.10 -13.27
CA PRO A 873 23.11 -12.41 -12.20
C PRO A 873 23.61 -10.99 -11.89
N SER A 874 24.92 -10.81 -11.71
CA SER A 874 25.49 -9.50 -11.38
C SER A 874 25.41 -8.50 -12.54
N MET A 875 25.22 -8.95 -13.78
CA MET A 875 24.97 -8.09 -14.94
C MET A 875 23.55 -7.51 -14.95
N LEU A 876 22.62 -8.12 -14.20
CA LEU A 876 21.20 -7.77 -14.19
C LEU A 876 20.88 -6.87 -12.99
N SER A 877 21.27 -5.61 -13.09
CA SER A 877 21.14 -4.62 -12.02
C SER A 877 21.89 -5.02 -10.72
N GLY A 878 23.01 -5.75 -10.82
CA GLY A 878 23.77 -6.21 -9.65
C GLY A 878 23.07 -7.30 -8.83
N GLY A 879 22.38 -8.23 -9.47
CA GLY A 879 21.69 -9.34 -8.82
C GLY A 879 22.63 -10.42 -8.26
N ASP A 880 22.06 -11.29 -7.44
CA ASP A 880 22.70 -12.47 -6.86
C ASP A 880 21.76 -13.69 -6.89
N LEU A 881 22.13 -14.79 -6.22
CA LEU A 881 21.33 -16.01 -6.15
C LEU A 881 20.81 -16.28 -4.73
N ASP A 882 20.64 -15.25 -3.89
CA ASP A 882 20.16 -15.37 -2.50
C ASP A 882 18.63 -15.34 -2.34
N GLY A 883 17.93 -15.27 -3.49
CA GLY A 883 16.47 -15.24 -3.62
C GLY A 883 15.94 -14.25 -4.66
N ASP A 884 16.81 -13.70 -5.50
CA ASP A 884 16.41 -12.78 -6.56
C ASP A 884 15.47 -13.42 -7.59
N LEU A 885 14.54 -12.60 -8.06
CA LEU A 885 13.58 -12.93 -9.11
C LEU A 885 13.98 -12.27 -10.43
N TYR A 886 14.06 -13.08 -11.48
CA TYR A 886 14.47 -12.67 -12.82
C TYR A 886 13.28 -12.69 -13.76
N ASN A 887 13.17 -11.65 -14.58
CA ASN A 887 12.17 -11.48 -15.62
C ASN A 887 12.74 -12.00 -16.94
N ILE A 888 12.02 -12.93 -17.59
CA ILE A 888 12.40 -13.55 -18.86
C ILE A 888 11.34 -13.22 -19.90
N ILE A 889 11.74 -12.74 -21.07
CA ILE A 889 10.86 -12.46 -22.22
C ILE A 889 11.40 -13.20 -23.45
N TRP A 890 10.54 -13.99 -24.11
CA TRP A 890 10.87 -14.73 -25.35
C TRP A 890 9.94 -14.37 -26.51
N ASP A 891 9.30 -13.20 -26.46
CA ASP A 891 8.56 -12.64 -27.59
C ASP A 891 9.56 -12.15 -28.66
N PRO A 892 9.56 -12.70 -29.89
CA PRO A 892 10.45 -12.24 -30.95
C PRO A 892 10.29 -10.75 -31.29
N GLU A 893 9.08 -10.19 -31.13
CA GLU A 893 8.82 -8.75 -31.38
C GLU A 893 9.38 -7.84 -30.27
N ALA A 894 9.73 -8.41 -29.12
CA ALA A 894 10.36 -7.66 -28.02
C ALA A 894 11.86 -7.43 -28.24
N LEU A 895 12.49 -8.17 -29.16
CA LEU A 895 13.94 -8.12 -29.38
C LEU A 895 14.36 -6.70 -29.81
N PRO A 896 15.22 -6.02 -29.03
CA PRO A 896 15.69 -4.70 -29.37
C PRO A 896 16.73 -4.70 -30.51
N GLU A 897 16.85 -3.54 -31.15
CA GLU A 897 17.85 -3.28 -32.19
C GLU A 897 19.26 -3.03 -31.62
N LYS A 898 19.34 -2.51 -30.39
CA LYS A 898 20.59 -2.12 -29.71
C LYS A 898 20.81 -2.91 -28.42
N TYR A 899 22.07 -3.05 -28.05
CA TYR A 899 22.50 -3.70 -26.82
C TYR A 899 23.55 -2.85 -26.12
N TYR A 900 23.57 -2.93 -24.79
CA TYR A 900 24.49 -2.17 -23.96
C TYR A 900 25.26 -3.09 -23.04
N LEU A 901 26.52 -2.74 -22.81
CA LEU A 901 27.34 -3.44 -21.83
C LEU A 901 26.71 -3.31 -20.45
N PRO A 902 26.69 -4.40 -19.65
CA PRO A 902 26.14 -4.36 -18.31
C PRO A 902 26.95 -3.39 -17.44
N ALA A 903 26.24 -2.64 -16.60
CA ALA A 903 26.90 -1.77 -15.64
C ALA A 903 27.72 -2.61 -14.66
N ASP A 904 28.91 -2.13 -14.30
CA ASP A 904 29.61 -2.61 -13.12
C ASP A 904 29.36 -1.61 -12.00
N TYR A 905 28.42 -1.95 -11.11
CA TYR A 905 28.11 -1.12 -9.95
C TYR A 905 29.17 -1.39 -8.87
N PRO A 906 30.10 -0.46 -8.62
CA PRO A 906 31.16 -0.69 -7.64
C PRO A 906 30.54 -0.84 -6.25
N ARG A 907 30.94 -1.90 -5.53
CA ARG A 907 30.50 -2.10 -4.15
C ARG A 907 31.06 -0.98 -3.27
N VAL A 908 30.18 -0.16 -2.70
CA VAL A 908 30.59 0.89 -1.78
C VAL A 908 30.96 0.25 -0.44
N THR A 909 32.22 0.40 -0.02
CA THR A 909 32.71 -0.17 1.24
C THR A 909 32.63 0.91 2.34
N PRO A 910 31.74 0.76 3.34
CA PRO A 910 31.64 1.72 4.42
C PRO A 910 32.85 1.67 5.34
N LYS A 911 33.22 2.83 5.89
CA LYS A 911 34.28 2.92 6.90
C LYS A 911 33.82 2.18 8.16
N PRO A 912 34.53 1.12 8.59
CA PRO A 912 34.18 0.41 9.82
C PRO A 912 34.42 1.31 11.04
N LEU A 913 33.66 1.07 12.11
CA LEU A 913 33.96 1.64 13.42
C LEU A 913 35.23 1.00 14.01
N ASP A 914 35.98 1.76 14.80
CA ASP A 914 37.14 1.25 15.54
C ASP A 914 36.77 0.41 16.77
N ARG A 915 35.46 0.27 17.03
CA ARG A 915 34.87 -0.46 18.16
C ARG A 915 33.72 -1.36 17.69
N PRO A 916 33.28 -2.33 18.50
CA PRO A 916 32.03 -3.05 18.24
C PRO A 916 30.82 -2.11 18.14
N VAL A 917 29.86 -2.50 17.30
CA VAL A 917 28.58 -1.79 17.11
C VAL A 917 27.74 -1.87 18.40
N LYS A 918 27.19 -0.74 18.81
CA LYS A 918 26.27 -0.63 19.95
C LYS A 918 24.82 -0.46 19.45
N PRO A 919 23.80 -0.76 20.27
CA PRO A 919 22.40 -0.54 19.90
C PRO A 919 22.09 0.89 19.44
N GLN A 920 22.74 1.90 20.04
CA GLN A 920 22.59 3.31 19.65
C GLN A 920 23.03 3.57 18.21
N ASP A 921 24.11 2.93 17.74
CA ASP A 921 24.56 3.10 16.34
C ASP A 921 23.54 2.51 15.35
N ILE A 922 22.87 1.42 15.74
CA ILE A 922 21.82 0.79 14.94
C ILE A 922 20.56 1.68 14.91
N ALA A 923 20.21 2.29 16.04
CA ALA A 923 19.10 3.24 16.14
C ALA A 923 19.37 4.52 15.33
N ASP A 924 20.59 5.06 15.39
CA ASP A 924 21.02 6.18 14.54
C ASP A 924 20.91 5.83 13.06
N PHE A 925 21.39 4.63 12.67
CA PHE A 925 21.24 4.15 11.30
C PHE A 925 19.77 4.05 10.87
N PHE A 926 18.88 3.51 11.72
CA PHE A 926 17.46 3.39 11.41
C PHE A 926 16.81 4.76 11.16
N VAL A 927 17.07 5.75 12.02
CA VAL A 927 16.53 7.11 11.85
C VAL A 927 17.15 7.83 10.66
N ASN A 928 18.47 7.67 10.45
CA ASN A 928 19.15 8.20 9.27
C ASN A 928 18.59 7.60 7.97
N PHE A 929 18.26 6.31 7.98
CA PHE A 929 17.61 5.64 6.86
C PHE A 929 16.25 6.27 6.55
N MET A 930 15.39 6.46 7.57
CA MET A 930 14.10 7.15 7.39
C MET A 930 14.27 8.57 6.81
N ARG A 931 15.30 9.31 7.25
CA ARG A 931 15.60 10.67 6.77
C ARG A 931 16.00 10.70 5.29
N THR A 932 16.67 9.66 4.82
CA THR A 932 17.39 9.67 3.53
C THR A 932 16.94 8.59 2.55
N ASP A 933 15.80 7.91 2.79
CA ASP A 933 15.22 6.96 1.84
C ASP A 933 14.64 7.70 0.62
N ILE A 934 15.52 8.02 -0.33
CA ILE A 934 15.19 8.73 -1.58
C ILE A 934 15.12 7.78 -2.78
N LEU A 935 15.04 6.46 -2.55
CA LEU A 935 15.04 5.45 -3.62
C LEU A 935 13.94 5.72 -4.66
N GLY A 936 12.71 6.00 -4.19
CA GLY A 936 11.59 6.34 -5.07
C GLY A 936 11.77 7.67 -5.82
N MET A 937 12.48 8.63 -5.22
CA MET A 937 12.80 9.92 -5.85
C MET A 937 13.80 9.73 -6.99
N ILE A 938 14.85 8.92 -6.78
CA ILE A 938 15.84 8.59 -7.81
C ILE A 938 15.16 7.89 -8.99
N ALA A 939 14.35 6.85 -8.73
CA ALA A 939 13.64 6.12 -9.77
C ALA A 939 12.68 7.02 -10.58
N THR A 940 12.00 7.95 -9.92
CA THR A 940 11.12 8.92 -10.60
C THR A 940 11.93 9.92 -11.42
N ARG A 941 13.01 10.47 -10.85
CA ARG A 941 13.92 11.41 -11.54
C ARG A 941 14.54 10.77 -12.79
N HIS A 942 14.92 9.49 -12.70
CA HIS A 942 15.49 8.73 -13.80
C HIS A 942 14.53 8.69 -15.00
N VAL A 943 13.27 8.29 -14.76
CA VAL A 943 12.26 8.22 -15.83
C VAL A 943 11.93 9.62 -16.38
N VAL A 944 11.87 10.66 -15.55
CA VAL A 944 11.69 12.05 -16.01
C VAL A 944 12.81 12.46 -16.97
N LEU A 945 14.07 12.27 -16.59
CA LEU A 945 15.21 12.70 -17.42
C LEU A 945 15.36 11.84 -18.67
N ALA A 946 15.13 10.54 -18.57
CA ALA A 946 15.16 9.64 -19.72
C ALA A 946 14.04 9.98 -20.73
N ASP A 947 12.89 10.49 -20.28
CA ASP A 947 11.87 11.00 -21.19
C ASP A 947 12.27 12.38 -21.78
N TYR A 948 12.80 13.27 -20.95
CA TYR A 948 13.12 14.65 -21.32
C TYR A 948 14.24 14.76 -22.37
N TYR A 949 15.32 13.99 -22.23
CA TYR A 949 16.46 14.00 -23.15
C TYR A 949 16.29 12.99 -24.29
N GLU A 950 16.82 13.31 -25.48
CA GLU A 950 16.70 12.43 -26.67
C GLU A 950 17.51 11.14 -26.51
N GLU A 951 18.65 11.22 -25.82
CA GLU A 951 19.55 10.10 -25.51
C GLU A 951 18.90 9.05 -24.58
N GLY A 952 17.75 9.36 -23.98
CA GLY A 952 17.02 8.40 -23.16
C GLY A 952 17.79 7.95 -21.93
N THR A 953 17.75 6.66 -21.62
CA THR A 953 18.50 6.03 -20.52
C THR A 953 20.01 6.06 -20.71
N THR A 954 20.51 6.35 -21.92
CA THR A 954 21.95 6.50 -22.17
C THR A 954 22.49 7.88 -21.81
N HIS A 955 21.61 8.84 -21.51
CA HIS A 955 22.02 10.19 -21.09
C HIS A 955 22.89 10.11 -19.81
N PRO A 956 24.01 10.85 -19.69
CA PRO A 956 24.91 10.76 -18.54
C PRO A 956 24.24 10.94 -17.17
N TYR A 957 23.21 11.80 -17.08
CA TYR A 957 22.41 11.94 -15.85
C TYR A 957 21.60 10.69 -15.51
N CYS A 958 21.10 9.94 -16.50
CA CYS A 958 20.39 8.68 -16.26
C CYS A 958 21.35 7.58 -15.80
N ILE A 959 22.53 7.48 -16.42
CA ILE A 959 23.60 6.57 -15.99
C ILE A 959 24.04 6.87 -14.55
N SER A 960 24.25 8.15 -14.22
CA SER A 960 24.57 8.59 -12.86
C SER A 960 23.46 8.22 -11.86
N LEU A 961 22.20 8.43 -12.23
CA LEU A 961 21.05 8.05 -11.39
C LEU A 961 20.92 6.53 -11.23
N ALA A 962 21.27 5.72 -12.23
CA ALA A 962 21.32 4.27 -12.10
C ALA A 962 22.38 3.85 -11.05
N GLY A 963 23.57 4.45 -11.09
CA GLY A 963 24.61 4.26 -10.08
C GLY A 963 24.15 4.67 -8.67
N MET A 964 23.53 5.84 -8.54
CA MET A 964 22.95 6.30 -7.27
C MET A 964 21.83 5.37 -6.77
N HIS A 965 21.00 4.86 -7.68
CA HIS A 965 19.93 3.92 -7.34
C HIS A 965 20.51 2.62 -6.77
N SER A 966 21.57 2.08 -7.37
CA SER A 966 22.29 0.91 -6.83
C SER A 966 22.80 1.20 -5.41
N THR A 967 23.43 2.34 -5.19
CA THR A 967 23.89 2.76 -3.85
C THR A 967 22.73 2.86 -2.86
N ALA A 968 21.58 3.41 -3.25
CA ALA A 968 20.39 3.53 -2.41
C ALA A 968 19.69 2.18 -2.11
N VAL A 969 19.82 1.19 -3.00
CA VAL A 969 19.38 -0.19 -2.73
C VAL A 969 20.24 -0.81 -1.63
N ASP A 970 21.57 -0.67 -1.75
CA ASP A 970 22.54 -1.21 -0.80
C ASP A 970 22.68 -0.40 0.49
N PHE A 971 22.09 0.80 0.57
CA PHE A 971 22.09 1.63 1.76
C PHE A 971 21.64 0.87 3.02
N SER A 972 20.70 -0.07 2.89
CA SER A 972 20.23 -0.90 4.00
C SER A 972 21.31 -1.81 4.60
N LYS A 973 22.41 -2.07 3.87
CA LYS A 973 23.55 -2.91 4.27
C LYS A 973 24.82 -2.10 4.49
N THR A 974 25.01 -1.01 3.74
CA THR A 974 26.24 -0.19 3.77
C THR A 974 26.13 0.98 4.75
N GLY A 975 24.93 1.51 4.98
CA GLY A 975 24.73 2.71 5.80
C GLY A 975 25.14 4.01 5.10
N ILE A 976 25.41 3.97 3.80
CA ILE A 976 25.79 5.15 3.00
C ILE A 976 24.57 5.65 2.22
N PRO A 977 24.01 6.81 2.58
CA PRO A 977 22.92 7.43 1.83
C PRO A 977 23.45 8.11 0.57
N VAL A 978 22.57 8.30 -0.41
CA VAL A 978 22.83 9.19 -1.55
C VAL A 978 22.54 10.63 -1.13
N ASP A 979 23.47 11.56 -1.38
CA ASP A 979 23.22 12.99 -1.11
C ASP A 979 22.24 13.56 -2.14
N VAL A 980 21.19 14.22 -1.64
CA VAL A 980 20.17 14.88 -2.48
C VAL A 980 20.78 15.97 -3.37
N LYS A 981 21.89 16.58 -2.95
CA LYS A 981 22.61 17.61 -3.71
C LYS A 981 23.30 17.07 -4.96
N ASP A 982 23.66 15.79 -4.96
CA ASP A 982 24.32 15.14 -6.09
C ASP A 982 23.31 14.74 -7.17
N LEU A 983 22.00 14.69 -6.86
CA LEU A 983 21.00 14.36 -7.85
C LEU A 983 21.00 15.40 -9.00
N PRO A 984 20.98 14.94 -10.26
CA PRO A 984 20.72 15.80 -11.40
C PRO A 984 19.44 16.63 -11.20
N ARG A 985 19.50 17.92 -11.53
CA ARG A 985 18.36 18.84 -11.38
C ARG A 985 17.16 18.38 -12.18
N ASN A 986 15.97 18.60 -11.62
CA ASN A 986 14.72 18.26 -12.29
C ASN A 986 14.50 19.27 -13.43
N PRO A 987 14.05 18.84 -14.62
CA PRO A 987 13.61 19.77 -15.63
C PRO A 987 12.38 20.57 -15.14
N PRO A 988 12.14 21.75 -15.72
CA PRO A 988 10.99 22.59 -15.36
C PRO A 988 9.65 21.94 -15.72
N PHE A 989 9.63 21.06 -16.72
CA PHE A 989 8.45 20.33 -17.17
C PHE A 989 8.66 18.82 -16.96
N ARG A 990 7.62 18.14 -16.48
CA ARG A 990 7.57 16.68 -16.33
C ARG A 990 6.69 16.07 -17.43
N PRO A 991 6.92 14.81 -17.81
CA PRO A 991 6.03 14.15 -18.74
C PRO A 991 4.64 13.90 -18.10
N ASP A 992 3.60 14.02 -18.91
CA ASP A 992 2.18 13.87 -18.58
C ASP A 992 1.83 12.53 -17.89
N PHE A 993 2.49 11.43 -18.25
CA PHE A 993 2.24 10.13 -17.60
C PHE A 993 2.61 10.09 -16.10
N LEU A 994 3.31 11.11 -15.58
CA LEU A 994 3.60 11.28 -14.15
C LEU A 994 2.58 12.17 -13.43
N ALA A 995 1.50 12.59 -14.11
CA ALA A 995 0.38 13.26 -13.47
C ALA A 995 -0.24 12.36 -12.38
N THR A 996 -0.61 12.98 -11.27
CA THR A 996 -1.23 12.29 -10.13
C THR A 996 -2.56 11.70 -10.56
N ALA A 997 -2.91 10.51 -10.06
CA ALA A 997 -4.23 9.94 -10.27
C ALA A 997 -5.28 10.80 -9.53
N PRO A 998 -6.42 11.13 -10.14
CA PRO A 998 -7.44 11.93 -9.47
C PRO A 998 -8.00 11.18 -8.24
N PRO A 999 -8.36 11.89 -7.16
CA PRO A 999 -9.00 11.28 -6.00
C PRO A 999 -10.30 10.54 -6.38
N LEU A 1000 -10.65 9.52 -5.59
CA LEU A 1000 -11.91 8.78 -5.75
C LEU A 1000 -12.84 9.07 -4.58
N LYS A 1001 -14.11 9.39 -4.84
CA LYS A 1001 -15.16 9.28 -3.81
C LYS A 1001 -15.81 7.90 -3.92
N MET A 1002 -15.76 7.14 -2.82
CA MET A 1002 -16.45 5.87 -2.67
C MET A 1002 -17.68 6.08 -1.79
N TYR A 1003 -18.87 5.72 -2.27
CA TYR A 1003 -20.11 5.74 -1.48
C TYR A 1003 -20.34 4.40 -0.75
N GLU A 1004 -21.24 4.37 0.24
CA GLU A 1004 -21.55 3.24 1.14
C GLU A 1004 -21.86 1.89 0.45
N LYS A 1005 -22.03 1.86 -0.88
CA LYS A 1005 -22.33 0.64 -1.66
C LYS A 1005 -21.34 0.38 -2.79
N GLY A 1006 -20.13 0.92 -2.68
CA GLY A 1006 -19.06 0.73 -3.65
C GLY A 1006 -19.31 1.41 -5.00
N GLN A 1007 -20.21 2.40 -5.05
CA GLN A 1007 -20.28 3.33 -6.18
C GLN A 1007 -19.03 4.23 -6.13
N ILE A 1008 -18.37 4.36 -7.26
CA ILE A 1008 -17.14 5.12 -7.40
C ILE A 1008 -17.46 6.30 -8.30
N ASP A 1009 -17.27 7.51 -7.78
CA ASP A 1009 -17.34 8.73 -8.57
C ASP A 1009 -15.94 9.34 -8.69
N HIS A 1010 -15.60 9.73 -9.92
CA HIS A 1010 -14.35 10.43 -10.19
C HIS A 1010 -14.53 11.86 -9.72
N LEU A 1011 -13.77 12.27 -8.70
CA LEU A 1011 -13.67 13.70 -8.43
C LEU A 1011 -13.02 14.35 -9.64
N HIS A 1012 -13.71 15.35 -10.20
CA HIS A 1012 -13.08 16.26 -11.15
C HIS A 1012 -11.81 16.81 -10.49
N ASP A 1013 -10.73 16.95 -11.27
CA ASP A 1013 -9.59 17.81 -10.90
C ASP A 1013 -10.14 19.22 -10.71
N GLU A 1014 -10.74 19.51 -9.56
CA GLU A 1014 -11.01 20.87 -9.13
C GLU A 1014 -9.65 21.46 -8.83
N ASP A 1015 -9.34 22.48 -9.62
CA ASP A 1015 -8.02 23.06 -9.75
C ASP A 1015 -7.42 23.38 -8.37
N GLU A 1016 -6.24 22.83 -8.09
CA GLU A 1016 -5.32 23.32 -7.03
C GLU A 1016 -4.86 24.79 -7.29
N ASP A 1017 -5.52 25.53 -8.19
CA ASP A 1017 -5.19 26.93 -8.52
C ASP A 1017 -5.60 27.92 -7.41
N ASP A 1018 -6.44 27.53 -6.45
CA ASP A 1018 -6.88 28.40 -5.35
C ASP A 1018 -5.82 28.61 -4.23
N ASN A 1019 -4.67 27.92 -4.31
CA ASN A 1019 -3.60 27.96 -3.29
C ASN A 1019 -2.33 28.71 -3.71
N ALA A 1020 -2.39 29.59 -4.71
CA ALA A 1020 -1.21 30.34 -5.19
C ALA A 1020 -0.51 31.19 -4.09
N ASP A 1021 -1.23 31.54 -3.02
CA ASP A 1021 -0.72 32.33 -1.89
C ASP A 1021 -0.28 31.46 -0.68
N ASP A 1022 -0.46 30.13 -0.72
CA ASP A 1022 0.00 29.26 0.36
C ASP A 1022 1.51 28.98 0.23
N GLY A 1023 2.30 29.54 1.16
CA GLY A 1023 3.74 29.31 1.27
C GLY A 1023 4.17 27.85 1.42
N MET A 1024 3.26 26.93 1.80
CA MET A 1024 3.48 25.48 1.90
C MET A 1024 2.87 24.67 0.75
N ALA A 1025 2.22 25.32 -0.22
CA ALA A 1025 1.76 24.65 -1.43
C ALA A 1025 2.96 24.00 -2.14
N ARG A 1026 2.82 22.72 -2.50
CA ARG A 1026 3.82 22.03 -3.30
C ARG A 1026 3.92 22.75 -4.65
N TYR A 1027 5.15 22.95 -5.12
CA TYR A 1027 5.37 23.51 -6.46
C TYR A 1027 4.58 22.70 -7.49
N LYS A 1028 3.60 23.34 -8.15
CA LYS A 1028 2.77 22.73 -9.20
C LYS A 1028 3.69 22.20 -10.27
N ALA A 1029 3.76 20.88 -10.41
CA ALA A 1029 4.54 20.28 -11.48
C ALA A 1029 3.90 20.71 -12.81
N LYS A 1030 4.68 21.36 -13.67
CA LYS A 1030 4.23 21.67 -15.03
C LYS A 1030 4.43 20.42 -15.88
N TYR A 1031 3.43 20.06 -16.69
CA TYR A 1031 3.45 18.85 -17.49
C TYR A 1031 3.55 19.14 -18.99
N TYR A 1032 4.29 18.32 -19.74
CA TYR A 1032 4.23 18.28 -21.20
C TYR A 1032 3.72 16.93 -21.67
N GLU A 1033 3.06 16.91 -22.81
CA GLU A 1033 2.66 15.68 -23.46
C GLU A 1033 3.90 14.97 -24.02
N SER A 1034 4.27 13.81 -23.44
CA SER A 1034 5.43 13.05 -23.94
C SER A 1034 5.09 12.33 -25.24
N ASP A 1035 5.90 12.54 -26.28
CA ASP A 1035 5.79 11.84 -27.56
C ASP A 1035 6.39 10.42 -27.53
N LYS A 1036 7.05 10.05 -26.43
CA LYS A 1036 7.66 8.73 -26.21
C LYS A 1036 6.61 7.69 -25.82
N ILE A 1037 7.00 6.42 -25.83
CA ILE A 1037 6.12 5.26 -25.61
C ILE A 1037 5.33 5.38 -24.32
N LEU A 1038 5.95 5.78 -23.20
CA LEU A 1038 5.24 5.92 -21.92
C LEU A 1038 4.12 6.97 -21.97
N GLY A 1039 4.34 8.12 -22.63
CA GLY A 1039 3.32 9.14 -22.81
C GLY A 1039 2.16 8.64 -23.67
N ARG A 1040 2.48 8.01 -24.81
CA ARG A 1040 1.47 7.44 -25.71
C ARG A 1040 0.65 6.34 -25.02
N LEU A 1041 1.30 5.41 -24.32
CA LEU A 1041 0.62 4.38 -23.53
C LEU A 1041 -0.30 4.99 -22.47
N TYR A 1042 0.13 6.06 -21.78
CA TYR A 1042 -0.71 6.73 -20.79
C TYR A 1042 -1.98 7.33 -21.40
N ARG A 1043 -1.85 8.02 -22.54
CA ARG A 1043 -2.97 8.68 -23.23
C ARG A 1043 -3.90 7.72 -23.96
N ASN A 1044 -3.40 6.56 -24.38
CA ASN A 1044 -4.23 5.48 -24.92
C ASN A 1044 -5.25 4.92 -23.91
N VAL A 1045 -5.07 5.19 -22.60
CA VAL A 1045 -6.00 4.77 -21.54
C VAL A 1045 -6.87 5.94 -21.08
N ASP A 1046 -8.06 6.05 -21.68
CA ASP A 1046 -9.11 6.95 -21.21
C ASP A 1046 -9.94 6.27 -20.12
N GLU A 1047 -9.52 6.45 -18.86
CA GLU A 1047 -10.15 5.86 -17.67
C GLU A 1047 -11.64 6.22 -17.59
N LYS A 1048 -11.99 7.50 -17.79
CA LYS A 1048 -13.37 7.97 -17.66
C LYS A 1048 -14.24 7.40 -18.76
N LYS A 1049 -13.78 7.47 -20.01
CA LYS A 1049 -14.54 6.91 -21.14
C LYS A 1049 -14.77 5.41 -20.97
N ILE A 1050 -13.74 4.65 -20.62
CA ILE A 1050 -13.87 3.20 -20.39
C ILE A 1050 -14.81 2.92 -19.20
N TRP A 1051 -14.74 3.72 -18.15
CA TRP A 1051 -15.63 3.59 -16.99
C TRP A 1051 -17.09 3.83 -17.37
N ASP A 1052 -17.38 4.93 -18.05
CA ASP A 1052 -18.73 5.37 -18.39
C ASP A 1052 -19.36 4.51 -19.51
N GLU A 1053 -18.60 4.16 -20.55
CA GLU A 1053 -19.11 3.45 -21.74
C GLU A 1053 -19.07 1.92 -21.58
N ASP A 1054 -17.97 1.36 -21.06
CA ASP A 1054 -17.73 -0.07 -21.09
C ASP A 1054 -18.07 -0.77 -19.77
N ILE A 1055 -17.74 -0.14 -18.63
CA ILE A 1055 -17.80 -0.78 -17.31
C ILE A 1055 -19.14 -0.53 -16.64
N HIS A 1056 -19.53 0.74 -16.44
CA HIS A 1056 -20.72 1.12 -15.69
C HIS A 1056 -21.99 1.07 -16.55
N ARG A 1057 -22.36 -0.14 -16.99
CA ARG A 1057 -23.57 -0.34 -17.79
C ARG A 1057 -24.83 -0.27 -16.93
N ILE A 1058 -25.85 0.43 -17.43
CA ILE A 1058 -27.19 0.46 -16.82
C ILE A 1058 -27.85 -0.90 -17.05
N ILE A 1059 -28.06 -1.65 -15.97
CA ILE A 1059 -28.75 -2.95 -16.01
C ILE A 1059 -30.18 -2.77 -15.51
N LYS A 1060 -31.15 -3.32 -16.25
CA LYS A 1060 -32.54 -3.37 -15.79
C LYS A 1060 -32.63 -4.30 -14.58
N THR A 1061 -32.84 -3.73 -13.40
CA THR A 1061 -32.97 -4.48 -12.14
C THR A 1061 -34.41 -4.93 -11.86
N ALA A 1062 -35.39 -4.44 -12.62
CA ALA A 1062 -36.80 -4.83 -12.49
C ALA A 1062 -36.99 -6.36 -12.64
N GLY A 1063 -37.77 -6.96 -11.74
CA GLY A 1063 -38.03 -8.42 -11.70
C GLY A 1063 -37.40 -9.13 -10.49
N PRO A 1064 -37.43 -10.47 -10.43
CA PRO A 1064 -36.91 -11.26 -9.30
C PRO A 1064 -35.40 -11.09 -9.14
N SER A 1065 -34.87 -11.17 -7.92
CA SER A 1065 -33.42 -11.00 -7.68
C SER A 1065 -32.60 -12.15 -8.29
N VAL A 1066 -31.27 -12.01 -8.35
CA VAL A 1066 -30.35 -13.09 -8.76
C VAL A 1066 -30.57 -14.34 -7.89
N TRP A 1067 -30.78 -14.11 -6.59
CA TRP A 1067 -30.91 -15.18 -5.60
C TRP A 1067 -32.27 -15.88 -5.67
N ASP A 1068 -33.36 -15.14 -5.89
CA ASP A 1068 -34.69 -15.74 -6.08
C ASP A 1068 -34.71 -16.67 -7.30
N GLN A 1069 -34.13 -16.22 -8.42
CA GLN A 1069 -34.00 -17.03 -9.63
C GLN A 1069 -33.13 -18.27 -9.39
N LEU A 1070 -31.99 -18.11 -8.72
CA LEU A 1070 -31.09 -19.23 -8.41
C LEU A 1070 -31.79 -20.28 -7.55
N LEU A 1071 -32.46 -19.87 -6.47
CA LEU A 1071 -33.17 -20.78 -5.56
C LEU A 1071 -34.33 -21.50 -6.27
N THR A 1072 -35.05 -20.81 -7.17
CA THR A 1072 -36.09 -21.43 -8.01
C THR A 1072 -35.52 -22.52 -8.91
N VAL A 1073 -34.34 -22.29 -9.52
CA VAL A 1073 -33.66 -23.30 -10.35
C VAL A 1073 -33.21 -24.49 -9.50
N VAL A 1074 -32.67 -24.25 -8.30
CA VAL A 1074 -32.26 -25.32 -7.38
C VAL A 1074 -33.47 -26.17 -6.96
N GLU A 1075 -34.58 -25.54 -6.59
CA GLU A 1075 -35.81 -26.23 -6.21
C GLU A 1075 -36.35 -27.10 -7.36
N SER A 1076 -36.31 -26.59 -8.60
CA SER A 1076 -36.68 -27.36 -9.79
C SER A 1076 -35.80 -28.60 -9.99
N GLU A 1077 -34.47 -28.49 -9.82
CA GLU A 1077 -33.55 -29.62 -9.97
C GLU A 1077 -33.72 -30.64 -8.82
N VAL A 1078 -33.94 -30.19 -7.59
CA VAL A 1078 -34.22 -31.06 -6.43
C VAL A 1078 -35.49 -31.89 -6.68
N ASN A 1079 -36.56 -31.26 -7.16
CA ASN A 1079 -37.80 -31.92 -7.51
C ASN A 1079 -37.64 -32.92 -8.67
N LYS A 1080 -36.88 -32.54 -9.71
CA LYS A 1080 -36.59 -33.37 -10.88
C LYS A 1080 -35.88 -34.67 -10.51
N TYR A 1081 -34.90 -34.61 -9.60
CA TYR A 1081 -34.15 -35.78 -9.14
C TYR A 1081 -34.77 -36.49 -7.93
N LYS A 1082 -35.92 -36.01 -7.43
CA LYS A 1082 -36.62 -36.55 -6.24
C LYS A 1082 -35.71 -36.66 -5.01
N LEU A 1083 -34.89 -35.64 -4.78
CA LEU A 1083 -33.99 -35.58 -3.61
C LEU A 1083 -34.80 -35.23 -2.35
N ASP A 1084 -34.58 -35.95 -1.24
CA ASP A 1084 -35.15 -35.60 0.08
C ASP A 1084 -34.30 -34.53 0.76
N VAL A 1085 -34.40 -33.30 0.26
CA VAL A 1085 -33.62 -32.15 0.72
C VAL A 1085 -34.56 -31.05 1.20
N ASP A 1086 -34.43 -30.66 2.47
CA ASP A 1086 -35.16 -29.55 3.08
C ASP A 1086 -34.20 -28.63 3.84
N TRP A 1087 -33.92 -27.47 3.24
CA TRP A 1087 -32.97 -26.50 3.78
C TRP A 1087 -33.30 -26.07 5.23
N THR A 1088 -34.57 -26.13 5.65
CA THR A 1088 -34.98 -25.72 7.00
C THR A 1088 -34.35 -26.60 8.08
N ARG A 1089 -34.10 -27.89 7.78
CA ARG A 1089 -33.45 -28.85 8.68
C ARG A 1089 -32.03 -28.44 9.07
N ARG A 1090 -31.34 -27.68 8.22
CA ARG A 1090 -29.94 -27.22 8.43
C ARG A 1090 -29.82 -25.71 8.67
N SER A 1091 -30.94 -25.00 8.76
CA SER A 1091 -30.99 -23.54 8.91
C SER A 1091 -30.21 -23.02 10.12
N ASN A 1092 -30.32 -23.68 11.28
CA ASN A 1092 -29.58 -23.31 12.50
C ASN A 1092 -28.06 -23.37 12.30
N GLU A 1093 -27.58 -24.37 11.55
CA GLU A 1093 -26.17 -24.53 11.25
C GLU A 1093 -25.69 -23.49 10.23
N ALA A 1094 -26.51 -23.22 9.20
CA ALA A 1094 -26.27 -22.16 8.23
C ALA A 1094 -26.12 -20.77 8.89
N TRP A 1095 -26.96 -20.44 9.88
CA TRP A 1095 -26.84 -19.19 10.65
C TRP A 1095 -25.52 -19.09 11.43
N LYS A 1096 -25.02 -20.19 12.00
CA LYS A 1096 -23.71 -20.22 12.68
C LYS A 1096 -22.56 -19.98 11.70
N ILE A 1097 -22.58 -20.63 10.54
CA ILE A 1097 -21.55 -20.44 9.50
C ILE A 1097 -21.57 -18.99 8.98
N ARG A 1098 -22.76 -18.42 8.77
CA ARG A 1098 -22.93 -17.00 8.40
C ARG A 1098 -22.33 -16.08 9.45
N GLY A 1099 -22.66 -16.29 10.73
CA GLY A 1099 -22.13 -15.50 11.84
C GLY A 1099 -20.60 -15.54 11.91
N LEU A 1100 -20.00 -16.73 11.76
CA LEU A 1100 -18.55 -16.91 11.73
C LEU A 1100 -17.90 -16.15 10.56
N TYR A 1101 -18.46 -16.27 9.36
CA TYR A 1101 -17.97 -15.58 8.18
C TYR A 1101 -18.01 -14.06 8.38
N GLU A 1102 -19.16 -13.52 8.76
CA GLU A 1102 -19.36 -12.08 8.88
C GLU A 1102 -18.46 -11.47 9.96
N SER A 1103 -18.40 -12.11 11.13
CA SER A 1103 -17.49 -11.73 12.21
C SER A 1103 -16.03 -11.66 11.74
N THR A 1104 -15.58 -12.67 10.99
CA THR A 1104 -14.19 -12.74 10.49
C THR A 1104 -13.91 -11.67 9.42
N VAL A 1105 -14.84 -11.43 8.50
CA VAL A 1105 -14.69 -10.39 7.47
C VAL A 1105 -14.69 -9.00 8.11
N THR A 1106 -15.61 -8.73 9.05
CA THR A 1106 -15.63 -7.47 9.80
C THR A 1106 -14.32 -7.25 10.56
N ASP A 1107 -13.78 -8.28 11.24
CA ASP A 1107 -12.46 -8.19 11.88
C ASP A 1107 -11.36 -7.75 10.90
N LYS A 1108 -11.34 -8.32 9.68
CA LYS A 1108 -10.36 -7.94 8.65
C LYS A 1108 -10.56 -6.53 8.11
N MET A 1109 -11.81 -6.06 8.00
CA MET A 1109 -12.12 -4.69 7.59
C MET A 1109 -11.50 -3.66 8.55
N TRP A 1110 -11.53 -3.93 9.85
CA TRP A 1110 -10.91 -3.09 10.87
C TRP A 1110 -9.39 -3.26 10.94
N HIS A 1111 -8.92 -4.50 10.92
CA HIS A 1111 -7.51 -4.82 11.10
C HIS A 1111 -6.59 -4.26 10.01
N PHE A 1112 -7.05 -4.27 8.76
CA PHE A 1112 -6.26 -3.77 7.62
C PHE A 1112 -6.54 -2.30 7.27
N SER A 1113 -7.39 -1.61 8.03
CA SER A 1113 -7.62 -0.18 7.83
C SER A 1113 -6.44 0.64 8.35
N GLU A 1114 -6.06 1.68 7.60
CA GLU A 1114 -5.08 2.67 8.07
C GLU A 1114 -5.70 3.61 9.11
N ASN A 1115 -7.03 3.78 9.10
CA ASN A 1115 -7.75 4.56 10.11
C ASN A 1115 -8.30 3.63 11.20
N PRO A 1116 -7.86 3.76 12.46
CA PRO A 1116 -8.32 2.89 13.54
C PRO A 1116 -9.82 3.02 13.84
N ARG A 1117 -10.49 4.07 13.35
CA ARG A 1117 -11.91 4.39 13.62
C ARG A 1117 -12.81 4.31 12.39
N ALA A 1118 -12.28 3.93 11.24
CA ALA A 1118 -13.06 3.66 10.04
C ALA A 1118 -12.63 2.33 9.42
N PRO A 1119 -13.53 1.38 9.17
CA PRO A 1119 -13.18 0.11 8.55
C PRO A 1119 -12.95 0.27 7.04
N LEU A 1120 -12.21 -0.68 6.45
CA LEU A 1120 -12.24 -0.90 5.00
C LEU A 1120 -13.66 -1.29 4.55
N THR A 1121 -13.97 -1.09 3.28
CA THR A 1121 -15.25 -1.57 2.72
C THR A 1121 -15.26 -3.10 2.60
N GLU A 1122 -16.45 -3.70 2.63
CA GLU A 1122 -16.60 -5.15 2.44
C GLU A 1122 -16.00 -5.61 1.09
N VAL A 1123 -16.15 -4.80 0.04
CA VAL A 1123 -15.65 -5.11 -1.30
C VAL A 1123 -14.11 -5.14 -1.34
N GLU A 1124 -13.44 -4.20 -0.66
CA GLU A 1124 -11.97 -4.17 -0.57
C GLU A 1124 -11.43 -5.44 0.10
N VAL A 1125 -12.04 -5.83 1.22
CA VAL A 1125 -11.67 -7.07 1.94
C VAL A 1125 -11.97 -8.31 1.12
N PHE A 1126 -13.15 -8.39 0.51
CA PHE A 1126 -13.56 -9.52 -0.33
C PHE A 1126 -12.64 -9.72 -1.54
N CYS A 1127 -12.26 -8.62 -2.20
CA CYS A 1127 -11.34 -8.67 -3.35
C CYS A 1127 -9.87 -8.89 -2.91
N GLY A 1128 -9.53 -8.49 -1.69
CA GLY A 1128 -8.20 -8.63 -1.10
C GLY A 1128 -7.24 -7.51 -1.50
N PHE A 1129 -7.72 -6.27 -1.66
CA PHE A 1129 -6.85 -5.12 -1.89
C PHE A 1129 -7.48 -3.81 -1.41
N ILE A 1130 -6.65 -2.85 -1.01
CA ILE A 1130 -7.04 -1.55 -0.46
C ILE A 1130 -6.91 -0.49 -1.56
N LEU A 1131 -7.97 0.26 -1.84
CA LEU A 1131 -7.91 1.40 -2.76
C LEU A 1131 -7.59 2.69 -2.02
N ASN A 1132 -6.68 3.50 -2.57
CA ASN A 1132 -6.42 4.83 -2.02
C ASN A 1132 -7.48 5.83 -2.49
N LYS A 1133 -8.28 6.32 -1.56
CA LYS A 1133 -9.27 7.39 -1.81
C LYS A 1133 -8.59 8.73 -2.16
N ARG A 1134 -7.37 8.97 -1.65
CA ARG A 1134 -6.57 10.19 -1.84
C ARG A 1134 -5.71 10.19 -3.12
N GLY A 1135 -5.83 9.18 -4.00
CA GLY A 1135 -5.10 9.13 -5.28
C GLY A 1135 -4.37 7.81 -5.52
N ALA A 1136 -3.05 7.85 -5.74
CA ALA A 1136 -2.26 6.65 -6.02
C ALA A 1136 -2.04 5.81 -4.75
N GLN A 1137 -2.16 4.49 -4.85
CA GLN A 1137 -1.88 3.57 -3.74
C GLN A 1137 -0.48 3.81 -3.17
N THR A 1138 -0.40 3.98 -1.85
CA THR A 1138 0.88 4.16 -1.16
C THR A 1138 1.59 2.82 -1.02
N ARG A 1139 2.90 2.86 -0.74
CA ARG A 1139 3.68 1.63 -0.52
C ARG A 1139 3.07 0.77 0.58
N ARG A 1140 2.70 1.39 1.71
CA ARG A 1140 2.11 0.72 2.88
C ARG A 1140 0.80 0.02 2.53
N GLN A 1141 -0.10 0.70 1.81
CA GLN A 1141 -1.35 0.12 1.32
C GLN A 1141 -1.10 -1.06 0.36
N GLY A 1142 -0.05 -0.99 -0.46
CA GLY A 1142 0.39 -2.09 -1.32
C GLY A 1142 0.78 -3.33 -0.51
N ASP A 1143 1.65 -3.17 0.50
CA ASP A 1143 2.10 -4.26 1.38
C ASP A 1143 0.92 -4.84 2.20
N SER A 1144 0.05 -3.99 2.74
CA SER A 1144 -1.17 -4.40 3.45
C SER A 1144 -2.15 -5.16 2.53
N SER A 1145 -2.27 -4.76 1.26
CA SER A 1145 -3.10 -5.46 0.28
C SER A 1145 -2.61 -6.89 0.02
N ILE A 1146 -1.29 -7.11 -0.03
CA ILE A 1146 -0.71 -8.45 -0.20
C ILE A 1146 -1.11 -9.34 0.98
N LYS A 1147 -0.92 -8.85 2.22
CA LYS A 1147 -1.28 -9.60 3.43
C LYS A 1147 -2.79 -9.85 3.53
N LEU A 1148 -3.62 -8.84 3.22
CA LEU A 1148 -5.07 -8.96 3.18
C LEU A 1148 -5.53 -10.02 2.18
N LYS A 1149 -4.90 -10.08 1.00
CA LYS A 1149 -5.21 -11.09 -0.03
C LYS A 1149 -4.96 -12.51 0.46
N GLU A 1150 -3.84 -12.75 1.14
CA GLU A 1150 -3.51 -14.06 1.68
C GLU A 1150 -4.50 -14.49 2.77
N GLU A 1151 -4.84 -13.57 3.69
CA GLU A 1151 -5.79 -13.84 4.77
C GLU A 1151 -7.20 -14.10 4.25
N ILE A 1152 -7.71 -13.30 3.31
CA ILE A 1152 -9.05 -13.54 2.75
C ILE A 1152 -9.09 -14.87 1.98
N ASP A 1153 -8.04 -15.21 1.23
CA ASP A 1153 -7.96 -16.49 0.52
C ASP A 1153 -7.98 -17.70 1.47
N ARG A 1154 -7.39 -17.56 2.68
CA ARG A 1154 -7.45 -18.56 3.76
C ARG A 1154 -8.85 -18.65 4.36
N ILE A 1155 -9.46 -17.52 4.72
CA ILE A 1155 -10.82 -17.45 5.29
C ILE A 1155 -11.83 -18.10 4.34
N MET A 1156 -11.77 -17.75 3.05
CA MET A 1156 -12.66 -18.31 2.04
C MET A 1156 -12.50 -19.83 1.92
N THR A 1157 -11.26 -20.33 2.01
CA THR A 1157 -11.00 -21.78 1.99
C THR A 1157 -11.60 -22.48 3.21
N LEU A 1158 -11.44 -21.89 4.40
CA LEU A 1158 -11.99 -22.42 5.65
C LEU A 1158 -13.53 -22.51 5.57
N ILE A 1159 -14.19 -21.43 5.15
CA ILE A 1159 -15.65 -21.35 5.11
C ILE A 1159 -16.23 -22.31 4.06
N VAL A 1160 -15.59 -22.42 2.89
CA VAL A 1160 -15.95 -23.43 1.87
C VAL A 1160 -15.83 -24.85 2.42
N LYS A 1161 -14.79 -25.14 3.22
CA LYS A 1161 -14.62 -26.45 3.88
C LYS A 1161 -15.73 -26.71 4.90
N GLN A 1162 -16.10 -25.72 5.72
CA GLN A 1162 -17.20 -25.84 6.68
C GLN A 1162 -18.55 -26.12 6.01
N ILE A 1163 -18.80 -25.53 4.83
CA ILE A 1163 -20.03 -25.75 4.08
C ILE A 1163 -20.05 -27.15 3.41
N ARG A 1164 -18.90 -27.65 2.94
CA ARG A 1164 -18.83 -28.82 2.03
C ARG A 1164 -18.27 -30.11 2.64
N ASP A 1165 -17.27 -30.05 3.51
CA ASP A 1165 -16.46 -31.21 3.92
C ASP A 1165 -16.48 -31.41 5.45
N ARG A 1166 -17.38 -32.26 5.94
CA ARG A 1166 -17.56 -32.53 7.38
C ARG A 1166 -16.76 -33.73 7.91
N GLY A 1167 -15.44 -33.78 7.64
CA GLY A 1167 -14.48 -34.61 8.40
C GLY A 1167 -14.80 -36.10 8.60
N VAL A 1168 -14.13 -36.97 7.84
CA VAL A 1168 -13.71 -38.27 8.36
C VAL A 1168 -12.19 -38.23 8.45
N GLY A 1169 -11.65 -38.31 9.66
CA GLY A 1169 -10.26 -38.64 9.93
C GLY A 1169 -9.25 -37.49 9.78
N ASP A 1170 -8.54 -37.23 10.88
CA ASP A 1170 -7.28 -36.51 10.89
C ASP A 1170 -6.26 -37.28 10.03
N GLY A 1171 -5.77 -36.69 8.94
CA GLY A 1171 -4.75 -37.29 8.07
C GLY A 1171 -4.93 -37.04 6.57
N ALA A 1172 -3.96 -36.34 5.98
CA ALA A 1172 -3.70 -36.15 4.55
C ALA A 1172 -4.66 -35.22 3.77
N GLU A 1173 -4.26 -33.94 3.71
CA GLU A 1173 -4.71 -32.98 2.70
C GLU A 1173 -4.28 -33.43 1.29
N THR A 1174 -5.23 -33.86 0.45
CA THR A 1174 -5.07 -33.72 -1.01
C THR A 1174 -6.37 -33.25 -1.64
N LEU A 1175 -6.31 -32.07 -2.27
CA LEU A 1175 -7.22 -31.66 -3.34
C LEU A 1175 -6.87 -32.49 -4.58
N SER A 1176 -7.14 -33.80 -4.51
CA SER A 1176 -6.90 -34.73 -5.59
C SER A 1176 -7.94 -34.54 -6.69
N THR A 1177 -7.44 -34.24 -7.88
CA THR A 1177 -8.11 -34.52 -9.15
C THR A 1177 -8.40 -36.02 -9.22
N ALA A 1178 -9.68 -36.37 -9.18
CA ALA A 1178 -10.25 -37.64 -9.66
C ALA A 1178 -9.54 -38.91 -9.17
N THR A 1179 -10.04 -39.54 -8.09
CA THR A 1179 -10.44 -40.98 -8.11
C THR A 1179 -11.10 -41.50 -6.83
N ASP A 1180 -11.03 -40.86 -5.66
CA ASP A 1180 -11.52 -41.50 -4.42
C ASP A 1180 -12.96 -41.16 -4.00
N ALA A 1181 -13.91 -41.23 -4.95
CA ALA A 1181 -15.31 -40.85 -4.74
C ALA A 1181 -16.28 -42.03 -4.47
N ASP A 1182 -15.77 -43.26 -4.37
CA ASP A 1182 -16.59 -44.48 -4.43
C ASP A 1182 -17.06 -45.07 -3.09
N ALA A 1183 -16.76 -44.43 -1.95
CA ALA A 1183 -17.09 -44.99 -0.62
C ALA A 1183 -18.10 -44.19 0.24
N ALA A 1184 -18.66 -43.05 -0.22
CA ALA A 1184 -19.60 -42.25 0.59
C ALA A 1184 -21.08 -42.72 0.44
N PRO A 1185 -21.86 -42.88 1.55
CA PRO A 1185 -23.29 -43.19 1.48
C PRO A 1185 -24.07 -42.12 0.69
N SER A 1186 -25.13 -42.49 -0.04
CA SER A 1186 -25.96 -41.56 -0.84
C SER A 1186 -26.46 -40.35 -0.03
N ARG A 1187 -26.87 -40.59 1.22
CA ARG A 1187 -27.43 -39.59 2.15
C ARG A 1187 -26.44 -38.48 2.55
N TRP A 1188 -25.13 -38.79 2.60
CA TRP A 1188 -24.11 -37.81 2.97
C TRP A 1188 -24.06 -36.62 2.00
N ARG A 1189 -24.19 -36.87 0.70
CA ARG A 1189 -24.12 -35.79 -0.29
C ARG A 1189 -25.41 -34.97 -0.34
N GLU A 1190 -26.54 -35.60 -0.05
CA GLU A 1190 -27.83 -34.91 0.13
C GLU A 1190 -27.76 -33.97 1.35
N ASP A 1191 -27.20 -34.43 2.48
CA ASP A 1191 -26.95 -33.60 3.68
C ASP A 1191 -26.06 -32.37 3.36
N VAL A 1192 -25.03 -32.54 2.52
CA VAL A 1192 -24.15 -31.43 2.12
C VAL A 1192 -24.89 -30.44 1.23
N VAL A 1193 -25.70 -30.89 0.27
CA VAL A 1193 -26.52 -30.01 -0.57
C VAL A 1193 -27.58 -29.30 0.24
N GLU A 1194 -28.20 -29.97 1.21
CA GLU A 1194 -29.17 -29.40 2.15
C GLU A 1194 -28.55 -28.25 2.95
N LEU A 1195 -27.34 -28.44 3.49
CA LEU A 1195 -26.60 -27.38 4.17
C LEU A 1195 -26.22 -26.23 3.22
N CYS A 1196 -25.73 -26.54 2.02
CA CYS A 1196 -25.40 -25.52 1.03
C CYS A 1196 -26.62 -24.65 0.68
N TRP A 1197 -27.79 -25.27 0.51
CA TRP A 1197 -29.05 -24.57 0.24
C TRP A 1197 -29.45 -23.74 1.46
N ALA A 1198 -29.39 -24.30 2.66
CA ALA A 1198 -29.66 -23.57 3.90
C ALA A 1198 -28.80 -22.32 4.03
N CYS A 1199 -27.51 -22.40 3.72
CA CYS A 1199 -26.59 -21.25 3.72
C CYS A 1199 -27.02 -20.15 2.74
N VAL A 1200 -27.45 -20.49 1.52
CA VAL A 1200 -27.93 -19.48 0.55
C VAL A 1200 -29.24 -18.86 1.02
N ALA A 1201 -30.19 -19.68 1.47
CA ALA A 1201 -31.50 -19.22 1.94
C ALA A 1201 -31.35 -18.26 3.14
N VAL A 1202 -30.57 -18.67 4.15
CA VAL A 1202 -30.25 -17.83 5.33
C VAL A 1202 -29.53 -16.55 4.94
N ALA A 1203 -28.63 -16.57 3.95
CA ALA A 1203 -27.96 -15.38 3.48
C ALA A 1203 -28.89 -14.36 2.77
N CYS A 1204 -30.06 -14.80 2.30
CA CYS A 1204 -31.07 -13.94 1.68
C CYS A 1204 -32.08 -13.38 2.70
N ILE A 1205 -32.13 -13.94 3.92
CA ILE A 1205 -33.00 -13.47 5.00
C ILE A 1205 -32.35 -12.24 5.66
N ARG A 1206 -33.15 -11.19 5.85
CA ARG A 1206 -32.70 -9.97 6.53
C ARG A 1206 -32.48 -10.20 8.03
N LYS A 1207 -31.62 -9.40 8.65
CA LYS A 1207 -31.26 -9.49 10.07
C LYS A 1207 -32.49 -9.45 10.98
N GLU A 1208 -33.48 -8.63 10.67
CA GLU A 1208 -34.67 -8.46 11.52
C GLU A 1208 -35.51 -9.75 11.63
N SER A 1209 -35.27 -10.72 10.74
CA SER A 1209 -35.92 -12.03 10.72
C SER A 1209 -34.97 -13.17 11.12
N ALA A 1210 -33.79 -12.86 11.65
CA ALA A 1210 -32.81 -13.86 12.08
C ALA A 1210 -33.19 -14.49 13.44
N PRO A 1211 -32.91 -15.79 13.65
CA PRO A 1211 -33.13 -16.44 14.94
C PRO A 1211 -32.15 -15.93 16.00
N ILE A 1212 -32.48 -16.16 17.28
CA ILE A 1212 -31.65 -15.79 18.45
C ILE A 1212 -30.21 -16.35 18.35
N VAL A 1213 -30.01 -17.44 17.61
CA VAL A 1213 -28.72 -18.13 17.41
C VAL A 1213 -27.78 -17.34 16.48
N TYR A 1214 -28.26 -16.30 15.80
CA TYR A 1214 -27.45 -15.47 14.91
C TYR A 1214 -26.88 -14.24 15.62
N HIS A 1215 -25.55 -14.12 15.64
CA HIS A 1215 -24.82 -13.04 16.31
C HIS A 1215 -24.04 -12.11 15.36
N GLY A 1216 -24.29 -12.21 14.05
CA GLY A 1216 -23.61 -11.42 13.00
C GLY A 1216 -24.10 -9.96 12.89
N THR A 1217 -23.35 -9.13 12.18
CA THR A 1217 -23.66 -7.69 12.02
C THR A 1217 -24.86 -7.47 11.09
N GLY A 1218 -25.18 -8.41 10.18
CA GLY A 1218 -26.41 -8.44 9.38
C GLY A 1218 -26.41 -7.61 8.10
N GLU A 1219 -25.29 -6.95 7.80
CA GLU A 1219 -25.18 -6.00 6.68
C GLU A 1219 -24.25 -6.47 5.55
N LEU A 1220 -23.51 -7.56 5.76
CA LEU A 1220 -22.54 -8.05 4.78
C LEU A 1220 -23.21 -8.89 3.68
N GLU A 1221 -22.95 -8.54 2.43
CA GLU A 1221 -23.58 -9.15 1.26
C GLU A 1221 -22.76 -10.32 0.67
N SER A 1222 -21.48 -10.44 1.01
CA SER A 1222 -20.56 -11.39 0.39
C SER A 1222 -20.76 -12.86 0.77
N PHE A 1223 -21.37 -13.15 1.94
CA PHE A 1223 -21.59 -14.54 2.38
C PHE A 1223 -22.48 -15.33 1.41
N ARG A 1224 -23.52 -14.69 0.85
CA ARG A 1224 -24.45 -15.33 -0.09
C ARG A 1224 -23.74 -15.83 -1.35
N ILE A 1225 -22.68 -15.14 -1.76
CA ILE A 1225 -21.85 -15.51 -2.93
C ILE A 1225 -21.04 -16.76 -2.62
N VAL A 1226 -20.40 -16.81 -1.44
CA VAL A 1226 -19.63 -17.98 -0.99
C VAL A 1226 -20.53 -19.21 -0.89
N ALA A 1227 -21.71 -19.05 -0.27
CA ALA A 1227 -22.71 -20.10 -0.15
C ALA A 1227 -23.20 -20.60 -1.51
N ALA A 1228 -23.52 -19.68 -2.43
CA ALA A 1228 -23.99 -20.02 -3.77
C ALA A 1228 -22.92 -20.76 -4.60
N CYS A 1229 -21.64 -20.38 -4.47
CA CYS A 1229 -20.55 -21.13 -5.09
C CYS A 1229 -20.50 -22.59 -4.60
N CYS A 1230 -20.70 -22.82 -3.30
CA CYS A 1230 -20.72 -24.16 -2.72
C CYS A 1230 -21.92 -24.97 -3.21
N LEU A 1231 -23.12 -24.39 -3.17
CA LEU A 1231 -24.36 -25.03 -3.59
C LEU A 1231 -24.30 -25.50 -5.05
N LEU A 1232 -23.93 -24.61 -5.97
CA LEU A 1232 -23.87 -24.98 -7.38
C LEU A 1232 -22.79 -26.04 -7.64
N LYS A 1233 -21.66 -25.99 -6.95
CA LYS A 1233 -20.62 -27.00 -7.11
C LYS A 1233 -21.13 -28.40 -6.73
N GLU A 1234 -21.81 -28.52 -5.59
CA GLU A 1234 -22.34 -29.82 -5.13
C GLU A 1234 -23.54 -30.30 -5.95
N LEU A 1235 -24.44 -29.39 -6.34
CA LEU A 1235 -25.58 -29.72 -7.19
C LEU A 1235 -25.13 -30.28 -8.55
N ASN A 1236 -24.09 -29.68 -9.15
CA ASN A 1236 -23.50 -30.19 -10.40
C ASN A 1236 -22.79 -31.54 -10.22
N ASN A 1237 -22.15 -31.77 -9.07
CA ASN A 1237 -21.52 -33.06 -8.77
C ASN A 1237 -22.57 -34.17 -8.61
N LEU A 1238 -23.71 -33.87 -7.98
CA LEU A 1238 -24.84 -34.80 -7.87
C LEU A 1238 -25.47 -35.11 -9.23
N ALA A 1239 -25.78 -34.08 -10.02
CA ALA A 1239 -26.39 -34.24 -11.35
C ALA A 1239 -25.54 -35.16 -12.25
N ARG A 1240 -24.22 -34.91 -12.34
CA ARG A 1240 -23.30 -35.76 -13.11
C ARG A 1240 -23.32 -37.22 -12.67
N LYS A 1241 -23.40 -37.49 -11.37
CA LYS A 1241 -23.43 -38.86 -10.85
C LYS A 1241 -24.74 -39.57 -11.22
N MET A 1242 -25.86 -38.87 -11.13
CA MET A 1242 -27.17 -39.42 -11.48
C MET A 1242 -27.29 -39.69 -12.99
N GLU A 1243 -26.72 -38.83 -13.83
CA GLU A 1243 -26.64 -39.04 -15.28
C GLU A 1243 -25.76 -40.26 -15.64
N ILE A 1244 -24.62 -40.44 -14.93
CA ILE A 1244 -23.76 -41.62 -15.12
C ILE A 1244 -24.48 -42.90 -14.68
N SER A 1245 -25.19 -42.89 -13.55
CA SER A 1245 -26.00 -44.03 -13.09
C SER A 1245 -27.18 -44.36 -14.01
N ALA A 1246 -27.76 -43.36 -14.69
CA ALA A 1246 -28.85 -43.56 -15.65
C ALA A 1246 -28.36 -44.03 -17.04
N GLY A 1247 -27.10 -43.77 -17.39
CA GLY A 1247 -26.49 -44.15 -18.68
C GLY A 1247 -25.85 -45.55 -18.74
N GLY A 1248 -25.82 -46.29 -17.63
CA GLY A 1248 -25.23 -47.64 -17.54
C GLY A 1248 -26.12 -48.75 -18.09
N GLY A 1249 -26.41 -48.74 -19.39
CA GLY A 1249 -27.08 -49.83 -20.11
C GLY A 1249 -26.07 -50.78 -20.77
N PHE A 1250 -26.15 -52.07 -20.42
CA PHE A 1250 -25.52 -53.24 -21.04
C PHE A 1250 -25.04 -53.08 -22.51
N VAL A 1251 -23.78 -53.41 -22.78
CA VAL A 1251 -23.33 -53.87 -24.12
C VAL A 1251 -22.72 -55.26 -23.97
N GLY A 1252 -23.38 -56.22 -24.62
CA GLY A 1252 -23.02 -57.64 -24.62
C GLY A 1252 -21.72 -57.96 -25.36
N VAL A 1253 -21.19 -59.11 -24.99
CA VAL A 1253 -20.00 -59.79 -25.50
C VAL A 1253 -20.09 -60.00 -27.03
N GLY A 1254 -19.03 -59.63 -27.76
CA GLY A 1254 -18.83 -59.96 -29.17
C GLY A 1254 -17.34 -60.07 -29.53
N ARG A 1255 -16.88 -61.30 -29.78
CA ARG A 1255 -15.53 -61.67 -30.27
C ARG A 1255 -15.22 -61.05 -31.64
N GLY A 1256 -13.95 -60.67 -31.87
CA GLY A 1256 -13.24 -61.06 -33.10
C GLY A 1256 -12.65 -59.97 -34.01
N SER A 1257 -11.31 -59.97 -34.08
CA SER A 1257 -10.45 -59.85 -35.28
C SER A 1257 -10.17 -58.49 -35.99
N ARG A 1258 -8.85 -58.21 -36.08
CA ARG A 1258 -8.04 -57.62 -37.17
C ARG A 1258 -8.46 -56.30 -37.87
N GLY A 1259 -7.53 -55.32 -37.79
CA GLY A 1259 -6.89 -54.73 -38.97
C GLY A 1259 -7.12 -53.24 -39.27
N GLY A 1260 -6.01 -52.47 -39.38
CA GLY A 1260 -5.80 -51.50 -40.47
C GLY A 1260 -6.28 -50.04 -40.32
N ARG A 1261 -5.30 -49.12 -40.22
CA ARG A 1261 -5.19 -47.75 -40.79
C ARG A 1261 -6.46 -46.89 -41.08
N GLY A 1262 -6.41 -45.61 -40.66
CA GLY A 1262 -6.93 -44.49 -41.47
C GLY A 1262 -7.51 -43.27 -40.73
N ARG A 1263 -7.13 -42.07 -41.17
CA ARG A 1263 -7.45 -40.72 -40.65
C ARG A 1263 -8.93 -40.32 -40.68
N GLY A 1264 -9.32 -39.45 -39.73
CA GLY A 1264 -10.09 -38.21 -39.99
C GLY A 1264 -11.53 -38.12 -39.48
N GLY A 1265 -11.85 -37.04 -38.74
CA GLY A 1265 -13.18 -36.40 -38.80
C GLY A 1265 -14.00 -36.28 -37.50
N ALA A 1266 -14.34 -35.03 -37.17
CA ALA A 1266 -15.56 -34.56 -36.50
C ALA A 1266 -15.86 -35.01 -35.05
N GLY A 1267 -15.50 -34.17 -34.08
CA GLY A 1267 -16.12 -34.16 -32.75
C GLY A 1267 -17.53 -33.57 -32.82
N MET A 1268 -18.54 -34.45 -32.71
CA MET A 1268 -19.95 -34.09 -32.61
C MET A 1268 -20.22 -33.31 -31.31
N ILE A 1269 -20.78 -32.11 -31.49
CA ILE A 1269 -21.54 -31.35 -30.50
C ILE A 1269 -22.87 -32.08 -30.28
N LEU A 1270 -23.25 -32.32 -29.03
CA LEU A 1270 -24.64 -32.61 -28.67
C LEU A 1270 -25.23 -31.41 -27.90
N PRO A 1271 -26.47 -31.00 -28.23
CA PRO A 1271 -27.05 -29.76 -27.77
C PRO A 1271 -27.67 -29.95 -26.39
N ILE A 1272 -27.51 -28.97 -25.52
CA ILE A 1272 -28.22 -28.91 -24.24
C ILE A 1272 -29.04 -27.62 -24.25
N ARG A 1273 -30.36 -27.81 -24.17
CA ARG A 1273 -31.39 -26.78 -24.03
C ARG A 1273 -31.30 -26.10 -22.67
#